data_AF-A0AAU8JB87-F1
#
_entry.id   AF-A0AAU8JB87-F1
#
_cell.length_a   1.000
_cell.length_b   1.000
_cell.length_c   1.000
_cell.angle_alpha   90.00
_cell.angle_beta   90.00
_cell.angle_gamma   90.00
#
_symmetry.space_group_name_H-M   'P 1'
#
loop_
_entity.id
_entity.type
_entity.pdbx_description
1 polymer ?
#
loop_
_entity_poly.entity_id
_entity_poly.type
_entity_poly.pdbx_seq_one_letter_code
_entity_poly.pdbx_strand_id
1 'polypeptide(L)'
;MKILHIIHQLSRGGATRSAIAIAKYSAHLGNFQHHIISLQPCADPLPLELAQAAGMTVINGPDKSQRDREIASADIVHIHFWNNPDLYDLLTSELPPCRLLIWFHIAGEYPPHIITQELVEYADFAIPCNPYTAELPVFQNLSPEVRLEKIGMVYDAADFARVENIQTKPHDTFNVGYIGTVYFTKMHPNYVPMSAKIEIPNVKFIVCGGRTIEAYLKQQAQDLGALAKFDFRGYVDDIKSVIEILDVYGYPLCEDTYAAAELNLQEVMYAGIPPVVFPYGGVKRLIVDNFTGLIVDSELEYKQAIEYLYHHPEERQRLGQNARVYAQQIFGAENAAKQINPIYDRLLKLPKAKKPGFLKKPGFSGFSTGSLLQQPVTFDDLIGDPFKPSGAELFIKSLGQTAPQFNTSMTSDDIQELFDSDRQISESSKLIYTLGGGGLLDYQAFYPNDGYLRLWAGLVRQRLGQYEQALADLLAAINLGCNHWRVSWYIAQIAEKVNNIQLAENSLKTVLQAVPDFAPAQAILPRIKSLKNSIYSAYGELTQIDPQNITNFQQTRQKLAQQWLVISDAQLETAYSEVMGKIHQTIMNSRIKNEPIAESEQPFVKQLIDNIAQGLGQPQGIQSLLAVMLYTRSHQLPSRWYENAPIPQWLLNDFVNFLIDYPELFNQIGETTDYANYMQGLVDYLHQRIFSNQKSTIWQNIARLFTQNVNLVPLYFNALNIKDIIIKTSEINEFALSEAYQLDYCFPERPQRPKIRVGILKSNFQASTETFATLPVFEYLDRSQFEVILYANHFKNQPLEQYCQSRCDARVKLPENIHDQVKQIRSDDLDILFIGMNVITRLRERGLLEMHRLARVQITSFCSPITTRMRHIDYYIAGELTAPAPTYQDQYRERLVNIPGSGICFRFPTEHPPATVKPDRQSWGATSESIVFISGANFHKIVPELRETWAKIIAAVPNSILVLYPFGPAWNPNYPTIPFINLMRAVFSKYGIDSNRLVFINTLPSPTDIKECLKIADIYLDSYPYAGATSLIDPLEIGLPPIVWEGNTLRSRQGSALLHELQVPQLIANSETAYINLAVTLANSRQLRQQYRQQIQQKMQNQPPFLDSRSYSAKMGNLFHQLFQTWQEKQKSVQVESLNLGSNPLLQDVTTTEFINRAIGCANLYYIDPTDQSIIEELRQIRRQIAEFWLNTAPEQLQHFYQSNLGQAYQKLVNSQMQKEPLTSMEQTFVQQLANELMLGMKSPKAINYLLAAQLYRPVQIPPNTQGIPDWLVL
;
A
#
# COMPACT_ATOMS: atom_id res chain seq x y z
N MET A 1 25.43 36.80 -2.90
CA MET A 1 25.98 35.72 -3.76
C MET A 1 25.29 34.43 -3.40
N LYS A 2 24.75 33.69 -4.36
CA LYS A 2 23.94 32.49 -4.13
C LYS A 2 24.83 31.25 -4.00
N ILE A 3 24.91 30.68 -2.80
CA ILE A 3 25.56 29.39 -2.56
C ILE A 3 24.49 28.31 -2.50
N LEU A 4 24.53 27.35 -3.42
CA LEU A 4 23.60 26.23 -3.44
C LEU A 4 24.24 25.00 -2.82
N HIS A 5 23.80 24.64 -1.63
CA HIS A 5 24.14 23.42 -0.93
C HIS A 5 23.34 22.25 -1.52
N ILE A 6 23.97 21.10 -1.68
CA ILE A 6 23.28 19.86 -2.09
C ILE A 6 23.69 18.75 -1.13
N ILE A 7 22.70 18.07 -0.56
CA ILE A 7 22.89 16.93 0.34
C ILE A 7 21.96 15.79 -0.07
N HIS A 8 22.33 14.53 0.18
CA HIS A 8 21.50 13.38 -0.16
C HIS A 8 20.11 13.49 0.48
N GLN A 9 20.07 13.81 1.78
CA GLN A 9 18.84 14.05 2.53
C GLN A 9 19.13 14.95 3.73
N LEU A 10 18.27 15.93 4.00
CA LEU A 10 18.27 16.61 5.29
C LEU A 10 17.85 15.63 6.39
N SER A 11 18.65 15.51 7.45
CA SER A 11 18.39 14.61 8.56
C SER A 11 18.82 15.24 9.89
N ARG A 12 18.55 14.57 11.01
CA ARG A 12 19.08 14.99 12.32
C ARG A 12 20.60 14.74 12.48
N GLY A 13 21.24 14.19 11.45
CA GLY A 13 22.64 13.78 11.44
C GLY A 13 23.65 14.94 11.39
N GLY A 14 24.93 14.59 11.62
CA GLY A 14 26.02 15.55 11.76
C GLY A 14 26.25 16.42 10.52
N ALA A 15 26.23 15.84 9.32
CA ALA A 15 26.45 16.59 8.07
C ALA A 15 25.39 17.68 7.87
N THR A 16 24.12 17.38 8.09
CA THR A 16 23.03 18.36 8.02
C THR A 16 23.20 19.47 9.05
N ARG A 17 23.47 19.11 10.32
CA ARG A 17 23.67 20.10 11.39
C ARG A 17 24.88 21.01 11.11
N SER A 18 26.00 20.45 10.64
CA SER A 18 27.20 21.20 10.26
C SER A 18 26.93 22.17 9.10
N ALA A 19 26.25 21.69 8.04
CA ALA A 19 25.87 22.51 6.89
C ALA A 19 24.99 23.71 7.27
N ILE A 20 23.97 23.47 8.09
CA ILE A 20 23.04 24.51 8.57
C ILE A 20 23.77 25.50 9.48
N ALA A 21 24.57 24.99 10.43
CA ALA A 21 25.29 25.82 11.38
C ALA A 21 26.25 26.77 10.66
N ILE A 22 27.02 26.28 9.69
CA ILE A 22 27.96 27.14 8.95
C ILE A 22 27.24 28.11 8.04
N ALA A 23 26.15 27.73 7.38
CA ALA A 23 25.36 28.66 6.57
C ALA A 23 24.85 29.84 7.40
N LYS A 24 24.36 29.58 8.63
CA LYS A 24 23.93 30.61 9.60
C LYS A 24 25.03 31.65 9.85
N TYR A 25 26.25 31.23 10.19
CA TYR A 25 27.34 32.18 10.48
C TYR A 25 27.99 32.75 9.22
N SER A 26 28.05 31.99 8.12
CA SER A 26 28.58 32.43 6.82
C SER A 26 27.79 33.61 6.25
N ALA A 27 26.46 33.56 6.35
CA ALA A 27 25.56 34.65 5.96
C ALA A 27 25.73 35.92 6.81
N HIS A 28 26.09 35.79 8.09
CA HIS A 28 26.34 36.94 8.96
C HIS A 28 27.72 37.59 8.72
N LEU A 29 28.71 36.78 8.35
CA LEU A 29 30.10 37.22 8.17
C LEU A 29 30.42 37.68 6.73
N GLY A 30 29.49 37.51 5.78
CA GLY A 30 29.68 37.86 4.37
C GLY A 30 28.37 38.08 3.62
N ASN A 31 28.44 38.46 2.34
CA ASN A 31 27.25 38.71 1.51
C ASN A 31 26.80 37.44 0.75
N PHE A 32 26.55 36.37 1.51
CA PHE A 32 26.14 35.06 0.98
C PHE A 32 24.67 34.77 1.28
N GLN A 33 23.94 34.30 0.28
CA GLN A 33 22.59 33.77 0.40
C GLN A 33 22.65 32.28 0.17
N HIS A 34 22.27 31.51 1.18
CA HIS A 34 22.39 30.06 1.15
C HIS A 34 21.08 29.42 0.73
N HIS A 35 21.15 28.52 -0.23
CA HIS A 35 20.06 27.64 -0.64
C HIS A 35 20.49 26.20 -0.36
N ILE A 36 19.57 25.30 -0.04
CA ILE A 36 19.90 23.89 0.16
C ILE A 36 18.90 22.99 -0.55
N ILE A 37 19.42 22.05 -1.35
CA ILE A 37 18.68 20.95 -1.95
C ILE A 37 18.87 19.70 -1.10
N SER A 38 17.76 19.13 -0.64
CA SER A 38 17.69 17.74 -0.19
C SER A 38 17.28 16.89 -1.40
N LEU A 39 18.16 16.01 -1.89
CA LEU A 39 17.87 15.21 -3.09
C LEU A 39 16.68 14.26 -2.85
N GLN A 40 16.65 13.61 -1.69
CA GLN A 40 15.49 12.88 -1.21
C GLN A 40 14.58 13.78 -0.36
N PRO A 41 13.24 13.63 -0.45
CA PRO A 41 12.33 14.30 0.45
C PRO A 41 12.65 13.99 1.91
N CYS A 42 12.89 15.04 2.69
CA CYS A 42 12.95 14.96 4.14
C CYS A 42 11.52 14.97 4.70
N ALA A 43 11.13 13.91 5.41
CA ALA A 43 9.85 13.81 6.09
C ALA A 43 9.88 14.34 7.54
N ASP A 44 11.07 14.58 8.09
CA ASP A 44 11.27 15.13 9.42
C ASP A 44 11.27 16.67 9.34
N PRO A 45 10.34 17.37 10.01
CA PRO A 45 10.28 18.82 9.93
C PRO A 45 11.50 19.49 10.59
N LEU A 46 12.12 18.86 11.59
CA LEU A 46 13.17 19.50 12.38
C LEU A 46 14.39 19.96 11.55
N PRO A 47 15.01 19.13 10.68
CA PRO A 47 16.10 19.58 9.82
C PRO A 47 15.71 20.69 8.84
N LEU A 48 14.46 20.70 8.36
CA LEU A 48 13.93 21.72 7.43
C LEU A 48 13.77 23.06 8.17
N GLU A 49 13.17 23.03 9.36
CA GLU A 49 13.00 24.19 10.23
C GLU A 49 14.35 24.77 10.65
N LEU A 50 15.33 23.92 11.01
CA LEU A 50 16.67 24.36 11.35
C LEU A 50 17.36 25.08 10.17
N ALA A 51 17.21 24.57 8.95
CA ALA A 51 17.78 25.20 7.75
C ALA A 51 17.11 26.55 7.45
N GLN A 52 15.78 26.64 7.60
CA GLN A 52 15.04 27.89 7.44
C GLN A 52 15.38 28.91 8.53
N ALA A 53 15.50 28.48 9.78
CA ALA A 53 15.90 29.32 10.91
C ALA A 53 17.34 29.85 10.76
N ALA A 54 18.22 29.10 10.07
CA ALA A 54 19.54 29.56 9.66
C ALA A 54 19.52 30.54 8.46
N GLY A 55 18.34 30.91 7.95
CA GLY A 55 18.18 31.83 6.82
C GLY A 55 18.41 31.17 5.45
N MET A 56 18.43 29.84 5.36
CA MET A 56 18.60 29.12 4.09
C MET A 56 17.26 28.99 3.35
N THR A 57 17.29 29.11 2.02
CA THR A 57 16.16 28.70 1.17
C THR A 57 16.21 27.20 0.95
N VAL A 58 15.17 26.46 1.38
CA VAL A 58 15.14 24.99 1.31
C VAL A 58 14.36 24.49 0.09
N ILE A 59 14.95 23.57 -0.66
CA ILE A 59 14.35 22.89 -1.81
C ILE A 59 14.35 21.39 -1.51
N ASN A 60 13.18 20.83 -1.19
CA ASN A 60 13.06 19.47 -0.68
C ASN A 60 12.56 18.49 -1.76
N GLY A 61 13.40 17.54 -2.17
CA GLY A 61 13.08 16.53 -3.19
C GLY A 61 12.74 17.11 -4.57
N PRO A 62 13.58 17.99 -5.16
CA PRO A 62 13.27 18.59 -6.45
C PRO A 62 13.32 17.56 -7.58
N ASP A 63 12.48 17.74 -8.59
CA ASP A 63 12.67 17.03 -9.86
C ASP A 63 13.97 17.48 -10.56
N LYS A 64 14.41 16.71 -11.56
CA LYS A 64 15.64 17.00 -12.32
C LYS A 64 15.64 18.40 -12.94
N SER A 65 14.49 18.88 -13.43
CA SER A 65 14.39 20.18 -14.08
C SER A 65 14.54 21.32 -13.08
N GLN A 66 13.92 21.22 -11.90
CA GLN A 66 14.08 22.19 -10.82
C GLN A 66 15.52 22.17 -10.30
N ARG A 67 16.08 20.98 -10.05
CA ARG A 67 17.46 20.81 -9.61
C ARG A 67 18.47 21.46 -10.56
N ASP A 68 18.35 21.19 -11.86
CA ASP A 68 19.27 21.72 -12.86
C ASP A 68 19.10 23.26 -13.03
N ARG A 69 17.89 23.80 -12.90
CA ARG A 69 17.66 25.26 -12.85
C ARG A 69 18.34 25.90 -11.64
N GLU A 70 18.22 25.28 -10.47
CA GLU A 70 18.84 25.78 -9.24
C GLU A 70 20.36 25.76 -9.36
N ILE A 71 20.95 24.65 -9.86
CA ILE A 71 22.38 24.53 -10.13
C ILE A 71 22.87 25.61 -11.10
N ALA A 72 22.16 25.84 -12.21
CA ALA A 72 22.54 26.85 -13.19
C ALA A 72 22.51 28.27 -12.60
N SER A 73 21.51 28.56 -11.76
CA SER A 73 21.31 29.86 -11.14
C SER A 73 22.29 30.18 -9.99
N ALA A 74 22.89 29.15 -9.37
CA ALA A 74 23.78 29.30 -8.23
C ALA A 74 25.15 29.89 -8.64
N ASP A 75 25.75 30.73 -7.81
CA ASP A 75 27.11 31.22 -8.05
C ASP A 75 28.14 30.12 -7.80
N ILE A 76 27.92 29.33 -6.74
CA ILE A 76 28.69 28.15 -6.33
C ILE A 76 27.72 27.03 -5.98
N VAL A 77 28.04 25.80 -6.38
CA VAL A 77 27.37 24.58 -5.94
C VAL A 77 28.26 23.89 -4.93
N HIS A 78 27.74 23.66 -3.73
CA HIS A 78 28.44 23.09 -2.59
C HIS A 78 27.81 21.74 -2.23
N ILE A 79 28.45 20.64 -2.61
CA ILE A 79 27.97 19.29 -2.31
C ILE A 79 28.51 18.86 -0.95
N HIS A 80 27.60 18.53 -0.04
CA HIS A 80 27.88 17.88 1.23
C HIS A 80 27.99 16.38 1.00
N PHE A 81 29.22 15.91 0.78
CA PHE A 81 29.47 14.53 0.40
C PHE A 81 29.39 13.59 1.59
N TRP A 82 28.49 12.63 1.46
CA TRP A 82 28.35 11.42 2.24
C TRP A 82 28.18 10.29 1.23
N ASN A 83 28.92 9.17 1.33
CA ASN A 83 28.74 8.11 0.34
C ASN A 83 27.28 7.61 0.37
N ASN A 84 26.55 7.78 -0.73
CA ASN A 84 25.15 7.41 -0.88
C ASN A 84 24.78 7.34 -2.38
N PRO A 85 23.95 6.39 -2.83
CA PRO A 85 23.57 6.24 -4.23
C PRO A 85 22.92 7.50 -4.85
N ASP A 86 22.19 8.30 -4.08
CA ASP A 86 21.58 9.56 -4.55
C ASP A 86 22.63 10.56 -5.07
N LEU A 87 23.70 10.73 -4.31
CA LEU A 87 24.79 11.64 -4.66
C LEU A 87 25.59 11.12 -5.84
N TYR A 88 25.76 9.80 -5.96
CA TYR A 88 26.40 9.21 -7.13
C TYR A 88 25.53 9.30 -8.39
N ASP A 89 24.21 9.14 -8.30
CA ASP A 89 23.30 9.37 -9.43
C ASP A 89 23.37 10.84 -9.90
N LEU A 90 23.43 11.79 -8.96
CA LEU A 90 23.67 13.21 -9.28
C LEU A 90 25.02 13.42 -9.98
N LEU A 91 26.11 12.95 -9.38
CA LEU A 91 27.48 13.18 -9.86
C LEU A 91 27.76 12.50 -11.20
N THR A 92 27.10 11.39 -11.49
CA THR A 92 27.21 10.71 -12.80
C THR A 92 26.35 11.37 -13.89
N SER A 93 25.40 12.23 -13.52
CA SER A 93 24.64 13.04 -14.46
C SER A 93 25.45 14.25 -14.96
N GLU A 94 25.12 14.74 -16.15
CA GLU A 94 25.70 15.99 -16.66
C GLU A 94 25.13 17.17 -15.89
N LEU A 95 25.97 17.95 -15.20
CA LEU A 95 25.53 19.13 -14.46
C LEU A 95 25.66 20.39 -15.32
N PRO A 96 24.70 21.35 -15.19
CA PRO A 96 24.82 22.66 -15.80
C PRO A 96 26.12 23.38 -15.42
N PRO A 97 26.58 24.38 -16.20
CA PRO A 97 27.78 25.14 -15.88
C PRO A 97 27.76 25.70 -14.45
N CYS A 98 28.68 25.22 -13.61
CA CYS A 98 28.76 25.59 -12.21
C CYS A 98 30.21 25.65 -11.73
N ARG A 99 30.40 26.17 -10.52
CA ARG A 99 31.63 26.06 -9.74
C ARG A 99 31.35 25.07 -8.62
N LEU A 100 32.03 23.93 -8.66
CA LEU A 100 31.72 22.79 -7.82
C LEU A 100 32.68 22.71 -6.63
N LEU A 101 32.15 22.94 -5.44
CA LEU A 101 32.78 22.65 -4.17
C LEU A 101 32.25 21.31 -3.63
N ILE A 102 33.13 20.41 -3.23
CA ILE A 102 32.74 19.17 -2.53
C ILE A 102 33.35 19.18 -1.14
N TRP A 103 32.51 19.03 -0.12
CA TRP A 103 32.94 18.92 1.27
C TRP A 103 32.66 17.52 1.81
N PHE A 104 33.71 16.83 2.22
CA PHE A 104 33.65 15.42 2.64
C PHE A 104 33.35 15.30 4.14
N HIS A 105 32.13 14.89 4.49
CA HIS A 105 31.68 14.70 5.89
C HIS A 105 32.01 13.31 6.47
N ILE A 106 33.03 12.65 5.92
CA ILE A 106 33.41 11.28 6.24
C ILE A 106 34.91 11.20 6.52
N ALA A 107 35.34 10.22 7.32
CA ALA A 107 36.76 9.98 7.57
C ALA A 107 37.51 9.71 6.27
N GLY A 108 36.93 8.88 5.38
CA GLY A 108 37.36 8.68 4.00
C GLY A 108 38.23 7.45 3.74
N GLU A 109 38.56 6.66 4.76
CA GLU A 109 39.55 5.58 4.69
C GLU A 109 38.95 4.17 4.52
N TYR A 110 37.82 3.89 5.16
CA TYR A 110 37.24 2.55 5.22
C TYR A 110 35.94 2.45 4.41
N PRO A 111 35.71 1.35 3.67
CA PRO A 111 34.46 1.08 2.98
C PRO A 111 33.23 1.08 3.90
N PRO A 112 32.06 1.57 3.43
CA PRO A 112 31.83 2.12 2.11
C PRO A 112 32.25 3.59 2.01
N HIS A 113 32.65 4.25 3.10
CA HIS A 113 32.92 5.69 3.15
C HIS A 113 34.32 6.04 2.68
N ILE A 114 34.61 5.79 1.41
CA ILE A 114 35.87 6.14 0.75
C ILE A 114 35.78 7.50 0.08
N ILE A 115 36.83 8.30 0.23
CA ILE A 115 37.07 9.47 -0.63
C ILE A 115 37.98 9.02 -1.76
N THR A 116 37.47 8.98 -2.99
CA THR A 116 38.26 8.56 -4.14
C THR A 116 39.05 9.72 -4.73
N GLN A 117 40.22 9.44 -5.32
CA GLN A 117 41.04 10.47 -5.96
C GLN A 117 40.26 11.18 -7.07
N GLU A 118 39.45 10.42 -7.80
CA GLU A 118 38.64 10.93 -8.89
C GLU A 118 37.61 11.96 -8.42
N LEU A 119 36.98 11.75 -7.25
CA LEU A 119 36.05 12.72 -6.68
C LEU A 119 36.75 14.04 -6.32
N VAL A 120 37.96 13.96 -5.76
CA VAL A 120 38.79 15.12 -5.44
C VAL A 120 39.15 15.90 -6.72
N GLU A 121 39.49 15.19 -7.80
CA GLU A 121 39.80 15.80 -9.10
C GLU A 121 38.58 16.35 -9.86
N TYR A 122 37.40 15.82 -9.61
CA TYR A 122 36.14 16.26 -10.22
C TYR A 122 35.68 17.62 -9.68
N ALA A 123 35.92 17.86 -8.39
CA ALA A 123 35.65 19.14 -7.75
C ALA A 123 36.54 20.26 -8.32
N ASP A 124 36.00 21.48 -8.42
CA ASP A 124 36.83 22.68 -8.61
C ASP A 124 37.61 22.99 -7.34
N PHE A 125 37.01 22.69 -6.19
CA PHE A 125 37.64 22.81 -4.89
C PHE A 125 37.09 21.75 -3.93
N ALA A 126 37.96 21.14 -3.14
CA ALA A 126 37.64 20.01 -2.27
C ALA A 126 38.02 20.31 -0.82
N ILE A 127 37.10 20.03 0.11
CA ILE A 127 37.27 20.32 1.54
C ILE A 127 37.32 19.00 2.33
N PRO A 128 38.46 18.63 2.92
CA PRO A 128 38.50 17.64 3.99
C PRO A 128 37.94 18.25 5.29
N CYS A 129 37.14 17.49 6.05
CA CYS A 129 36.41 17.99 7.23
C CYS A 129 37.23 18.06 8.53
N ASN A 130 38.48 17.61 8.55
CA ASN A 130 39.43 17.71 9.67
C ASN A 130 40.86 17.34 9.19
N PRO A 131 41.89 17.43 10.05
CA PRO A 131 43.25 17.03 9.70
C PRO A 131 43.42 15.55 9.32
N TYR A 132 42.67 14.63 9.96
CA TYR A 132 42.72 13.20 9.66
C TYR A 132 42.34 12.94 8.20
N THR A 133 41.21 13.49 7.75
CA THR A 133 40.75 13.38 6.37
C THR A 133 41.72 14.07 5.42
N ALA A 134 42.31 15.21 5.81
CA ALA A 134 43.29 15.92 5.00
C ALA A 134 44.61 15.15 4.84
N GLU A 135 44.98 14.30 5.81
CA GLU A 135 46.17 13.45 5.79
C GLU A 135 46.04 12.24 4.85
N LEU A 136 44.83 11.96 4.31
CA LEU A 136 44.64 10.81 3.41
C LEU A 136 45.47 10.92 2.12
N PRO A 137 45.93 9.78 1.56
CA PRO A 137 46.75 9.75 0.35
C PRO A 137 46.12 10.50 -0.84
N VAL A 138 44.79 10.47 -0.97
CA VAL A 138 44.08 11.16 -2.06
C VAL A 138 44.26 12.69 -2.05
N PHE A 139 44.57 13.30 -0.90
CA PHE A 139 44.92 14.72 -0.79
C PHE A 139 46.44 14.93 -0.74
N GLN A 140 47.17 14.04 -0.06
CA GLN A 140 48.62 14.15 0.13
C GLN A 140 49.47 13.78 -1.09
N ASN A 141 48.91 13.05 -2.05
CA ASN A 141 49.61 12.71 -3.30
C ASN A 141 49.44 13.76 -4.41
N LEU A 142 48.57 14.76 -4.22
CA LEU A 142 48.45 15.89 -5.13
C LEU A 142 49.72 16.75 -5.09
N SER A 143 50.12 17.33 -6.23
CA SER A 143 51.25 18.26 -6.26
C SER A 143 51.00 19.46 -5.33
N PRO A 144 52.05 20.07 -4.74
CA PRO A 144 51.88 21.22 -3.85
C PRO A 144 51.07 22.36 -4.47
N GLU A 145 51.26 22.63 -5.76
CA GLU A 145 50.55 23.67 -6.51
C GLU A 145 49.05 23.36 -6.61
N VAL A 146 48.70 22.13 -7.00
CA VAL A 146 47.31 21.67 -7.11
C VAL A 146 46.63 21.67 -5.73
N ARG A 147 47.35 21.26 -4.69
CA ARG A 147 46.84 21.26 -3.32
C ARG A 147 46.52 22.66 -2.82
N LEU A 148 47.42 23.64 -3.03
CA LEU A 148 47.20 25.03 -2.64
C LEU A 148 46.05 25.69 -3.39
N GLU A 149 45.88 25.32 -4.66
CA GLU A 149 44.83 25.88 -5.52
C GLU A 149 43.45 25.27 -5.22
N LYS A 150 43.36 23.95 -5.02
CA LYS A 150 42.09 23.22 -5.00
C LYS A 150 41.66 22.70 -3.63
N ILE A 151 42.55 22.63 -2.65
CA ILE A 151 42.26 22.00 -1.37
C ILE A 151 42.27 23.04 -0.26
N GLY A 152 41.28 22.97 0.63
CA GLY A 152 41.21 23.81 1.82
C GLY A 152 40.51 23.06 2.93
N MET A 153 41.14 22.95 4.09
CA MET A 153 40.55 22.25 5.23
C MET A 153 39.58 23.18 5.96
N VAL A 154 38.38 22.67 6.25
CA VAL A 154 37.40 23.34 7.10
C VAL A 154 36.84 22.29 8.04
N TYR A 155 36.87 22.56 9.35
CA TYR A 155 36.27 21.64 10.32
C TYR A 155 34.77 21.53 10.10
N ASP A 156 34.27 20.29 10.10
CA ASP A 156 32.86 20.07 10.42
C ASP A 156 32.61 20.53 11.84
N ALA A 157 31.65 21.42 12.02
CA ALA A 157 31.60 22.23 13.24
C ALA A 157 30.22 22.19 13.90
N ALA A 158 30.23 22.05 15.22
CA ALA A 158 29.02 22.12 16.04
C ALA A 158 28.51 23.57 16.17
N ASP A 159 27.19 23.75 16.28
CA ASP A 159 26.62 25.03 16.72
C ASP A 159 26.58 25.04 18.26
N PHE A 160 27.56 25.69 18.88
CA PHE A 160 27.65 25.77 20.34
C PHE A 160 26.49 26.53 20.98
N ALA A 161 25.64 27.22 20.22
CA ALA A 161 24.37 27.76 20.72
C ALA A 161 23.51 26.68 21.41
N ARG A 162 23.63 25.40 21.00
CA ARG A 162 22.91 24.26 21.60
C ARG A 162 23.32 23.95 23.04
N VAL A 163 24.57 24.28 23.39
CA VAL A 163 25.16 24.04 24.72
C VAL A 163 25.65 25.35 25.32
N GLU A 164 25.10 26.48 24.87
CA GLU A 164 25.43 27.78 25.41
C GLU A 164 24.97 27.88 26.87
N ASN A 165 25.76 28.56 27.69
CA ASN A 165 25.52 28.70 29.13
C ASN A 165 25.38 27.36 29.86
N ILE A 166 26.06 26.31 29.40
CA ILE A 166 26.05 25.01 30.07
C ILE A 166 26.74 25.08 31.44
N GLN A 167 26.10 24.45 32.45
CA GLN A 167 26.61 24.38 33.82
C GLN A 167 26.46 22.96 34.36
N THR A 168 27.48 22.49 35.07
CA THR A 168 27.42 21.17 35.71
C THR A 168 26.36 21.15 36.82
N LYS A 169 25.48 20.14 36.79
CA LYS A 169 24.44 19.90 37.79
C LYS A 169 24.95 18.89 38.82
N PRO A 170 24.70 19.10 40.13
CA PRO A 170 25.05 18.10 41.15
C PRO A 170 24.33 16.77 40.92
N HIS A 171 25.03 15.65 41.15
CA HIS A 171 24.49 14.29 41.12
C HIS A 171 25.27 13.36 42.07
N ASP A 172 24.64 12.26 42.51
CA ASP A 172 25.18 11.34 43.53
C ASP A 172 26.00 10.15 42.96
N THR A 173 26.14 10.09 41.64
CA THR A 173 26.82 9.02 40.89
C THR A 173 28.04 9.55 40.14
N PHE A 174 28.95 8.67 39.69
CA PHE A 174 29.99 9.04 38.74
C PHE A 174 29.54 8.71 37.32
N ASN A 175 29.32 9.72 36.48
CA ASN A 175 28.60 9.56 35.22
C ASN A 175 29.55 9.59 34.01
N VAL A 176 29.59 8.49 33.26
CA VAL A 176 30.36 8.34 32.02
C VAL A 176 29.40 8.34 30.84
N GLY A 177 29.51 9.34 29.96
CA GLY A 177 28.57 9.54 28.85
C GLY A 177 29.05 8.97 27.52
N TYR A 178 28.12 8.39 26.76
CA TYR A 178 28.24 8.09 25.33
C TYR A 178 27.03 8.69 24.60
N ILE A 179 27.23 9.66 23.71
CA ILE A 179 26.15 10.31 22.95
C ILE A 179 26.46 10.14 21.46
N GLY A 180 25.65 9.40 20.70
CA GLY A 180 25.92 9.19 19.28
C GLY A 180 25.13 8.05 18.64
N THR A 181 25.63 7.52 17.54
CA THR A 181 25.02 6.35 16.89
C THR A 181 25.30 5.10 17.73
N VAL A 182 24.29 4.58 18.43
CA VAL A 182 24.37 3.34 19.22
C VAL A 182 24.21 2.14 18.30
N TYR A 183 25.24 1.88 17.48
CA TYR A 183 25.34 0.73 16.59
C TYR A 183 26.82 0.44 16.31
N PHE A 184 27.15 -0.81 15.94
CA PHE A 184 28.54 -1.26 15.77
C PHE A 184 29.25 -0.73 14.51
N THR A 185 28.65 0.26 13.83
CA THR A 185 29.31 1.08 12.80
C THR A 185 29.98 2.33 13.38
N LYS A 186 29.69 2.63 14.64
CA LYS A 186 30.33 3.71 15.41
C LYS A 186 30.78 3.22 16.77
N MET A 187 29.88 2.65 17.57
CA MET A 187 30.20 2.17 18.92
C MET A 187 31.12 0.96 18.87
N HIS A 188 32.15 0.95 19.73
CA HIS A 188 33.03 -0.21 19.88
C HIS A 188 32.22 -1.48 20.25
N PRO A 189 32.42 -2.62 19.56
CA PRO A 189 31.63 -3.85 19.78
C PRO A 189 31.61 -4.35 21.23
N ASN A 190 32.70 -4.14 21.96
CA ASN A 190 32.84 -4.55 23.36
C ASN A 190 32.52 -3.43 24.37
N TYR A 191 31.79 -2.39 23.98
CA TYR A 191 31.45 -1.25 24.87
C TYR A 191 30.88 -1.67 26.23
N VAL A 192 29.86 -2.52 26.25
CA VAL A 192 29.26 -3.00 27.50
C VAL A 192 30.23 -3.90 28.29
N PRO A 193 30.87 -4.94 27.70
CA PRO A 193 31.86 -5.75 28.40
C PRO A 193 33.02 -4.97 29.03
N MET A 194 33.60 -4.00 28.31
CA MET A 194 34.73 -3.22 28.85
C MET A 194 34.27 -2.23 29.93
N SER A 195 33.10 -1.60 29.75
CA SER A 195 32.55 -0.66 30.73
C SER A 195 32.08 -1.37 32.01
N ALA A 196 31.56 -2.60 31.91
CA ALA A 196 31.15 -3.40 33.05
C ALA A 196 32.32 -3.72 34.00
N LYS A 197 33.54 -3.87 33.46
CA LYS A 197 34.77 -4.16 34.21
C LYS A 197 35.31 -2.97 35.01
N ILE A 198 34.80 -1.76 34.83
CA ILE A 198 35.24 -0.56 35.56
C ILE A 198 34.77 -0.62 37.02
N GLU A 199 35.70 -0.44 37.96
CA GLU A 199 35.52 -0.64 39.40
C GLU A 199 35.42 0.69 40.16
N ILE A 200 34.40 1.49 39.82
CA ILE A 200 34.09 2.76 40.49
C ILE A 200 32.78 2.61 41.29
N PRO A 201 32.75 2.99 42.59
CA PRO A 201 31.51 3.02 43.36
C PRO A 201 30.46 3.95 42.72
N ASN A 202 29.21 3.50 42.64
CA ASN A 202 28.08 4.28 42.08
C ASN A 202 28.30 4.83 40.66
N VAL A 203 29.09 4.14 39.82
CA VAL A 203 29.26 4.54 38.41
C VAL A 203 27.98 4.32 37.58
N LYS A 204 27.69 5.25 36.67
CA LYS A 204 26.63 5.15 35.66
C LYS A 204 27.15 5.46 34.26
N PHE A 205 26.96 4.54 33.33
CA PHE A 205 27.21 4.71 31.91
C PHE A 205 25.93 5.19 31.22
N ILE A 206 25.87 6.48 30.89
CA ILE A 206 24.71 7.11 30.25
C ILE A 206 24.86 7.02 28.74
N VAL A 207 24.02 6.22 28.10
CA VAL A 207 24.10 5.90 26.67
C VAL A 207 22.91 6.52 25.93
N CYS A 208 23.19 7.51 25.08
CA CYS A 208 22.20 8.23 24.30
C CYS A 208 22.42 8.00 22.79
N GLY A 209 21.38 7.54 22.10
CA GLY A 209 21.35 7.24 20.67
C GLY A 209 20.18 6.33 20.30
N GLY A 210 19.75 6.34 19.02
CA GLY A 210 18.52 5.67 18.56
C GLY A 210 18.45 4.13 18.70
N ARG A 211 17.25 3.58 18.48
CA ARG A 211 16.81 2.20 18.78
C ARG A 211 17.26 1.11 17.79
N THR A 212 18.55 0.89 17.57
CA THR A 212 19.01 -0.19 16.66
C THR A 212 19.53 -1.45 17.38
N ILE A 213 20.30 -1.30 18.46
CA ILE A 213 20.81 -2.45 19.26
C ILE A 213 20.66 -2.29 20.78
N GLU A 214 19.90 -1.29 21.23
CA GLU A 214 19.75 -0.98 22.66
C GLU A 214 19.29 -2.21 23.48
N ALA A 215 18.32 -2.98 22.98
CA ALA A 215 17.84 -4.19 23.64
C ALA A 215 18.95 -5.26 23.78
N TYR A 216 19.79 -5.42 22.75
CA TYR A 216 20.93 -6.33 22.78
C TYR A 216 21.97 -5.89 23.83
N LEU A 217 22.28 -4.59 23.89
CA LEU A 217 23.22 -4.04 24.87
C LEU A 217 22.69 -4.16 26.31
N LYS A 218 21.37 -3.95 26.51
CA LYS A 218 20.70 -4.19 27.81
C LYS A 218 20.81 -5.65 28.23
N GLN A 219 20.54 -6.59 27.32
CA GLN A 219 20.68 -8.02 27.61
C GLN A 219 22.13 -8.38 27.93
N GLN A 220 23.10 -7.90 27.15
CA GLN A 220 24.53 -8.13 27.41
C GLN A 220 24.95 -7.59 28.79
N ALA A 221 24.45 -6.42 29.19
CA ALA A 221 24.71 -5.86 30.51
C ALA A 221 24.05 -6.70 31.62
N GLN A 222 22.86 -7.25 31.37
CA GLN A 222 22.16 -8.15 32.29
C GLN A 222 22.91 -9.48 32.47
N ASP A 223 23.38 -10.09 31.38
CA ASP A 223 24.12 -11.35 31.40
C ASP A 223 25.46 -11.23 32.17
N LEU A 224 26.07 -10.04 32.11
CA LEU A 224 27.28 -9.70 32.87
C LEU A 224 27.00 -9.27 34.32
N GLY A 225 25.73 -9.23 34.77
CA GLY A 225 25.34 -8.75 36.10
C GLY A 225 25.60 -7.26 36.34
N ALA A 226 25.79 -6.49 35.26
CA ALA A 226 26.20 -5.09 35.30
C ALA A 226 25.09 -4.11 34.88
N LEU A 227 23.86 -4.57 34.62
CA LEU A 227 22.75 -3.73 34.15
C LEU A 227 22.53 -2.48 35.01
N ALA A 228 22.69 -2.58 36.34
CA ALA A 228 22.56 -1.45 37.25
C ALA A 228 23.58 -0.33 37.01
N LYS A 229 24.70 -0.59 36.32
CA LYS A 229 25.71 0.41 35.93
C LYS A 229 25.31 1.18 34.66
N PHE A 230 24.29 0.79 33.89
CA PHE A 230 23.97 1.42 32.60
C PHE A 230 22.62 2.16 32.64
N ASP A 231 22.57 3.31 31.97
CA ASP A 231 21.36 4.12 31.73
C ASP A 231 21.22 4.39 30.23
N PHE A 232 20.40 3.57 29.56
CA PHE A 232 20.13 3.69 28.13
C PHE A 232 18.89 4.57 27.90
N ARG A 233 19.09 5.74 27.28
CA ARG A 233 18.05 6.78 27.13
C ARG A 233 17.43 6.87 25.74
N GLY A 234 17.89 6.06 24.79
CA GLY A 234 17.47 6.18 23.39
C GLY A 234 17.93 7.50 22.77
N TYR A 235 17.23 7.96 21.73
CA TYR A 235 17.52 9.25 21.09
C TYR A 235 17.16 10.42 22.02
N VAL A 236 18.09 11.38 22.15
CA VAL A 236 17.93 12.59 22.95
C VAL A 236 18.25 13.81 22.08
N ASP A 237 17.30 14.73 21.94
CA ASP A 237 17.53 15.98 21.20
C ASP A 237 18.14 17.08 22.08
N ASP A 238 17.66 17.18 23.33
CA ASP A 238 18.27 17.99 24.38
C ASP A 238 19.50 17.30 24.98
N ILE A 239 20.59 17.34 24.22
CA ILE A 239 21.88 16.82 24.68
C ILE A 239 22.45 17.64 25.84
N LYS A 240 22.01 18.90 26.02
CA LYS A 240 22.53 19.79 27.06
C LYS A 240 22.23 19.18 28.43
N SER A 241 20.99 18.76 28.69
CA SER A 241 20.64 18.13 29.97
C SER A 241 21.39 16.83 30.26
N VAL A 242 21.82 16.09 29.23
CA VAL A 242 22.70 14.93 29.41
C VAL A 242 24.10 15.37 29.80
N ILE A 243 24.68 16.32 29.07
CA ILE A 243 26.05 16.80 29.29
C ILE A 243 26.20 17.47 30.67
N GLU A 244 25.17 18.17 31.15
CA GLU A 244 25.17 18.84 32.47
C GLU A 244 25.42 17.88 33.65
N ILE A 245 25.19 16.58 33.48
CA ILE A 245 25.39 15.57 34.53
C ILE A 245 26.55 14.61 34.23
N LEU A 246 27.42 14.89 33.25
CA LEU A 246 28.56 14.02 32.93
C LEU A 246 29.81 14.44 33.72
N ASP A 247 30.57 13.45 34.19
CA ASP A 247 31.92 13.65 34.71
C ASP A 247 32.99 13.43 33.64
N VAL A 248 32.80 12.40 32.82
CA VAL A 248 33.74 11.96 31.78
C VAL A 248 32.96 11.55 30.55
N TYR A 249 33.50 11.82 29.36
CA TYR A 249 32.90 11.38 28.10
C TYR A 249 33.63 10.15 27.55
N GLY A 250 33.10 8.97 27.88
CA GLY A 250 33.65 7.70 27.46
C GLY A 250 33.12 7.32 26.08
N TYR A 251 33.86 7.67 25.03
CA TYR A 251 33.41 7.56 23.63
C TYR A 251 34.31 6.65 22.78
N PRO A 252 34.37 5.34 23.10
CA PRO A 252 35.17 4.39 22.34
C PRO A 252 34.45 4.01 21.04
N LEU A 253 35.08 4.35 19.91
CA LEU A 253 34.58 4.02 18.58
C LEU A 253 35.15 2.69 18.07
N CYS A 254 34.50 2.08 17.09
CA CYS A 254 35.03 0.91 16.38
C CYS A 254 36.17 1.32 15.43
N GLU A 255 37.04 0.35 15.10
CA GLU A 255 38.24 0.58 14.28
C GLU A 255 37.93 1.07 12.86
N ASP A 256 36.96 0.45 12.20
CA ASP A 256 36.54 0.78 10.84
C ASP A 256 35.52 1.93 10.76
N THR A 257 35.43 2.76 11.81
CA THR A 257 34.40 3.81 11.88
C THR A 257 34.53 4.87 10.79
N TYR A 258 33.39 5.36 10.31
CA TYR A 258 33.32 6.51 9.41
C TYR A 258 33.43 7.86 10.14
N ALA A 259 33.51 7.85 11.47
CA ALA A 259 33.51 9.05 12.30
C ALA A 259 34.64 10.00 11.89
N ALA A 260 34.26 11.23 11.57
CA ALA A 260 35.20 12.26 11.14
C ALA A 260 35.30 13.37 12.19
N ALA A 261 34.25 14.17 12.35
CA ALA A 261 34.32 15.38 13.16
C ALA A 261 33.56 15.34 14.49
N GLU A 262 32.69 14.35 14.69
CA GLU A 262 31.91 14.10 15.93
C GLU A 262 31.44 15.36 16.67
N LEU A 263 30.34 15.97 16.19
CA LEU A 263 29.81 17.21 16.75
C LEU A 263 29.49 17.13 18.25
N ASN A 264 29.02 15.97 18.72
CA ASN A 264 28.75 15.71 20.14
C ASN A 264 30.02 15.79 21.00
N LEU A 265 31.16 15.31 20.49
CA LEU A 265 32.46 15.39 21.16
C LEU A 265 32.89 16.85 21.26
N GLN A 266 32.69 17.64 20.21
CA GLN A 266 32.96 19.09 20.24
C GLN A 266 32.09 19.80 21.30
N GLU A 267 30.80 19.48 21.37
CA GLU A 267 29.84 20.04 22.34
C GLU A 267 30.21 19.68 23.79
N VAL A 268 30.63 18.43 24.02
CA VAL A 268 31.13 17.94 25.31
C VAL A 268 32.45 18.62 25.72
N MET A 269 33.39 18.75 24.79
CA MET A 269 34.65 19.46 25.03
C MET A 269 34.37 20.93 25.36
N TYR A 270 33.48 21.59 24.62
CA TYR A 270 33.02 22.96 24.93
C TYR A 270 32.38 23.07 26.32
N ALA A 271 31.63 22.05 26.72
CA ALA A 271 31.06 21.94 28.06
C ALA A 271 32.10 21.69 29.16
N GLY A 272 33.37 21.47 28.82
CA GLY A 272 34.46 21.27 29.76
C GLY A 272 34.50 19.87 30.37
N ILE A 273 33.94 18.88 29.68
CA ILE A 273 33.97 17.48 30.10
C ILE A 273 35.11 16.76 29.35
N PRO A 274 36.05 16.11 30.07
CA PRO A 274 37.18 15.45 29.42
C PRO A 274 36.74 14.17 28.69
N PRO A 275 37.11 13.99 27.41
CA PRO A 275 36.85 12.77 26.67
C PRO A 275 37.93 11.71 26.87
N VAL A 276 37.51 10.44 26.83
CA VAL A 276 38.36 9.24 26.74
C VAL A 276 37.95 8.46 25.51
N VAL A 277 38.86 8.31 24.54
CA VAL A 277 38.56 7.82 23.17
C VAL A 277 39.59 6.81 22.68
N PHE A 278 39.21 6.01 21.69
CA PHE A 278 40.15 5.20 20.90
C PHE A 278 40.70 6.00 19.70
N PRO A 279 41.89 5.67 19.16
CA PRO A 279 42.55 6.42 18.09
C PRO A 279 42.00 6.11 16.69
N TYR A 280 40.69 5.89 16.56
CA TYR A 280 40.06 5.48 15.30
C TYR A 280 39.30 6.64 14.64
N GLY A 281 39.39 6.69 13.30
CA GLY A 281 38.80 7.75 12.50
C GLY A 281 39.29 9.14 12.88
N GLY A 282 38.48 10.16 12.58
CA GLY A 282 38.85 11.56 12.79
C GLY A 282 38.97 11.98 14.25
N VAL A 283 38.39 11.23 15.20
CA VAL A 283 38.47 11.50 16.64
C VAL A 283 39.93 11.60 17.13
N LYS A 284 40.83 10.81 16.55
CA LYS A 284 42.28 10.85 16.81
C LYS A 284 42.90 12.25 16.64
N ARG A 285 42.31 13.09 15.79
CA ARG A 285 42.78 14.45 15.49
C ARG A 285 41.90 15.55 16.10
N LEU A 286 40.86 15.19 16.83
CA LEU A 286 40.01 16.15 17.55
C LEU A 286 40.47 16.37 18.99
N ILE A 287 41.22 15.42 19.56
CA ILE A 287 41.74 15.46 20.93
C ILE A 287 43.26 15.56 20.90
N VAL A 288 43.80 16.40 21.78
CA VAL A 288 45.23 16.43 22.10
C VAL A 288 45.45 15.56 23.33
N ASP A 289 46.04 14.39 23.13
CA ASP A 289 46.26 13.41 24.20
C ASP A 289 46.98 14.01 25.42
N ASN A 290 46.57 13.61 26.62
CA ASN A 290 47.01 14.12 27.92
C ASN A 290 46.84 15.65 28.15
N PHE A 291 46.25 16.38 27.20
CA PHE A 291 46.04 17.82 27.28
C PHE A 291 44.57 18.20 27.30
N THR A 292 43.78 17.75 26.32
CA THR A 292 42.33 18.02 26.23
C THR A 292 41.47 16.79 26.49
N GLY A 293 42.07 15.64 26.76
CA GLY A 293 41.43 14.34 26.93
C GLY A 293 42.47 13.23 26.92
N LEU A 294 42.02 11.98 26.96
CA LEU A 294 42.88 10.79 26.91
C LEU A 294 42.58 9.95 25.67
N ILE A 295 43.62 9.57 24.94
CA ILE A 295 43.55 8.60 23.85
C ILE A 295 44.10 7.26 24.35
N VAL A 296 43.35 6.18 24.16
CA VAL A 296 43.68 4.84 24.68
C VAL A 296 43.68 3.81 23.55
N ASP A 297 44.60 2.85 23.60
CA ASP A 297 44.81 1.88 22.52
C ASP A 297 44.16 0.50 22.80
N SER A 298 43.61 0.30 24.01
CA SER A 298 43.02 -0.98 24.40
C SER A 298 41.83 -0.84 25.36
N GLU A 299 41.00 -1.89 25.43
CA GLU A 299 39.90 -1.98 26.41
C GLU A 299 40.40 -1.87 27.86
N LEU A 300 41.62 -2.35 28.13
CA LEU A 300 42.26 -2.26 29.45
C LEU A 300 42.65 -0.83 29.76
N GLU A 301 43.28 -0.13 28.82
CA GLU A 301 43.65 1.28 28.97
C GLU A 301 42.41 2.18 29.09
N TYR A 302 41.33 1.88 28.36
CA TYR A 302 40.05 2.58 28.53
C TYR A 302 39.53 2.46 29.96
N LYS A 303 39.50 1.25 30.53
CA LYS A 303 39.16 1.05 31.94
C LYS A 303 40.05 1.87 32.86
N GLN A 304 41.37 1.76 32.69
CA GLN A 304 42.35 2.44 33.53
C GLN A 304 42.23 3.97 33.44
N ALA A 305 41.95 4.52 32.26
CA ALA A 305 41.76 5.95 32.06
C ALA A 305 40.50 6.46 32.77
N ILE A 306 39.38 5.75 32.68
CA ILE A 306 38.15 6.13 33.40
C ILE A 306 38.35 6.07 34.93
N GLU A 307 39.00 5.02 35.43
CA GLU A 307 39.33 4.87 36.86
C GLU A 307 40.31 5.94 37.35
N TYR A 308 41.32 6.27 36.53
CA TYR A 308 42.27 7.33 36.81
C TYR A 308 41.59 8.69 36.97
N LEU A 309 40.69 9.06 36.05
CA LEU A 309 39.94 10.32 36.11
C LEU A 309 38.93 10.38 37.27
N TYR A 310 38.46 9.24 37.75
CA TYR A 310 37.65 9.17 38.97
C TYR A 310 38.50 9.50 40.21
N HIS A 311 39.69 8.89 40.32
CA HIS A 311 40.58 9.07 41.47
C HIS A 311 41.33 10.40 41.50
N HIS A 312 41.44 11.10 40.36
CA HIS A 312 42.17 12.37 40.21
C HIS A 312 41.23 13.49 39.69
N PRO A 313 40.33 14.03 40.52
CA PRO A 313 39.37 15.06 40.10
C PRO A 313 40.04 16.36 39.62
N GLU A 314 41.21 16.71 40.14
CA GLU A 314 42.02 17.84 39.69
C GLU A 314 42.49 17.66 38.24
N GLU A 315 42.84 16.43 37.87
CA GLU A 315 43.26 16.10 36.52
C GLU A 315 42.07 16.08 35.57
N ARG A 316 40.92 15.54 36.02
CA ARG A 316 39.65 15.62 35.30
C ARG A 316 39.25 17.07 35.00
N GLN A 317 39.37 17.95 35.99
CA GLN A 317 39.09 19.38 35.84
C GLN A 317 40.10 20.07 34.90
N ARG A 318 41.40 19.75 35.00
CA ARG A 318 42.45 20.29 34.12
C ARG A 318 42.20 19.94 32.66
N LEU A 319 41.99 18.65 32.37
CA LEU A 319 41.71 18.16 31.02
C LEU A 319 40.41 18.75 30.47
N GLY A 320 39.35 18.81 31.28
CA GLY A 320 38.08 19.42 30.91
C GLY A 320 38.20 20.92 30.58
N GLN A 321 38.91 21.69 31.40
CA GLN A 321 39.11 23.12 31.14
C GLN A 321 39.94 23.37 29.87
N ASN A 322 40.99 22.56 29.64
CA ASN A 322 41.76 22.61 28.41
C ASN A 322 40.91 22.23 27.19
N ALA A 323 40.05 21.22 27.31
CA ALA A 323 39.11 20.81 26.27
C ALA A 323 38.16 21.95 25.89
N ARG A 324 37.63 22.69 26.87
CA ARG A 324 36.76 23.85 26.64
C ARG A 324 37.47 24.95 25.87
N VAL A 325 38.67 25.33 26.31
CA VAL A 325 39.46 26.38 25.63
C VAL A 325 39.80 25.96 24.21
N TYR A 326 40.23 24.72 24.02
CA TYR A 326 40.55 24.17 22.71
C TYR A 326 39.31 24.14 21.79
N ALA A 327 38.16 23.70 22.30
CA ALA A 327 36.91 23.66 21.54
C ALA A 327 36.43 25.06 21.13
N GLN A 328 36.56 26.07 21.99
CA GLN A 328 36.22 27.45 21.65
C GLN A 328 37.12 28.04 20.55
N GLN A 329 38.39 27.65 20.51
CA GLN A 329 39.38 28.18 19.55
C GLN A 329 39.35 27.47 18.20
N ILE A 330 39.18 26.14 18.22
CA ILE A 330 39.32 25.29 17.03
C ILE A 330 37.96 24.93 16.45
N PHE A 331 37.01 24.57 17.32
CA PHE A 331 35.68 24.12 16.92
C PHE A 331 34.67 25.29 16.95
N GLY A 332 33.46 25.04 16.46
CA GLY A 332 32.39 26.02 16.39
C GLY A 332 32.13 26.55 14.98
N ALA A 333 30.84 26.60 14.62
CA ALA A 333 30.42 26.93 13.27
C ALA A 333 30.79 28.36 12.81
N GLU A 334 30.98 29.30 13.74
CA GLU A 334 31.49 30.64 13.41
C GLU A 334 32.95 30.59 12.92
N ASN A 335 33.81 29.79 13.56
CA ASN A 335 35.21 29.62 13.15
C ASN A 335 35.30 28.93 11.78
N ALA A 336 34.48 27.91 11.54
CA ALA A 336 34.38 27.26 10.24
C ALA A 336 33.86 28.21 9.16
N ALA A 337 32.88 29.08 9.47
CA ALA A 337 32.40 30.11 8.56
C ALA A 337 33.50 31.13 8.16
N LYS A 338 34.36 31.53 9.11
CA LYS A 338 35.54 32.38 8.84
C LYS A 338 36.55 31.72 7.89
N GLN A 339 36.61 30.40 7.85
CA GLN A 339 37.50 29.64 6.95
C GLN A 339 36.86 29.39 5.57
N ILE A 340 35.54 29.15 5.51
CA ILE A 340 34.86 28.81 4.26
C ILE A 340 34.54 30.02 3.39
N ASN A 341 34.26 31.19 3.96
CA ASN A 341 33.94 32.41 3.20
C ASN A 341 35.09 32.80 2.23
N PRO A 342 36.38 32.79 2.64
CA PRO A 342 37.49 32.99 1.70
C PRO A 342 37.60 31.93 0.59
N ILE A 343 37.13 30.70 0.82
CA ILE A 343 37.06 29.66 -0.22
C ILE A 343 35.99 30.03 -1.25
N TYR A 344 34.82 30.50 -0.82
CA TYR A 344 33.80 31.00 -1.74
C TYR A 344 34.31 32.17 -2.58
N ASP A 345 35.00 33.14 -1.97
CA ASP A 345 35.59 34.27 -2.70
C ASP A 345 36.65 33.84 -3.73
N ARG A 346 37.43 32.79 -3.43
CA ARG A 346 38.38 32.21 -4.40
C ARG A 346 37.66 31.54 -5.56
N LEU A 347 36.68 30.69 -5.27
CA LEU A 347 35.91 29.99 -6.30
C LEU A 347 35.22 30.97 -7.26
N LEU A 348 34.68 32.08 -6.76
CA LEU A 348 34.02 33.10 -7.59
C LEU A 348 34.92 33.68 -8.70
N LYS A 349 36.25 33.63 -8.53
CA LYS A 349 37.23 34.08 -9.53
C LYS A 349 37.37 33.11 -10.71
N LEU A 350 36.95 31.85 -10.55
CA LEU A 350 36.95 30.86 -11.61
C LEU A 350 35.75 31.06 -12.54
N PRO A 351 35.84 30.73 -13.84
CA PRO A 351 34.66 30.69 -14.70
C PRO A 351 33.77 29.49 -14.32
N LYS A 352 32.44 29.63 -14.46
CA LYS A 352 31.53 28.46 -14.40
C LYS A 352 31.86 27.53 -15.57
N ALA A 353 32.02 26.23 -15.29
CA ALA A 353 32.33 25.24 -16.30
C ALA A 353 31.24 24.16 -16.34
N LYS A 354 30.88 23.71 -17.55
CA LYS A 354 30.00 22.56 -17.73
C LYS A 354 30.67 21.33 -17.13
N LYS A 355 29.96 20.59 -16.27
CA LYS A 355 30.50 19.40 -15.63
C LYS A 355 29.96 18.16 -16.35
N PRO A 356 30.80 17.42 -17.11
CA PRO A 356 30.36 16.14 -17.63
C PRO A 356 30.02 15.22 -16.45
N GLY A 357 29.20 14.20 -16.71
CA GLY A 357 29.01 13.14 -15.72
C GLY A 357 30.37 12.63 -15.25
N PHE A 358 30.52 12.43 -13.95
CA PHE A 358 31.75 12.01 -13.29
C PHE A 358 32.47 10.85 -14.01
N LEU A 359 31.70 9.94 -14.62
CA LEU A 359 32.21 8.78 -15.37
C LEU A 359 32.53 9.02 -16.86
N LYS A 360 32.15 10.18 -17.44
CA LYS A 360 32.30 10.49 -18.89
C LYS A 360 33.59 11.27 -19.23
N LYS A 361 34.53 11.42 -18.28
CA LYS A 361 35.82 12.13 -18.49
C LYS A 361 36.81 11.26 -19.30
N PRO A 362 37.62 11.80 -20.24
CA PRO A 362 38.60 10.99 -20.98
C PRO A 362 39.64 10.36 -20.03
N GLY A 363 39.85 9.05 -20.12
CA GLY A 363 40.68 8.25 -19.19
C GLY A 363 39.88 7.43 -18.15
N PHE A 364 38.55 7.56 -18.14
CA PHE A 364 37.64 6.92 -17.17
C PHE A 364 36.93 5.65 -17.70
N SER A 365 37.37 5.11 -18.85
CA SER A 365 36.78 3.92 -19.49
C SER A 365 37.35 2.62 -18.90
N GLY A 366 36.89 2.26 -17.69
CA GLY A 366 37.34 1.06 -16.99
C GLY A 366 36.42 -0.17 -17.12
N PHE A 367 35.19 -0.01 -17.60
CA PHE A 367 34.32 -1.14 -17.90
C PHE A 367 34.21 -1.27 -19.41
N SER A 368 34.89 -2.27 -19.98
CA SER A 368 34.48 -2.77 -21.28
C SER A 368 33.03 -3.23 -21.13
N THR A 369 32.18 -2.89 -22.09
CA THR A 369 30.78 -3.35 -22.19
C THR A 369 30.67 -4.87 -22.44
N GLY A 370 31.67 -5.65 -22.01
CA GLY A 370 31.71 -7.09 -22.04
C GLY A 370 31.64 -7.65 -20.63
N SER A 371 30.53 -7.41 -19.92
CA SER A 371 30.16 -8.32 -18.84
C SER A 371 29.74 -9.64 -19.50
N LEU A 372 30.35 -10.75 -19.09
CA LEU A 372 30.08 -12.11 -19.57
C LEU A 372 28.71 -12.67 -19.13
N LEU A 373 27.73 -11.80 -18.87
CA LEU A 373 26.36 -12.20 -18.57
C LEU A 373 25.40 -11.57 -19.57
N GLN A 374 24.69 -12.44 -20.29
CA GLN A 374 23.49 -12.07 -21.02
C GLN A 374 22.45 -11.52 -20.02
N GLN A 375 22.49 -10.21 -19.78
CA GLN A 375 21.48 -9.53 -18.97
C GLN A 375 20.14 -9.50 -19.74
N PRO A 376 19.01 -9.83 -19.12
CA PRO A 376 17.71 -9.44 -19.62
C PRO A 376 17.60 -7.92 -19.49
N VAL A 377 17.56 -7.26 -20.65
CA VAL A 377 17.37 -5.82 -20.78
C VAL A 377 15.91 -5.49 -20.40
N THR A 378 15.69 -4.59 -19.45
CA THR A 378 14.34 -4.09 -19.17
C THR A 378 13.90 -3.08 -20.23
N PHE A 379 12.60 -2.82 -20.35
CA PHE A 379 12.09 -1.84 -21.32
C PHE A 379 12.63 -0.41 -21.04
N ASP A 380 12.97 -0.09 -19.79
CA ASP A 380 13.60 1.17 -19.41
C ASP A 380 15.07 1.25 -19.81
N ASP A 381 15.80 0.12 -19.86
CA ASP A 381 17.19 0.06 -20.37
C ASP A 381 17.25 0.24 -21.90
N LEU A 382 16.14 -0.06 -22.60
CA LEU A 382 15.99 0.19 -24.05
C LEU A 382 15.61 1.65 -24.38
N ILE A 383 15.15 2.41 -23.38
CA ILE A 383 14.66 3.80 -23.53
C ILE A 383 15.63 4.80 -22.87
N GLY A 384 16.44 4.37 -21.91
CA GLY A 384 17.45 5.17 -21.21
C GLY A 384 18.77 5.37 -21.98
N ASP A 385 19.56 6.35 -21.53
CA ASP A 385 20.93 6.61 -22.02
C ASP A 385 21.76 5.30 -21.91
N PRO A 386 22.19 4.66 -23.02
CA PRO A 386 22.92 3.39 -23.00
C PRO A 386 24.31 3.49 -22.33
N PHE A 387 24.68 4.67 -21.84
CA PHE A 387 25.89 4.94 -21.07
C PHE A 387 25.65 5.11 -19.56
N LYS A 388 24.45 4.81 -19.02
CA LYS A 388 24.19 4.84 -17.58
C LYS A 388 24.73 3.55 -16.92
N PRO A 389 25.64 3.64 -15.93
CA PRO A 389 26.17 2.48 -15.22
C PRO A 389 25.09 1.79 -14.37
N SER A 390 25.27 0.48 -14.13
CA SER A 390 24.41 -0.29 -13.21
C SER A 390 24.59 0.14 -11.75
N GLY A 391 23.66 -0.26 -10.89
CA GLY A 391 23.75 0.02 -9.45
C GLY A 391 24.98 -0.64 -8.82
N ALA A 392 25.31 -1.87 -9.24
CA ALA A 392 26.49 -2.60 -8.82
C ALA A 392 27.80 -1.93 -9.27
N GLU A 393 27.88 -1.43 -10.51
CA GLU A 393 29.04 -0.68 -11.00
C GLU A 393 29.24 0.61 -10.20
N LEU A 394 28.17 1.35 -9.91
CA LEU A 394 28.23 2.55 -9.08
C LEU A 394 28.65 2.24 -7.64
N PHE A 395 28.17 1.13 -7.07
CA PHE A 395 28.60 0.68 -5.76
C PHE A 395 30.10 0.39 -5.75
N ILE A 396 30.61 -0.42 -6.68
CA ILE A 396 32.05 -0.70 -6.83
C ILE A 396 32.86 0.59 -6.96
N LYS A 397 32.40 1.52 -7.81
CA LYS A 397 33.08 2.82 -7.98
C LYS A 397 33.11 3.64 -6.69
N SER A 398 32.07 3.56 -5.87
CA SER A 398 32.04 4.25 -4.58
C SER A 398 33.07 3.74 -3.57
N LEU A 399 33.54 2.50 -3.75
CA LEU A 399 34.54 1.87 -2.88
C LEU A 399 35.99 2.13 -3.35
N GLY A 400 36.18 2.74 -4.53
CA GLY A 400 37.51 2.93 -5.13
C GLY A 400 38.27 1.61 -5.27
N GLN A 401 39.55 1.58 -4.90
CA GLN A 401 40.41 0.39 -4.97
C GLN A 401 40.42 -0.46 -3.69
N THR A 402 39.61 -0.09 -2.68
CA THR A 402 39.70 -0.67 -1.33
C THR A 402 38.88 -1.95 -1.13
N ALA A 403 37.98 -2.26 -2.06
CA ALA A 403 37.13 -3.45 -2.02
C ALA A 403 37.10 -4.19 -3.38
N PRO A 404 38.27 -4.66 -3.88
CA PRO A 404 38.39 -5.27 -5.21
C PRO A 404 37.53 -6.52 -5.37
N GLN A 405 37.18 -7.21 -4.27
CA GLN A 405 36.35 -8.41 -4.27
C GLN A 405 34.98 -8.21 -4.96
N PHE A 406 34.37 -7.03 -4.85
CA PHE A 406 33.09 -6.76 -5.53
C PHE A 406 33.26 -6.72 -7.05
N ASN A 407 34.37 -6.13 -7.53
CA ASN A 407 34.69 -6.13 -8.95
C ASN A 407 35.03 -7.55 -9.44
N THR A 408 35.86 -8.29 -8.70
CA THR A 408 36.19 -9.69 -9.03
C THR A 408 34.95 -10.58 -9.10
N SER A 409 34.03 -10.46 -8.15
CA SER A 409 32.73 -11.16 -8.17
C SER A 409 31.95 -10.83 -9.45
N MET A 410 32.00 -9.58 -9.92
CA MET A 410 31.29 -9.17 -11.13
C MET A 410 31.95 -9.62 -12.43
N THR A 411 33.29 -9.63 -12.51
CA THR A 411 34.01 -9.71 -13.79
C THR A 411 34.91 -10.94 -13.99
N SER A 412 35.23 -11.71 -12.95
CA SER A 412 36.11 -12.88 -13.10
C SER A 412 35.37 -14.09 -13.68
N ASP A 413 36.07 -14.87 -14.50
CA ASP A 413 35.61 -16.18 -15.00
C ASP A 413 36.32 -17.35 -14.28
N ASP A 414 37.31 -17.07 -13.43
CA ASP A 414 38.02 -18.08 -12.66
C ASP A 414 37.18 -18.49 -11.43
N ILE A 415 36.92 -19.79 -11.31
CA ILE A 415 36.04 -20.34 -10.27
C ILE A 415 36.61 -20.06 -8.86
N GLN A 416 37.93 -20.15 -8.69
CA GLN A 416 38.57 -19.97 -7.40
C GLN A 416 38.53 -18.48 -6.99
N GLU A 417 38.85 -17.57 -7.91
CA GLU A 417 38.74 -16.13 -7.69
C GLU A 417 37.31 -15.69 -7.36
N LEU A 418 36.30 -16.24 -8.04
CA LEU A 418 34.90 -15.97 -7.76
C LEU A 418 34.49 -16.41 -6.34
N PHE A 419 34.87 -17.63 -5.92
CA PHE A 419 34.54 -18.08 -4.57
C PHE A 419 35.31 -17.35 -3.48
N ASP A 420 36.58 -17.05 -3.71
CA ASP A 420 37.38 -16.28 -2.75
C ASP A 420 36.87 -14.84 -2.62
N SER A 421 36.40 -14.22 -3.71
CA SER A 421 35.78 -12.89 -3.66
C SER A 421 34.40 -12.92 -3.01
N ASP A 422 33.52 -13.85 -3.39
CA ASP A 422 32.19 -13.99 -2.76
C ASP A 422 32.29 -14.32 -1.26
N ARG A 423 33.32 -15.08 -0.84
CA ARG A 423 33.64 -15.28 0.59
C ARG A 423 34.01 -13.96 1.27
N GLN A 424 34.93 -13.19 0.69
CA GLN A 424 35.32 -11.88 1.23
C GLN A 424 34.13 -10.90 1.29
N ILE A 425 33.22 -10.95 0.32
CA ILE A 425 31.97 -10.17 0.36
C ILE A 425 31.09 -10.62 1.53
N SER A 426 30.91 -11.93 1.72
CA SER A 426 30.12 -12.46 2.84
C SER A 426 30.70 -12.12 4.22
N GLU A 427 32.02 -11.91 4.29
CA GLU A 427 32.80 -11.55 5.49
C GLU A 427 33.01 -10.04 5.63
N SER A 428 32.40 -9.24 4.74
CA SER A 428 32.51 -7.78 4.76
C SER A 428 32.05 -7.20 6.09
N SER A 429 32.66 -6.08 6.48
CA SER A 429 32.33 -5.45 7.75
C SER A 429 30.85 -5.05 7.80
N LYS A 430 30.33 -4.97 9.04
CA LYS A 430 28.95 -4.52 9.25
C LYS A 430 28.70 -3.14 8.63
N LEU A 431 29.73 -2.31 8.51
CA LEU A 431 29.65 -0.99 7.90
C LEU A 431 29.31 -1.06 6.41
N ILE A 432 29.94 -1.96 5.65
CA ILE A 432 29.60 -2.20 4.23
C ILE A 432 28.17 -2.74 4.10
N TYR A 433 27.73 -3.60 5.02
CA TYR A 433 26.39 -4.18 5.03
C TYR A 433 25.43 -3.41 5.97
N THR A 434 25.14 -2.15 5.64
CA THR A 434 24.18 -1.30 6.38
C THR A 434 23.14 -0.65 5.48
N LEU A 435 21.99 -0.33 6.09
CA LEU A 435 20.93 0.53 5.55
C LEU A 435 20.96 1.88 6.27
N GLY A 436 20.85 2.98 5.54
CA GLY A 436 20.98 4.35 6.03
C GLY A 436 22.43 4.83 6.20
N GLY A 437 23.41 4.08 5.71
CA GLY A 437 24.84 4.29 5.90
C GLY A 437 25.65 4.39 4.61
N GLY A 438 25.03 4.43 3.43
CA GLY A 438 25.76 4.37 2.16
C GLY A 438 26.29 2.99 1.80
N GLY A 439 25.80 1.95 2.49
CA GLY A 439 26.26 0.58 2.33
C GLY A 439 25.57 -0.15 1.17
N LEU A 440 25.88 -1.44 1.05
CA LEU A 440 25.32 -2.33 0.03
C LEU A 440 23.78 -2.31 0.02
N LEU A 441 23.14 -2.26 1.19
CA LEU A 441 21.68 -2.26 1.29
C LEU A 441 21.05 -0.95 0.82
N ASP A 442 21.75 0.19 0.93
CA ASP A 442 21.29 1.47 0.40
C ASP A 442 21.31 1.48 -1.13
N TYR A 443 22.40 0.98 -1.72
CA TYR A 443 22.47 0.79 -3.17
C TYR A 443 21.43 -0.21 -3.66
N GLN A 444 21.20 -1.31 -2.93
CA GLN A 444 20.17 -2.29 -3.26
C GLN A 444 18.75 -1.67 -3.19
N ALA A 445 18.47 -0.81 -2.21
CA ALA A 445 17.19 -0.14 -2.07
C ALA A 445 16.94 0.89 -3.19
N PHE A 446 18.00 1.61 -3.60
CA PHE A 446 17.95 2.59 -4.67
C PHE A 446 17.90 1.96 -6.07
N TYR A 447 18.60 0.84 -6.27
CA TYR A 447 18.63 0.05 -7.51
C TYR A 447 18.02 -1.35 -7.28
N PRO A 448 16.69 -1.45 -7.03
CA PRO A 448 16.04 -2.69 -6.60
C PRO A 448 16.08 -3.81 -7.65
N ASN A 449 16.33 -3.43 -8.91
CA ASN A 449 16.37 -4.29 -10.09
C ASN A 449 17.80 -4.74 -10.46
N ASP A 450 18.81 -4.43 -9.66
CA ASP A 450 20.19 -4.87 -9.91
C ASP A 450 20.44 -6.26 -9.29
N GLY A 451 20.71 -7.25 -10.14
CA GLY A 451 20.91 -8.63 -9.71
C GLY A 451 22.20 -8.89 -8.91
N TYR A 452 23.26 -8.10 -9.11
CA TYR A 452 24.52 -8.27 -8.36
C TYR A 452 24.41 -7.71 -6.94
N LEU A 453 23.73 -6.58 -6.77
CA LEU A 453 23.42 -6.06 -5.43
C LEU A 453 22.60 -7.07 -4.61
N ARG A 454 21.67 -7.78 -5.26
CA ARG A 454 20.88 -8.87 -4.67
C ARG A 454 21.76 -10.07 -4.32
N LEU A 455 22.65 -10.49 -5.22
CA LEU A 455 23.61 -11.57 -4.95
C LEU A 455 24.45 -11.28 -3.70
N TRP A 456 25.11 -10.12 -3.66
CA TRP A 456 25.99 -9.74 -2.55
C TRP A 456 25.23 -9.62 -1.22
N ALA A 457 24.01 -9.06 -1.23
CA ALA A 457 23.17 -9.00 -0.03
C ALA A 457 22.80 -10.42 0.45
N GLY A 458 22.47 -11.33 -0.48
CA GLY A 458 22.21 -12.73 -0.18
C GLY A 458 23.40 -13.44 0.46
N LEU A 459 24.62 -13.21 -0.03
CA LEU A 459 25.86 -13.78 0.53
C LEU A 459 26.09 -13.35 1.98
N VAL A 460 25.94 -12.06 2.27
CA VAL A 460 26.12 -11.54 3.64
C VAL A 460 25.03 -12.10 4.57
N ARG A 461 23.76 -12.11 4.14
CA ARG A 461 22.64 -12.67 4.92
C ARG A 461 22.83 -14.16 5.20
N GLN A 462 23.32 -14.92 4.23
CA GLN A 462 23.64 -16.33 4.41
C GLN A 462 24.67 -16.51 5.52
N ARG A 463 25.73 -15.68 5.54
CA ARG A 463 26.77 -15.73 6.57
C ARG A 463 26.23 -15.36 7.95
N LEU A 464 25.31 -14.41 8.03
CA LEU A 464 24.62 -14.02 9.26
C LEU A 464 23.59 -15.04 9.76
N GLY A 465 23.39 -16.16 9.05
CA GLY A 465 22.39 -17.17 9.39
C GLY A 465 20.95 -16.78 9.05
N GLN A 466 20.76 -15.70 8.29
CA GLN A 466 19.46 -15.18 7.85
C GLN A 466 19.01 -15.90 6.57
N TYR A 467 18.84 -17.22 6.67
CA TYR A 467 18.70 -18.09 5.50
C TYR A 467 17.47 -17.80 4.63
N GLU A 468 16.34 -17.42 5.22
CA GLU A 468 15.12 -17.09 4.46
C GLU A 468 15.28 -15.80 3.65
N GLN A 469 15.80 -14.75 4.28
CA GLN A 469 16.05 -13.47 3.59
C GLN A 469 17.15 -13.62 2.54
N ALA A 470 18.18 -14.41 2.82
CA ALA A 470 19.23 -14.73 1.86
C ALA A 470 18.67 -15.48 0.64
N LEU A 471 17.79 -16.46 0.86
CA LEU A 471 17.13 -17.19 -0.23
C LEU A 471 16.27 -16.26 -1.09
N ALA A 472 15.54 -15.33 -0.47
CA ALA A 472 14.72 -14.35 -1.18
C ALA A 472 15.57 -13.43 -2.08
N ASP A 473 16.71 -12.92 -1.59
CA ASP A 473 17.60 -12.09 -2.39
C ASP A 473 18.23 -12.85 -3.55
N LEU A 474 18.70 -14.09 -3.34
CA LEU A 474 19.32 -14.88 -4.40
C LEU A 474 18.31 -15.30 -5.49
N LEU A 475 17.06 -15.61 -5.12
CA LEU A 475 15.99 -15.87 -6.08
C LEU A 475 15.63 -14.60 -6.87
N ALA A 476 15.60 -13.45 -6.21
CA ALA A 476 15.40 -12.17 -6.89
C ALA A 476 16.57 -11.84 -7.83
N ALA A 477 17.82 -12.16 -7.46
CA ALA A 477 18.99 -11.99 -8.32
C ALA A 477 18.83 -12.75 -9.65
N ILE A 478 18.39 -14.02 -9.61
CA ILE A 478 18.10 -14.83 -10.81
C ILE A 478 16.99 -14.18 -11.66
N ASN A 479 15.87 -13.78 -11.04
CA ASN A 479 14.76 -13.15 -11.75
C ASN A 479 15.15 -11.83 -12.44
N LEU A 480 16.15 -11.14 -11.89
CA LEU A 480 16.71 -9.91 -12.44
C LEU A 480 17.89 -10.17 -13.40
N GLY A 481 18.14 -11.43 -13.78
CA GLY A 481 19.12 -11.76 -14.80
C GLY A 481 20.52 -12.09 -14.33
N CYS A 482 20.78 -12.08 -13.02
CA CYS A 482 22.04 -12.59 -12.44
C CYS A 482 22.02 -14.13 -12.45
N ASN A 483 22.09 -14.71 -13.65
CA ASN A 483 21.89 -16.13 -13.90
C ASN A 483 23.18 -16.96 -13.85
N HIS A 484 24.27 -16.40 -13.32
CA HIS A 484 25.51 -17.14 -13.18
C HIS A 484 25.28 -18.38 -12.31
N TRP A 485 25.80 -19.55 -12.72
CA TRP A 485 25.53 -20.83 -12.08
C TRP A 485 25.83 -20.83 -10.56
N ARG A 486 26.81 -20.01 -10.13
CA ARG A 486 27.18 -19.88 -8.71
C ARG A 486 26.03 -19.34 -7.83
N VAL A 487 25.12 -18.56 -8.38
CA VAL A 487 23.91 -18.10 -7.65
C VAL A 487 23.04 -19.31 -7.30
N SER A 488 22.82 -20.22 -8.25
CA SER A 488 22.14 -21.50 -8.02
C SER A 488 22.90 -22.39 -7.02
N TRP A 489 24.22 -22.31 -6.98
CA TRP A 489 25.02 -23.01 -5.97
C TRP A 489 24.76 -22.47 -4.55
N TYR A 490 24.69 -21.16 -4.36
CA TYR A 490 24.33 -20.57 -3.06
C TYR A 490 22.88 -20.88 -2.68
N ILE A 491 21.94 -20.80 -3.63
CA ILE A 491 20.55 -21.22 -3.43
C ILE A 491 20.49 -22.68 -2.96
N ALA A 492 21.26 -23.59 -3.56
CA ALA A 492 21.28 -24.99 -3.16
C ALA A 492 21.66 -25.18 -1.69
N GLN A 493 22.72 -24.49 -1.23
CA GLN A 493 23.17 -24.57 0.15
C GLN A 493 22.13 -24.04 1.13
N ILE A 494 21.51 -22.91 0.81
CA ILE A 494 20.52 -22.25 1.68
C ILE A 494 19.22 -23.05 1.70
N ALA A 495 18.75 -23.50 0.53
CA ALA A 495 17.56 -24.33 0.39
C ALA A 495 17.68 -25.62 1.19
N GLU A 496 18.87 -26.22 1.29
CA GLU A 496 19.11 -27.35 2.20
C GLU A 496 18.95 -26.94 3.67
N LYS A 497 19.49 -25.78 4.09
CA LYS A 497 19.41 -25.28 5.48
C LYS A 497 17.99 -24.94 5.94
N VAL A 498 17.13 -24.50 5.01
CA VAL A 498 15.71 -24.20 5.29
C VAL A 498 14.78 -25.37 4.93
N ASN A 499 15.30 -26.59 4.80
CA ASN A 499 14.55 -27.82 4.48
C ASN A 499 13.74 -27.77 3.16
N ASN A 500 14.09 -26.90 2.22
CA ASN A 500 13.51 -26.86 0.87
C ASN A 500 14.28 -27.79 -0.09
N ILE A 501 14.20 -29.09 0.18
CA ILE A 501 15.00 -30.13 -0.48
C ILE A 501 14.78 -30.18 -2.01
N GLN A 502 13.57 -29.87 -2.48
CA GLN A 502 13.28 -29.83 -3.92
C GLN A 502 13.98 -28.67 -4.63
N LEU A 503 14.01 -27.49 -4.01
CA LEU A 503 14.74 -26.34 -4.54
C LEU A 503 16.25 -26.59 -4.50
N ALA A 504 16.75 -27.23 -3.44
CA ALA A 504 18.15 -27.63 -3.34
C ALA A 504 18.56 -28.56 -4.48
N GLU A 505 17.78 -29.61 -4.78
CA GLU A 505 18.07 -30.54 -5.87
C GLU A 505 18.05 -29.86 -7.24
N ASN A 506 17.04 -29.03 -7.51
CA ASN A 506 16.92 -28.34 -8.79
C ASN A 506 18.09 -27.39 -9.02
N SER A 507 18.48 -26.65 -7.98
CA SER A 507 19.57 -25.69 -8.08
C SER A 507 20.93 -26.38 -8.27
N LEU A 508 21.17 -27.53 -7.62
CA LEU A 508 22.36 -28.36 -7.87
C LEU A 508 22.42 -28.92 -9.30
N LYS A 509 21.27 -29.29 -9.89
CA LYS A 509 21.21 -29.70 -11.30
C LYS A 509 21.58 -28.56 -12.24
N THR A 510 21.08 -27.35 -11.97
CA THR A 510 21.45 -26.14 -12.74
C THR A 510 22.95 -25.89 -12.67
N VAL A 511 23.57 -26.04 -11.49
CA VAL A 511 25.03 -25.91 -11.32
C VAL A 511 25.78 -26.92 -12.18
N LEU A 512 25.43 -28.21 -12.09
CA LEU A 512 26.11 -29.29 -12.82
C LEU A 512 25.80 -29.28 -14.34
N GLN A 513 24.73 -28.63 -14.76
CA GLN A 513 24.47 -28.41 -16.19
C GLN A 513 25.43 -27.36 -16.77
N ALA A 514 25.74 -26.32 -15.99
CA ALA A 514 26.65 -25.25 -16.40
C ALA A 514 28.13 -25.65 -16.22
N VAL A 515 28.46 -26.31 -15.12
CA VAL A 515 29.81 -26.78 -14.78
C VAL A 515 29.76 -28.25 -14.37
N PRO A 516 29.79 -29.19 -15.34
CA PRO A 516 29.61 -30.62 -15.07
C PRO A 516 30.59 -31.21 -14.06
N ASP A 517 31.83 -30.75 -14.04
CA ASP A 517 32.90 -31.26 -13.19
C ASP A 517 33.02 -30.54 -11.84
N PHE A 518 32.00 -29.77 -11.43
CA PHE A 518 32.03 -29.06 -10.15
C PHE A 518 31.87 -30.01 -8.96
N ALA A 519 33.01 -30.51 -8.46
CA ALA A 519 33.10 -31.53 -7.42
C ALA A 519 32.23 -31.29 -6.16
N PRO A 520 32.11 -30.06 -5.60
CA PRO A 520 31.25 -29.82 -4.45
C PRO A 520 29.76 -30.14 -4.70
N ALA A 521 29.23 -29.80 -5.88
CA ALA A 521 27.85 -30.12 -6.23
C ALA A 521 27.65 -31.61 -6.50
N GLN A 522 28.64 -32.28 -7.13
CA GLN A 522 28.61 -33.73 -7.35
C GLN A 522 28.59 -34.51 -6.02
N ALA A 523 29.29 -34.01 -4.99
CA ALA A 523 29.32 -34.65 -3.67
C ALA A 523 28.01 -34.49 -2.88
N ILE A 524 27.34 -33.35 -3.00
CA ILE A 524 26.12 -33.03 -2.23
C ILE A 524 24.85 -33.61 -2.89
N LEU A 525 24.79 -33.65 -4.22
CA LEU A 525 23.59 -34.07 -4.95
C LEU A 525 23.08 -35.47 -4.57
N PRO A 526 23.93 -36.52 -4.40
CA PRO A 526 23.47 -37.83 -3.93
C PRO A 526 22.87 -37.79 -2.53
N ARG A 527 23.43 -36.98 -1.62
CA ARG A 527 22.87 -36.78 -0.26
C ARG A 527 21.50 -36.11 -0.33
N ILE A 528 21.37 -35.03 -1.10
CA ILE A 528 20.08 -34.33 -1.31
C ILE A 528 19.06 -35.24 -1.97
N LYS A 529 19.45 -36.04 -2.96
CA LYS A 529 18.57 -37.06 -3.56
C LYS A 529 18.19 -38.15 -2.58
N SER A 530 19.07 -38.55 -1.66
CA SER A 530 18.78 -39.51 -0.60
C SER A 530 17.82 -38.93 0.46
N LEU A 531 18.06 -37.69 0.92
CA LEU A 531 17.16 -36.93 1.78
C LEU A 531 15.79 -36.74 1.14
N LYS A 532 15.79 -36.35 -0.15
CA LYS A 532 14.59 -36.28 -0.98
C LYS A 532 13.92 -37.65 -1.00
N ASN A 533 14.59 -38.73 -1.39
CA ASN A 533 13.99 -40.05 -1.47
C ASN A 533 13.56 -40.61 -0.10
N SER A 534 14.19 -40.21 1.01
CA SER A 534 13.79 -40.57 2.37
C SER A 534 12.57 -39.79 2.84
N ILE A 535 12.50 -38.49 2.52
CA ILE A 535 11.29 -37.66 2.68
C ILE A 535 10.20 -38.25 1.78
N TYR A 536 10.43 -38.41 0.49
CA TYR A 536 9.49 -38.99 -0.48
C TYR A 536 9.20 -40.48 -0.28
N SER A 537 9.98 -41.26 0.49
CA SER A 537 9.59 -42.62 0.90
C SER A 537 8.74 -42.58 2.17
N ALA A 538 9.03 -41.66 3.10
CA ALA A 538 8.17 -41.38 4.26
C ALA A 538 6.84 -40.70 3.86
N TYR A 539 6.83 -39.94 2.76
CA TYR A 539 5.67 -39.30 2.13
C TYR A 539 5.11 -40.09 0.95
N GLY A 540 5.80 -41.14 0.49
CA GLY A 540 5.42 -41.97 -0.67
C GLY A 540 4.18 -42.83 -0.42
N GLU A 541 3.81 -43.01 0.85
CA GLU A 541 2.53 -43.57 1.27
C GLU A 541 1.35 -42.55 1.16
N LEU A 542 1.64 -41.29 0.82
CA LEU A 542 0.68 -40.18 0.75
C LEU A 542 0.52 -39.52 -0.64
N THR A 543 1.40 -39.76 -1.62
CA THR A 543 1.45 -38.96 -2.88
C THR A 543 1.23 -39.70 -4.20
N GLN A 544 0.63 -40.90 -4.23
CA GLN A 544 0.11 -41.44 -5.50
C GLN A 544 -1.21 -40.74 -5.88
N ILE A 545 -1.12 -39.50 -6.38
CA ILE A 545 -2.29 -38.73 -6.84
C ILE A 545 -2.24 -38.61 -8.36
N ASP A 546 -3.15 -39.34 -9.02
CA ASP A 546 -3.60 -39.05 -10.37
C ASP A 546 -4.67 -37.94 -10.28
N PRO A 547 -4.47 -36.76 -10.91
CA PRO A 547 -5.44 -35.68 -10.93
C PRO A 547 -6.83 -36.05 -11.48
N GLN A 548 -6.97 -37.20 -12.14
CA GLN A 548 -8.24 -37.71 -12.65
C GLN A 548 -9.01 -38.59 -11.64
N ASN A 549 -8.46 -38.84 -10.44
CA ASN A 549 -9.06 -39.75 -9.47
C ASN A 549 -9.52 -39.02 -8.19
N ILE A 550 -10.79 -38.60 -8.15
CA ILE A 550 -11.45 -37.95 -6.98
C ILE A 550 -11.26 -38.78 -5.70
N THR A 551 -11.25 -40.11 -5.81
CA THR A 551 -11.05 -41.03 -4.68
C THR A 551 -9.69 -40.84 -4.01
N ASN A 552 -8.63 -40.60 -4.80
CA ASN A 552 -7.29 -40.37 -4.24
C ASN A 552 -7.24 -39.02 -3.51
N PHE A 553 -7.90 -37.98 -4.03
CA PHE A 553 -8.00 -36.68 -3.37
C PHE A 553 -8.77 -36.75 -2.05
N GLN A 554 -9.88 -37.49 -2.00
CA GLN A 554 -10.64 -37.72 -0.77
C GLN A 554 -9.78 -38.44 0.28
N GLN A 555 -9.07 -39.49 -0.11
CA GLN A 555 -8.16 -40.22 0.78
C GLN A 555 -7.02 -39.34 1.30
N THR A 556 -6.38 -38.55 0.44
CA THR A 556 -5.30 -37.63 0.84
C THR A 556 -5.81 -36.56 1.80
N ARG A 557 -6.98 -35.95 1.51
CA ARG A 557 -7.63 -35.00 2.42
C ARG A 557 -7.91 -35.63 3.78
N GLN A 558 -8.45 -36.84 3.81
CA GLN A 558 -8.78 -37.55 5.04
C GLN A 558 -7.54 -37.83 5.89
N LYS A 559 -6.47 -38.36 5.28
CA LYS A 559 -5.20 -38.59 5.95
C LYS A 559 -4.60 -37.29 6.48
N LEU A 560 -4.60 -36.22 5.68
CA LEU A 560 -4.07 -34.93 6.09
C LEU A 560 -4.84 -34.32 7.28
N ALA A 561 -6.18 -34.41 7.25
CA ALA A 561 -7.02 -33.92 8.35
C ALA A 561 -6.77 -34.69 9.65
N GLN A 562 -6.62 -36.02 9.59
CA GLN A 562 -6.27 -36.83 10.75
C GLN A 562 -4.90 -36.48 11.31
N GLN A 563 -3.92 -36.20 10.44
CA GLN A 563 -2.59 -35.78 10.84
C GLN A 563 -2.60 -34.42 11.54
N TRP A 564 -3.38 -33.44 11.06
CA TRP A 564 -3.52 -32.16 11.76
C TRP A 564 -4.04 -32.33 13.19
N LEU A 565 -4.99 -33.24 13.43
CA LEU A 565 -5.57 -33.49 14.75
C LEU A 565 -4.61 -34.09 15.78
N VAL A 566 -3.54 -34.77 15.35
CA VAL A 566 -2.58 -35.43 16.24
C VAL A 566 -1.29 -34.64 16.47
N ILE A 567 -1.04 -33.60 15.67
CA ILE A 567 0.11 -32.72 15.84
C ILE A 567 -0.06 -31.85 17.09
N SER A 568 1.00 -31.77 17.90
CA SER A 568 1.04 -30.93 19.10
C SER A 568 1.10 -29.44 18.76
N ASP A 569 0.56 -28.57 19.62
CA ASP A 569 0.54 -27.12 19.40
C ASP A 569 1.94 -26.55 19.08
N ALA A 570 2.98 -27.06 19.75
CA ALA A 570 4.37 -26.64 19.57
C ALA A 570 4.95 -27.00 18.19
N GLN A 571 4.36 -27.97 17.48
CA GLN A 571 4.83 -28.46 16.19
C GLN A 571 4.01 -27.93 15.01
N LEU A 572 2.86 -27.28 15.27
CA LEU A 572 1.93 -26.83 14.23
C LEU A 572 2.58 -25.86 13.23
N GLU A 573 3.31 -24.86 13.72
CA GLU A 573 3.96 -23.86 12.87
C GLU A 573 5.00 -24.47 11.94
N THR A 574 5.85 -25.35 12.47
CA THR A 574 6.86 -26.08 11.68
C THR A 574 6.18 -26.98 10.65
N ALA A 575 5.19 -27.78 11.05
CA ALA A 575 4.47 -28.68 10.14
C ALA A 575 3.75 -27.91 9.01
N TYR A 576 3.16 -26.76 9.34
CA TYR A 576 2.51 -25.89 8.35
C TYR A 576 3.51 -25.19 7.43
N SER A 577 4.68 -24.83 7.92
CA SER A 577 5.73 -24.19 7.09
C SER A 577 6.42 -25.15 6.12
N GLU A 578 6.26 -26.45 6.33
CA GLU A 578 6.88 -27.51 5.53
C GLU A 578 5.92 -28.07 4.44
N VAL A 579 6.19 -29.29 3.97
CA VAL A 579 5.44 -29.96 2.89
C VAL A 579 3.96 -30.13 3.24
N MET A 580 3.63 -30.39 4.51
CA MET A 580 2.27 -30.65 4.94
C MET A 580 1.36 -29.42 4.77
N GLY A 581 1.85 -28.21 5.08
CA GLY A 581 1.12 -26.98 4.78
C GLY A 581 1.02 -26.69 3.28
N LYS A 582 2.03 -27.02 2.47
CA LYS A 582 1.92 -26.90 1.00
C LYS A 582 0.86 -27.84 0.43
N ILE A 583 0.74 -29.07 0.93
CA ILE A 583 -0.32 -30.00 0.54
C ILE A 583 -1.68 -29.44 1.01
N HIS A 584 -1.77 -28.94 2.24
CA HIS A 584 -2.97 -28.29 2.77
C HIS A 584 -3.43 -27.16 1.84
N GLN A 585 -2.54 -26.22 1.50
CA GLN A 585 -2.83 -25.11 0.60
C GLN A 585 -3.22 -25.60 -0.81
N THR A 586 -2.60 -26.66 -1.31
CA THR A 586 -2.95 -27.26 -2.61
C THR A 586 -4.37 -27.84 -2.61
N ILE A 587 -4.76 -28.55 -1.54
CA ILE A 587 -6.12 -29.09 -1.40
C ILE A 587 -7.13 -27.96 -1.21
N MET A 588 -6.81 -26.95 -0.39
CA MET A 588 -7.63 -25.75 -0.20
C MET A 588 -7.92 -25.01 -1.51
N ASN A 589 -6.92 -24.90 -2.37
CA ASN A 589 -7.04 -24.26 -3.69
C ASN A 589 -7.57 -25.20 -4.79
N SER A 590 -7.90 -26.46 -4.45
CA SER A 590 -8.49 -27.41 -5.38
C SER A 590 -10.02 -27.26 -5.46
N ARG A 591 -10.63 -27.90 -6.46
CA ARG A 591 -12.10 -27.94 -6.63
C ARG A 591 -12.78 -29.00 -5.77
N ILE A 592 -12.07 -29.67 -4.87
CA ILE A 592 -12.63 -30.78 -4.07
C ILE A 592 -13.83 -30.36 -3.21
N LYS A 593 -13.90 -29.10 -2.77
CA LYS A 593 -15.04 -28.56 -2.01
C LYS A 593 -16.29 -28.32 -2.86
N ASN A 594 -16.21 -28.47 -4.18
CA ASN A 594 -17.38 -28.48 -5.07
C ASN A 594 -18.01 -29.88 -5.17
N GLU A 595 -17.31 -30.92 -4.74
CA GLU A 595 -17.85 -32.27 -4.66
C GLU A 595 -18.64 -32.45 -3.35
N PRO A 596 -19.74 -33.23 -3.36
CA PRO A 596 -20.43 -33.61 -2.15
C PRO A 596 -19.50 -34.35 -1.18
N ILE A 597 -19.67 -34.12 0.13
CA ILE A 597 -19.00 -34.90 1.17
C ILE A 597 -19.56 -36.31 1.14
N ALA A 598 -18.69 -37.32 1.09
CA ALA A 598 -19.13 -38.72 1.04
C ALA A 598 -19.88 -39.09 2.33
N GLU A 599 -20.87 -39.99 2.25
CA GLU A 599 -21.65 -40.45 3.42
C GLU A 599 -20.74 -40.99 4.54
N SER A 600 -19.63 -41.63 4.17
CA SER A 600 -18.62 -42.13 5.11
C SER A 600 -17.83 -41.04 5.83
N GLU A 601 -17.70 -39.84 5.23
CA GLU A 601 -16.97 -38.70 5.81
C GLU A 601 -17.87 -37.83 6.70
N GLN A 602 -19.21 -37.88 6.53
CA GLN A 602 -20.14 -36.98 7.23
C GLN A 602 -20.03 -37.03 8.77
N PRO A 603 -19.92 -38.20 9.44
CA PRO A 603 -19.77 -38.23 10.90
C PRO A 603 -18.49 -37.52 11.36
N PHE A 604 -17.38 -37.68 10.63
CA PHE A 604 -16.10 -37.05 10.94
C PHE A 604 -16.15 -35.53 10.72
N VAL A 605 -16.72 -35.08 9.61
CA VAL A 605 -16.88 -33.64 9.34
C VAL A 605 -17.81 -33.00 10.38
N LYS A 606 -18.89 -33.67 10.78
CA LYS A 606 -19.78 -33.19 11.85
C LYS A 606 -19.02 -33.03 13.16
N GLN A 607 -18.18 -33.99 13.53
CA GLN A 607 -17.34 -33.88 14.73
C GLN A 607 -16.41 -32.65 14.66
N LEU A 608 -15.78 -32.39 13.51
CA LEU A 608 -14.94 -31.20 13.33
C LEU A 608 -15.75 -29.90 13.49
N ILE A 609 -16.96 -29.84 12.91
CA ILE A 609 -17.86 -28.69 13.04
C ILE A 609 -18.27 -28.48 14.50
N ASP A 610 -18.61 -29.55 15.23
CA ASP A 610 -18.95 -29.50 16.65
C ASP A 610 -17.78 -29.00 17.50
N ASN A 611 -16.53 -29.34 17.14
CA ASN A 611 -15.33 -28.79 17.79
C ASN A 611 -15.19 -27.28 17.53
N ILE A 612 -15.41 -26.81 16.29
CA ILE A 612 -15.39 -25.38 15.98
C ILE A 612 -16.47 -24.62 16.76
N ALA A 613 -17.65 -25.23 16.96
CA ALA A 613 -18.74 -24.64 17.73
C ALA A 613 -18.37 -24.37 19.20
N GLN A 614 -17.40 -25.09 19.76
CA GLN A 614 -16.92 -24.90 21.14
C GLN A 614 -15.92 -23.74 21.27
N GLY A 615 -15.46 -23.18 20.14
CA GLY A 615 -14.53 -22.06 20.07
C GLY A 615 -13.07 -22.48 19.89
N LEU A 616 -12.32 -21.67 19.13
CA LEU A 616 -10.92 -21.97 18.78
C LEU A 616 -9.91 -21.80 19.91
N GLY A 617 -10.32 -21.28 21.07
CA GLY A 617 -9.49 -21.19 22.28
C GLY A 617 -9.41 -22.50 23.08
N GLN A 618 -10.17 -23.53 22.70
CA GLN A 618 -10.10 -24.84 23.34
C GLN A 618 -8.83 -25.62 22.91
N PRO A 619 -8.38 -26.60 23.70
CA PRO A 619 -7.33 -27.52 23.28
C PRO A 619 -7.65 -28.13 21.91
N GLN A 620 -6.67 -28.19 21.03
CA GLN A 620 -6.83 -28.66 19.64
C GLN A 620 -7.72 -27.79 18.72
N GLY A 621 -8.02 -26.55 19.11
CA GLY A 621 -8.83 -25.63 18.32
C GLY A 621 -8.25 -25.34 16.93
N ILE A 622 -6.95 -25.01 16.86
CA ILE A 622 -6.27 -24.70 15.58
C ILE A 622 -6.12 -25.97 14.71
N GLN A 623 -5.88 -27.13 15.30
CA GLN A 623 -5.86 -28.41 14.61
C GLN A 623 -7.20 -28.73 13.98
N SER A 624 -8.29 -28.54 14.73
CA SER A 624 -9.66 -28.73 14.24
C SER A 624 -9.98 -27.76 13.11
N LEU A 625 -9.50 -26.51 13.19
CA LEU A 625 -9.60 -25.53 12.11
C LEU A 625 -8.87 -26.01 10.86
N LEU A 626 -7.60 -26.41 10.97
CA LEU A 626 -6.82 -26.92 9.84
C LEU A 626 -7.46 -28.16 9.20
N ALA A 627 -8.05 -29.05 10.00
CA ALA A 627 -8.77 -30.21 9.50
C ALA A 627 -10.07 -29.82 8.78
N VAL A 628 -10.91 -28.96 9.39
CA VAL A 628 -12.24 -28.61 8.84
C VAL A 628 -12.15 -27.76 7.59
N MET A 629 -11.11 -26.93 7.48
CA MET A 629 -10.80 -26.11 6.30
C MET A 629 -10.75 -26.96 5.03
N LEU A 630 -10.29 -28.21 5.11
CA LEU A 630 -10.18 -29.09 3.93
C LEU A 630 -11.53 -29.63 3.43
N TYR A 631 -12.57 -29.62 4.26
CA TYR A 631 -13.88 -30.21 3.94
C TYR A 631 -14.95 -29.18 3.64
N THR A 632 -14.92 -28.07 4.35
CA THR A 632 -16.02 -27.09 4.37
C THR A 632 -15.55 -25.73 3.90
N ARG A 633 -16.52 -24.88 3.59
CA ARG A 633 -16.31 -23.43 3.47
C ARG A 633 -16.73 -22.75 4.76
N SER A 634 -16.19 -21.56 5.01
CA SER A 634 -16.44 -20.85 6.26
C SER A 634 -17.92 -20.54 6.52
N HIS A 635 -18.73 -20.33 5.48
CA HIS A 635 -20.18 -20.11 5.62
C HIS A 635 -20.98 -21.33 6.07
N GLN A 636 -20.39 -22.52 6.02
CA GLN A 636 -21.01 -23.79 6.43
C GLN A 636 -20.69 -24.14 7.88
N LEU A 637 -19.85 -23.34 8.54
CA LEU A 637 -19.52 -23.47 9.97
C LEU A 637 -20.55 -22.72 10.83
N PRO A 638 -20.59 -22.96 12.16
CA PRO A 638 -21.56 -22.31 13.04
C PRO A 638 -21.51 -20.79 12.93
N SER A 639 -22.65 -20.12 13.11
CA SER A 639 -22.73 -18.67 12.99
C SER A 639 -21.71 -17.98 13.92
N ARG A 640 -20.98 -17.00 13.38
CA ARG A 640 -20.00 -16.17 14.12
C ARG A 640 -18.86 -16.95 14.79
N TRP A 641 -18.54 -18.16 14.32
CA TRP A 641 -17.45 -18.99 14.86
C TRP A 641 -16.07 -18.31 14.88
N TYR A 642 -15.85 -17.32 14.01
CA TYR A 642 -14.59 -16.58 13.85
C TYR A 642 -14.43 -15.41 14.83
N GLU A 643 -15.48 -15.03 15.57
CA GLU A 643 -15.41 -13.90 16.50
C GLU A 643 -14.40 -14.20 17.63
N ASN A 644 -13.43 -13.30 17.80
CA ASN A 644 -12.35 -13.41 18.80
C ASN A 644 -11.48 -14.69 18.69
N ALA A 645 -11.39 -15.29 17.50
CA ALA A 645 -10.55 -16.46 17.25
C ALA A 645 -9.05 -16.16 17.53
N PRO A 646 -8.34 -16.98 18.34
CA PRO A 646 -6.91 -16.80 18.64
C PRO A 646 -6.02 -17.34 17.52
N ILE A 647 -6.07 -16.70 16.34
CA ILE A 647 -5.35 -17.15 15.15
C ILE A 647 -3.86 -16.81 15.23
N PRO A 648 -2.95 -17.79 15.11
CA PRO A 648 -1.52 -17.54 15.04
C PRO A 648 -1.13 -16.71 13.81
N GLN A 649 -0.10 -15.88 13.94
CA GLN A 649 0.33 -14.97 12.88
C GLN A 649 0.74 -15.70 11.58
N TRP A 650 1.35 -16.89 11.69
CA TRP A 650 1.74 -17.72 10.55
C TRP A 650 0.55 -18.26 9.74
N LEU A 651 -0.65 -18.35 10.33
CA LEU A 651 -1.87 -18.83 9.67
C LEU A 651 -2.76 -17.68 9.15
N LEU A 652 -2.47 -16.43 9.54
CA LEU A 652 -3.40 -15.30 9.37
C LEU A 652 -3.89 -15.12 7.93
N ASN A 653 -3.00 -15.22 6.94
CA ASN A 653 -3.36 -15.03 5.53
C ASN A 653 -4.33 -16.12 5.04
N ASP A 654 -4.00 -17.39 5.30
CA ASP A 654 -4.83 -18.52 4.88
C ASP A 654 -6.15 -18.58 5.66
N PHE A 655 -6.16 -18.13 6.91
CA PHE A 655 -7.37 -17.93 7.69
C PHE A 655 -8.29 -16.87 7.08
N VAL A 656 -7.77 -15.68 6.77
CA VAL A 656 -8.56 -14.60 6.15
C VAL A 656 -9.08 -15.05 4.78
N ASN A 657 -8.26 -15.74 3.98
CA ASN A 657 -8.68 -16.31 2.70
C ASN A 657 -9.78 -17.36 2.86
N PHE A 658 -9.73 -18.16 3.93
CA PHE A 658 -10.78 -19.12 4.24
C PHE A 658 -12.10 -18.45 4.68
N LEU A 659 -12.03 -17.35 5.45
CA LEU A 659 -13.22 -16.59 5.84
C LEU A 659 -13.97 -16.02 4.63
N ILE A 660 -13.25 -15.51 3.65
CA ILE A 660 -13.83 -14.92 2.43
C ILE A 660 -13.92 -15.92 1.26
N ASP A 661 -13.66 -17.20 1.52
CA ASP A 661 -13.87 -18.28 0.55
C ASP A 661 -15.35 -18.31 0.14
N TYR A 662 -15.61 -18.64 -1.12
CA TYR A 662 -16.94 -18.48 -1.70
C TYR A 662 -17.38 -19.76 -2.43
N PRO A 663 -18.68 -20.08 -2.41
CA PRO A 663 -19.20 -21.22 -3.17
C PRO A 663 -19.24 -20.88 -4.66
N GLU A 664 -18.56 -21.67 -5.49
CA GLU A 664 -18.75 -21.61 -6.95
C GLU A 664 -20.13 -22.14 -7.35
N LEU A 665 -20.66 -23.07 -6.54
CA LEU A 665 -21.94 -23.74 -6.73
C LEU A 665 -22.61 -23.91 -5.36
N PHE A 666 -23.86 -23.46 -5.26
CA PHE A 666 -24.72 -23.77 -4.11
C PHE A 666 -25.31 -25.17 -4.27
N ASN A 667 -25.44 -25.93 -3.21
CA ASN A 667 -25.86 -27.33 -3.22
C ASN A 667 -27.30 -27.51 -2.73
N GLN A 668 -27.70 -26.81 -1.67
CA GLN A 668 -28.96 -27.05 -0.96
C GLN A 668 -29.89 -25.83 -0.95
N ILE A 669 -31.20 -26.08 -0.94
CA ILE A 669 -32.23 -25.04 -0.77
C ILE A 669 -31.92 -24.22 0.49
N GLY A 670 -31.97 -22.90 0.38
CA GLY A 670 -31.66 -21.97 1.47
C GLY A 670 -30.20 -21.49 1.50
N GLU A 671 -29.25 -22.22 0.89
CA GLU A 671 -27.83 -21.92 1.03
C GLU A 671 -27.42 -20.55 0.46
N THR A 672 -28.14 -20.05 -0.56
CA THR A 672 -27.93 -18.69 -1.10
C THR A 672 -28.23 -17.60 -0.06
N THR A 673 -29.22 -17.86 0.79
CA THR A 673 -29.64 -16.99 1.90
C THR A 673 -28.69 -17.13 3.08
N ASP A 674 -28.29 -18.36 3.41
CA ASP A 674 -27.33 -18.64 4.48
C ASP A 674 -25.97 -17.99 4.21
N TYR A 675 -25.47 -18.08 2.97
CA TYR A 675 -24.22 -17.41 2.57
C TYR A 675 -24.33 -15.89 2.67
N ALA A 676 -25.46 -15.30 2.28
CA ALA A 676 -25.67 -13.86 2.42
C ALA A 676 -25.72 -13.41 3.89
N ASN A 677 -26.39 -14.18 4.75
CA ASN A 677 -26.41 -13.93 6.20
C ASN A 677 -25.02 -14.09 6.84
N TYR A 678 -24.26 -15.10 6.41
CA TYR A 678 -22.88 -15.30 6.83
C TYR A 678 -22.01 -14.09 6.45
N MET A 679 -22.08 -13.66 5.18
CA MET A 679 -21.31 -12.51 4.70
C MET A 679 -21.71 -11.22 5.41
N GLN A 680 -22.99 -11.03 5.74
CA GLN A 680 -23.44 -9.91 6.56
C GLN A 680 -22.74 -9.92 7.93
N GLY A 681 -22.79 -11.05 8.66
CA GLY A 681 -22.12 -11.17 9.95
C GLY A 681 -20.60 -10.97 9.87
N LEU A 682 -19.96 -11.54 8.85
CA LEU A 682 -18.50 -11.44 8.66
C LEU A 682 -18.09 -9.99 8.40
N VAL A 683 -18.77 -9.33 7.47
CA VAL A 683 -18.48 -7.93 7.11
C VAL A 683 -18.80 -7.00 8.27
N ASP A 684 -19.87 -7.23 9.04
CA ASP A 684 -20.17 -6.47 10.25
C ASP A 684 -19.04 -6.56 11.26
N TYR A 685 -18.56 -7.78 11.52
CA TYR A 685 -17.46 -8.02 12.44
C TYR A 685 -16.16 -7.37 11.94
N LEU A 686 -15.76 -7.61 10.69
CA LEU A 686 -14.55 -7.02 10.12
C LEU A 686 -14.61 -5.50 10.10
N HIS A 687 -15.72 -4.92 9.67
CA HIS A 687 -15.94 -3.47 9.68
C HIS A 687 -15.79 -2.91 11.09
N GLN A 688 -16.52 -3.46 12.07
CA GLN A 688 -16.43 -3.01 13.46
C GLN A 688 -14.99 -3.07 13.99
N ARG A 689 -14.29 -4.19 13.76
CA ARG A 689 -12.94 -4.40 14.28
C ARG A 689 -11.91 -3.52 13.59
N ILE A 690 -11.97 -3.35 12.26
CA ILE A 690 -11.08 -2.48 11.50
C ILE A 690 -11.26 -1.02 11.95
N PHE A 691 -12.49 -0.53 11.98
CA PHE A 691 -12.75 0.87 12.32
C PHE A 691 -12.56 1.19 13.81
N SER A 692 -12.62 0.20 14.70
CA SER A 692 -12.23 0.35 16.11
C SER A 692 -10.71 0.28 16.32
N ASN A 693 -9.94 -0.24 15.35
CA ASN A 693 -8.50 -0.51 15.48
C ASN A 693 -7.70 0.04 14.30
N GLN A 694 -8.05 1.22 13.79
CA GLN A 694 -7.50 1.80 12.55
C GLN A 694 -5.97 1.95 12.55
N LYS A 695 -5.35 2.12 13.72
CA LYS A 695 -3.88 2.24 13.88
C LYS A 695 -3.15 0.91 14.00
N SER A 696 -3.87 -0.22 14.04
CA SER A 696 -3.28 -1.55 14.18
C SER A 696 -2.81 -2.08 12.84
N THR A 697 -1.52 -2.39 12.74
CA THR A 697 -0.89 -2.96 11.53
C THR A 697 -1.53 -4.28 11.10
N ILE A 698 -2.01 -5.09 12.07
CA ILE A 698 -2.70 -6.35 11.79
C ILE A 698 -4.05 -6.07 11.13
N TRP A 699 -4.85 -5.14 11.65
CA TRP A 699 -6.16 -4.81 11.08
C TRP A 699 -6.05 -4.08 9.74
N GLN A 700 -5.03 -3.26 9.54
CA GLN A 700 -4.67 -2.72 8.22
C GLN A 700 -4.32 -3.83 7.23
N ASN A 701 -3.56 -4.85 7.66
CA ASN A 701 -3.25 -5.99 6.81
C ASN A 701 -4.51 -6.82 6.46
N ILE A 702 -5.38 -7.07 7.44
CA ILE A 702 -6.66 -7.75 7.21
C ILE A 702 -7.54 -6.96 6.23
N ALA A 703 -7.61 -5.64 6.35
CA ALA A 703 -8.36 -4.79 5.43
C ALA A 703 -7.82 -4.90 3.99
N ARG A 704 -6.49 -4.88 3.82
CA ARG A 704 -5.84 -5.07 2.50
C ARG A 704 -6.09 -6.46 1.92
N LEU A 705 -5.94 -7.51 2.73
CA LEU A 705 -6.23 -8.88 2.31
C LEU A 705 -7.70 -9.04 1.94
N PHE A 706 -8.64 -8.56 2.75
CA PHE A 706 -10.06 -8.59 2.45
C PHE A 706 -10.36 -7.88 1.11
N THR A 707 -9.87 -6.64 0.96
CA THR A 707 -10.05 -5.83 -0.25
C THR A 707 -9.52 -6.55 -1.49
N GLN A 708 -8.33 -7.14 -1.41
CA GLN A 708 -7.76 -7.90 -2.52
C GLN A 708 -8.57 -9.17 -2.77
N ASN A 709 -8.95 -9.92 -1.74
CA ASN A 709 -9.32 -11.32 -1.92
C ASN A 709 -10.83 -11.57 -2.02
N VAL A 710 -11.69 -10.66 -1.56
CA VAL A 710 -13.16 -10.86 -1.52
C VAL A 710 -13.80 -10.98 -2.91
N ASN A 711 -14.78 -11.86 -3.04
CA ASN A 711 -15.61 -12.04 -4.23
C ASN A 711 -17.09 -11.96 -3.85
N LEU A 712 -17.79 -10.94 -4.36
CA LEU A 712 -19.18 -10.67 -3.97
C LEU A 712 -20.20 -11.22 -4.98
N VAL A 713 -19.75 -11.86 -6.07
CA VAL A 713 -20.63 -12.43 -7.11
C VAL A 713 -21.70 -13.38 -6.56
N PRO A 714 -21.42 -14.29 -5.61
CA PRO A 714 -22.47 -15.19 -5.10
C PRO A 714 -23.64 -14.46 -4.42
N LEU A 715 -23.45 -13.23 -3.93
CA LEU A 715 -24.51 -12.41 -3.34
C LEU A 715 -25.55 -11.94 -4.38
N TYR A 716 -25.29 -12.11 -5.68
CA TYR A 716 -26.25 -11.74 -6.72
C TYR A 716 -27.44 -12.71 -6.77
N PHE A 717 -27.27 -13.95 -6.31
CA PHE A 717 -28.21 -15.05 -6.55
C PHE A 717 -29.15 -15.33 -5.37
N ASN A 718 -29.46 -14.31 -4.56
CA ASN A 718 -30.50 -14.34 -3.54
C ASN A 718 -31.52 -13.21 -3.77
N ALA A 719 -32.60 -13.18 -2.98
CA ALA A 719 -33.62 -12.11 -3.03
C ALA A 719 -33.48 -11.07 -1.90
N LEU A 720 -32.44 -11.17 -1.06
CA LEU A 720 -32.27 -10.30 0.10
C LEU A 720 -31.85 -8.89 -0.31
N ASN A 721 -32.22 -7.93 0.54
CA ASN A 721 -31.64 -6.61 0.50
C ASN A 721 -30.22 -6.67 1.08
N ILE A 722 -29.23 -6.76 0.19
CA ILE A 722 -27.83 -6.78 0.59
C ILE A 722 -27.28 -5.37 0.91
N LYS A 723 -28.17 -4.35 1.07
CA LYS A 723 -28.05 -2.97 1.65
C LYS A 723 -26.83 -2.64 2.51
N ASP A 724 -26.52 -3.53 3.41
CA ASP A 724 -25.53 -3.20 4.43
C ASP A 724 -24.18 -3.82 4.10
N ILE A 725 -24.15 -5.10 3.70
CA ILE A 725 -22.96 -5.86 3.28
C ILE A 725 -22.02 -5.06 2.35
N ILE A 726 -22.49 -4.68 1.17
CA ILE A 726 -21.73 -3.90 0.18
C ILE A 726 -21.37 -2.47 0.67
N ILE A 727 -22.06 -1.84 1.65
CA ILE A 727 -21.71 -0.47 2.15
C ILE A 727 -20.42 -0.66 2.94
N LYS A 728 -20.48 -1.53 3.94
CA LYS A 728 -19.38 -1.82 4.84
C LYS A 728 -18.18 -2.41 4.10
N THR A 729 -18.41 -3.26 3.09
CA THR A 729 -17.33 -3.72 2.19
C THR A 729 -16.69 -2.54 1.45
N SER A 730 -17.48 -1.60 0.92
CA SER A 730 -16.94 -0.41 0.25
C SER A 730 -16.16 0.49 1.20
N GLU A 731 -16.63 0.65 2.45
CA GLU A 731 -15.94 1.42 3.49
C GLU A 731 -14.62 0.76 3.91
N ILE A 732 -14.57 -0.57 4.06
CA ILE A 732 -13.33 -1.32 4.29
C ILE A 732 -12.35 -1.13 3.13
N ASN A 733 -12.83 -1.19 1.88
CA ASN A 733 -12.00 -0.99 0.70
C ASN A 733 -11.46 0.45 0.61
N GLU A 734 -12.30 1.45 0.90
CA GLU A 734 -11.89 2.87 0.96
C GLU A 734 -10.84 3.07 2.07
N PHE A 735 -11.04 2.49 3.26
CA PHE A 735 -10.07 2.52 4.35
C PHE A 735 -8.72 1.94 3.90
N ALA A 736 -8.72 0.74 3.30
CA ALA A 736 -7.51 0.08 2.83
C ALA A 736 -6.77 0.86 1.74
N LEU A 737 -7.46 1.68 0.94
CA LEU A 737 -6.86 2.51 -0.11
C LEU A 737 -6.42 3.89 0.34
N SER A 738 -7.08 4.47 1.34
CA SER A 738 -6.87 5.86 1.76
C SER A 738 -5.45 6.15 2.25
N GLU A 739 -4.70 5.13 2.69
CA GLU A 739 -3.29 5.27 3.05
C GLU A 739 -2.39 5.57 1.84
N ALA A 740 -2.77 5.10 0.64
CA ALA A 740 -1.92 5.16 -0.55
C ALA A 740 -2.46 6.12 -1.62
N TYR A 741 -3.76 6.47 -1.59
CA TYR A 741 -4.41 7.20 -2.67
C TYR A 741 -5.36 8.31 -2.19
N GLN A 742 -5.37 9.41 -2.94
CA GLN A 742 -6.32 10.51 -2.74
C GLN A 742 -7.65 10.21 -3.46
N LEU A 743 -8.56 9.55 -2.74
CA LEU A 743 -9.87 9.15 -3.27
C LEU A 743 -10.78 10.36 -3.57
N ASP A 744 -10.81 11.33 -2.65
CA ASP A 744 -11.54 12.58 -2.84
C ASP A 744 -10.85 13.55 -3.80
N TYR A 745 -11.65 14.34 -4.51
CA TYR A 745 -11.13 15.37 -5.40
C TYR A 745 -12.14 16.50 -5.56
N CYS A 746 -11.66 17.72 -5.39
CA CYS A 746 -12.42 18.93 -5.69
C CYS A 746 -12.01 19.40 -7.09
N PHE A 747 -12.95 19.36 -8.04
CA PHE A 747 -12.69 19.88 -9.38
C PHE A 747 -12.63 21.41 -9.37
N PRO A 748 -11.73 22.03 -10.15
CA PRO A 748 -11.74 23.48 -10.33
C PRO A 748 -13.06 23.93 -10.98
N GLU A 749 -13.30 25.24 -10.91
CA GLU A 749 -14.43 25.85 -11.60
C GLU A 749 -14.44 25.41 -13.06
N ARG A 750 -15.62 25.00 -13.52
CA ARG A 750 -15.78 24.47 -14.87
C ARG A 750 -15.44 25.57 -15.89
N PRO A 751 -14.48 25.34 -16.82
CA PRO A 751 -14.20 26.28 -17.88
C PRO A 751 -15.45 26.61 -18.70
N GLN A 752 -15.55 27.84 -19.21
CA GLN A 752 -16.65 28.20 -20.11
C GLN A 752 -16.52 27.41 -21.42
N ARG A 753 -17.30 26.34 -21.52
CA ARG A 753 -17.45 25.53 -22.73
C ARG A 753 -18.92 25.18 -22.98
N PRO A 754 -19.37 25.18 -24.25
CA PRO A 754 -20.78 25.00 -24.58
C PRO A 754 -21.27 23.55 -24.46
N LYS A 755 -20.41 22.56 -24.71
CA LYS A 755 -20.77 21.14 -24.68
C LYS A 755 -20.57 20.52 -23.29
N ILE A 756 -21.39 19.55 -22.95
CA ILE A 756 -21.20 18.67 -21.78
C ILE A 756 -20.21 17.56 -22.16
N ARG A 757 -19.10 17.44 -21.41
CA ARG A 757 -18.14 16.35 -21.59
C ARG A 757 -18.56 15.10 -20.85
N VAL A 758 -18.78 14.01 -21.59
CA VAL A 758 -19.21 12.72 -21.06
C VAL A 758 -18.11 11.68 -21.31
N GLY A 759 -17.53 11.16 -20.22
CA GLY A 759 -16.66 9.99 -20.27
C GLY A 759 -17.45 8.69 -20.19
N ILE A 760 -17.09 7.70 -20.99
CA ILE A 760 -17.61 6.33 -20.90
C ILE A 760 -16.47 5.40 -20.49
N LEU A 761 -16.53 4.87 -19.27
CA LEU A 761 -15.48 4.02 -18.70
C LEU A 761 -15.84 2.54 -18.81
N LYS A 762 -14.94 1.76 -19.42
CA LYS A 762 -15.04 0.30 -19.58
C LYS A 762 -13.70 -0.40 -19.42
N SER A 763 -13.72 -1.69 -19.12
CA SER A 763 -12.50 -2.53 -19.13
C SER A 763 -11.96 -2.69 -20.56
N ASN A 764 -12.88 -2.94 -21.51
CA ASN A 764 -12.69 -2.97 -22.95
C ASN A 764 -14.05 -2.77 -23.67
N PHE A 765 -14.01 -2.56 -24.99
CA PHE A 765 -15.20 -2.43 -25.85
C PHE A 765 -15.34 -3.63 -26.80
N GLN A 766 -14.93 -4.83 -26.36
CA GLN A 766 -15.15 -6.07 -27.11
C GLN A 766 -16.62 -6.49 -27.05
N ALA A 767 -17.01 -7.46 -27.90
CA ALA A 767 -18.36 -8.03 -27.88
C ALA A 767 -18.65 -8.69 -26.52
N SER A 768 -19.46 -8.01 -25.70
CA SER A 768 -19.89 -8.47 -24.39
C SER A 768 -21.28 -7.90 -24.08
N THR A 769 -21.98 -8.50 -23.11
CA THR A 769 -23.28 -8.00 -22.63
C THR A 769 -23.18 -6.53 -22.24
N GLU A 770 -22.15 -6.15 -21.49
CA GLU A 770 -21.93 -4.79 -21.04
C GLU A 770 -21.67 -3.84 -22.22
N THR A 771 -21.02 -4.30 -23.30
CA THR A 771 -20.78 -3.44 -24.48
C THR A 771 -22.07 -3.22 -25.25
N PHE A 772 -22.86 -4.27 -25.45
CA PHE A 772 -24.15 -4.16 -26.11
C PHE A 772 -25.12 -3.26 -25.33
N ALA A 773 -25.06 -3.27 -24.00
CA ALA A 773 -25.88 -2.40 -23.15
C ALA A 773 -25.36 -0.97 -23.02
N THR A 774 -24.03 -0.76 -23.07
CA THR A 774 -23.43 0.57 -22.93
C THR A 774 -23.43 1.35 -24.24
N LEU A 775 -23.33 0.70 -25.39
CA LEU A 775 -23.29 1.39 -26.69
C LEU A 775 -24.49 2.34 -26.91
N PRO A 776 -25.75 1.93 -26.66
CA PRO A 776 -26.92 2.83 -26.77
C PRO A 776 -26.88 4.08 -25.89
N VAL A 777 -26.04 4.13 -24.86
CA VAL A 777 -25.89 5.31 -23.99
C VAL A 777 -25.30 6.49 -24.75
N PHE A 778 -24.42 6.22 -25.72
CA PHE A 778 -23.68 7.26 -26.44
C PHE A 778 -23.80 7.20 -27.96
N GLU A 779 -24.35 6.12 -28.53
CA GLU A 779 -24.37 5.86 -29.98
C GLU A 779 -24.94 7.02 -30.81
N TYR A 780 -26.03 7.65 -30.34
CA TYR A 780 -26.72 8.74 -31.03
C TYR A 780 -26.85 10.01 -30.18
N LEU A 781 -25.95 10.24 -29.21
CA LEU A 781 -25.92 11.53 -28.50
C LEU A 781 -25.65 12.68 -29.48
N ASP A 782 -26.37 13.79 -29.30
CA ASP A 782 -26.22 14.98 -30.14
C ASP A 782 -24.85 15.62 -29.92
N ARG A 783 -23.99 15.52 -30.94
CA ARG A 783 -22.61 16.02 -30.89
C ARG A 783 -22.49 17.54 -30.94
N SER A 784 -23.59 18.25 -31.17
CA SER A 784 -23.64 19.70 -30.95
C SER A 784 -23.72 20.06 -29.46
N GLN A 785 -24.24 19.14 -28.62
CA GLN A 785 -24.47 19.36 -27.19
C GLN A 785 -23.50 18.57 -26.30
N PHE A 786 -23.01 17.42 -26.78
CA PHE A 786 -22.14 16.52 -26.03
C PHE A 786 -20.78 16.31 -26.71
N GLU A 787 -19.74 16.21 -25.89
CA GLU A 787 -18.43 15.70 -26.27
C GLU A 787 -18.21 14.36 -25.56
N VAL A 788 -18.00 13.28 -26.31
CA VAL A 788 -17.95 11.89 -25.78
C VAL A 788 -16.54 11.33 -25.85
N ILE A 789 -16.03 10.88 -24.70
CA ILE A 789 -14.68 10.30 -24.58
C ILE A 789 -14.79 8.86 -24.07
N LEU A 790 -14.18 7.90 -24.77
CA LEU A 790 -14.18 6.50 -24.36
C LEU A 790 -12.89 6.15 -23.62
N TYR A 791 -12.99 5.55 -22.43
CA TYR A 791 -11.86 5.11 -21.62
C TYR A 791 -11.83 3.58 -21.53
N ALA A 792 -10.69 2.97 -21.87
CA ALA A 792 -10.46 1.55 -21.67
C ALA A 792 -8.97 1.22 -21.48
N ASN A 793 -8.66 0.08 -20.88
CA ASN A 793 -7.28 -0.35 -20.64
C ASN A 793 -6.58 -0.80 -21.93
N HIS A 794 -7.36 -1.29 -22.90
CA HIS A 794 -6.87 -1.68 -24.20
C HIS A 794 -7.96 -1.55 -25.26
N PHE A 795 -7.49 -1.34 -26.49
CA PHE A 795 -8.29 -1.28 -27.70
C PHE A 795 -7.69 -2.31 -28.68
N LYS A 796 -8.47 -3.34 -29.05
CA LYS A 796 -8.04 -4.41 -29.98
C LYS A 796 -8.50 -4.16 -31.42
N ASN A 797 -9.16 -3.04 -31.68
CA ASN A 797 -9.65 -2.62 -33.01
C ASN A 797 -10.53 -3.67 -33.72
N GLN A 798 -11.31 -4.44 -32.98
CA GLN A 798 -12.32 -5.33 -33.58
C GLN A 798 -13.49 -4.52 -34.16
N PRO A 799 -14.32 -5.09 -35.07
CA PRO A 799 -15.37 -4.34 -35.77
C PRO A 799 -16.32 -3.57 -34.83
N LEU A 800 -16.78 -4.17 -33.73
CA LEU A 800 -17.64 -3.50 -32.75
C LEU A 800 -16.94 -2.34 -32.06
N GLU A 801 -15.65 -2.48 -31.76
CA GLU A 801 -14.85 -1.45 -31.10
C GLU A 801 -14.59 -0.26 -32.04
N GLN A 802 -14.31 -0.55 -33.32
CA GLN A 802 -14.22 0.48 -34.37
C GLN A 802 -15.57 1.20 -34.56
N TYR A 803 -16.68 0.46 -34.49
CA TYR A 803 -18.01 1.06 -34.51
C TYR A 803 -18.21 1.99 -33.31
N CYS A 804 -17.88 1.56 -32.09
CA CYS A 804 -17.93 2.42 -30.90
C CYS A 804 -17.07 3.69 -31.08
N GLN A 805 -15.86 3.54 -31.63
CA GLN A 805 -14.97 4.66 -31.91
C GLN A 805 -15.57 5.66 -32.92
N SER A 806 -16.29 5.17 -33.95
CA SER A 806 -17.00 6.05 -34.89
C SER A 806 -18.12 6.88 -34.25
N ARG A 807 -18.49 6.57 -33.00
CA ARG A 807 -19.54 7.22 -32.22
C ARG A 807 -18.99 8.06 -31.06
N CYS A 808 -17.67 8.29 -30.94
CA CYS A 808 -17.06 9.15 -29.91
C CYS A 808 -16.24 10.31 -30.52
N ASP A 809 -15.86 11.31 -29.72
CA ASP A 809 -14.94 12.39 -30.15
C ASP A 809 -13.49 11.97 -29.92
N ALA A 810 -13.24 11.20 -28.84
CA ALA A 810 -11.93 10.70 -28.49
C ALA A 810 -12.00 9.30 -27.85
N ARG A 811 -10.89 8.57 -27.96
CA ARG A 811 -10.63 7.34 -27.19
C ARG A 811 -9.32 7.48 -26.44
N VAL A 812 -9.31 7.07 -25.18
CA VAL A 812 -8.17 7.17 -24.27
C VAL A 812 -7.84 5.77 -23.78
N LYS A 813 -6.65 5.27 -24.15
CA LYS A 813 -6.09 4.06 -23.55
C LYS A 813 -5.55 4.43 -22.17
N LEU A 814 -6.13 3.84 -21.14
CA LEU A 814 -5.71 4.04 -19.76
C LEU A 814 -4.32 3.40 -19.51
N PRO A 815 -3.43 4.07 -18.75
CA PRO A 815 -2.12 3.54 -18.36
C PRO A 815 -2.25 2.36 -17.40
N GLU A 816 -1.18 1.60 -17.17
CA GLU A 816 -1.23 0.38 -16.35
C GLU A 816 -1.40 0.67 -14.85
N ASN A 817 -0.79 1.75 -14.33
CA ASN A 817 -0.87 2.12 -12.92
C ASN A 817 -2.10 3.00 -12.61
N ILE A 818 -2.76 2.73 -11.49
CA ILE A 818 -3.97 3.43 -11.04
C ILE A 818 -3.78 4.94 -10.81
N HIS A 819 -2.62 5.38 -10.31
CA HIS A 819 -2.31 6.79 -10.08
C HIS A 819 -2.42 7.59 -11.38
N ASP A 820 -1.83 7.06 -12.45
CA ASP A 820 -1.86 7.70 -13.76
C ASP A 820 -3.25 7.59 -14.42
N GLN A 821 -4.00 6.52 -14.17
CA GLN A 821 -5.39 6.42 -14.64
C GLN A 821 -6.27 7.51 -14.01
N VAL A 822 -6.16 7.70 -12.70
CA VAL A 822 -6.86 8.74 -11.94
C VAL A 822 -6.45 10.12 -12.44
N LYS A 823 -5.15 10.37 -12.60
CA LYS A 823 -4.61 11.63 -13.11
C LYS A 823 -5.12 11.94 -14.52
N GLN A 824 -5.09 10.95 -15.42
CA GLN A 824 -5.56 11.10 -16.80
C GLN A 824 -7.04 11.51 -16.82
N ILE A 825 -7.93 10.75 -16.16
CA ILE A 825 -9.37 11.04 -16.22
C ILE A 825 -9.70 12.38 -15.54
N ARG A 826 -9.05 12.72 -14.41
CA ARG A 826 -9.23 14.02 -13.76
C ARG A 826 -8.78 15.18 -14.66
N SER A 827 -7.69 15.00 -15.40
CA SER A 827 -7.16 16.03 -16.31
C SER A 827 -8.03 16.29 -17.54
N ASP A 828 -8.85 15.31 -17.95
CA ASP A 828 -9.80 15.48 -19.05
C ASP A 828 -11.02 16.34 -18.64
N ASP A 829 -11.14 16.64 -17.34
CA ASP A 829 -12.09 17.59 -16.76
C ASP A 829 -13.55 17.28 -17.12
N LEU A 830 -13.96 16.03 -16.91
CA LEU A 830 -15.29 15.55 -17.30
C LEU A 830 -16.43 16.22 -16.51
N ASP A 831 -17.54 16.50 -17.20
CA ASP A 831 -18.79 16.91 -16.55
C ASP A 831 -19.50 15.68 -15.97
N ILE A 832 -19.56 14.61 -16.76
CA ILE A 832 -20.21 13.35 -16.40
C ILE A 832 -19.27 12.19 -16.75
N LEU A 833 -19.16 11.21 -15.85
CA LEU A 833 -18.53 9.92 -16.11
C LEU A 833 -19.57 8.80 -15.96
N PHE A 834 -19.86 8.12 -17.05
CA PHE A 834 -20.71 6.92 -17.06
C PHE A 834 -19.83 5.66 -16.98
N ILE A 835 -20.03 4.87 -15.95
CA ILE A 835 -19.30 3.63 -15.67
C ILE A 835 -20.10 2.45 -16.22
N GLY A 836 -19.68 1.95 -17.39
CA GLY A 836 -20.37 0.94 -18.19
C GLY A 836 -19.90 -0.50 -17.96
N MET A 837 -19.49 -0.83 -16.74
CA MET A 837 -19.04 -2.18 -16.35
C MET A 837 -19.48 -2.55 -14.94
N ASN A 838 -19.35 -3.84 -14.58
CA ASN A 838 -19.60 -4.30 -13.23
C ASN A 838 -18.42 -3.92 -12.32
N VAL A 839 -18.70 -3.21 -11.22
CA VAL A 839 -17.69 -2.67 -10.31
C VAL A 839 -17.59 -3.41 -8.98
N ILE A 840 -18.33 -4.53 -8.80
CA ILE A 840 -18.51 -5.22 -7.52
C ILE A 840 -18.06 -6.70 -7.55
N THR A 841 -17.50 -7.22 -8.66
CA THR A 841 -17.16 -8.66 -8.78
C THR A 841 -15.91 -9.08 -8.00
N ARG A 842 -14.73 -8.57 -8.39
CA ARG A 842 -13.42 -8.83 -7.78
C ARG A 842 -12.53 -7.61 -7.95
N LEU A 843 -11.77 -7.28 -6.90
CA LEU A 843 -10.93 -6.09 -6.86
C LEU A 843 -9.45 -6.36 -7.18
N ARG A 844 -9.10 -7.59 -7.60
CA ARG A 844 -7.76 -7.91 -8.08
C ARG A 844 -7.67 -7.65 -9.57
N GLU A 845 -6.62 -6.93 -9.94
CA GLU A 845 -6.02 -6.71 -11.26
C GLU A 845 -5.88 -5.21 -11.59
N ARG A 846 -6.71 -4.33 -11.03
CA ARG A 846 -6.57 -2.86 -11.15
C ARG A 846 -7.09 -2.21 -9.88
N GLY A 847 -6.32 -1.27 -9.32
CA GLY A 847 -6.73 -0.48 -8.15
C GLY A 847 -8.10 0.16 -8.40
N LEU A 848 -8.89 0.38 -7.35
CA LEU A 848 -10.29 0.80 -7.41
C LEU A 848 -10.45 2.19 -8.03
N LEU A 849 -10.40 2.26 -9.36
CA LEU A 849 -10.51 3.51 -10.12
C LEU A 849 -11.84 4.19 -9.84
N GLU A 850 -12.91 3.42 -9.80
CA GLU A 850 -14.28 3.89 -9.58
C GLU A 850 -14.54 4.40 -8.15
N MET A 851 -13.68 4.04 -7.19
CA MET A 851 -13.68 4.62 -5.83
C MET A 851 -13.03 6.00 -5.76
N HIS A 852 -12.49 6.51 -6.86
CA HIS A 852 -12.01 7.88 -6.90
C HIS A 852 -13.11 8.82 -7.39
N ARG A 853 -13.05 10.06 -6.91
CA ARG A 853 -13.74 11.18 -7.56
C ARG A 853 -12.98 11.56 -8.84
N LEU A 854 -13.53 11.17 -9.99
CA LEU A 854 -12.98 11.26 -11.34
C LEU A 854 -13.74 12.23 -12.26
N ALA A 855 -14.98 12.57 -11.92
CA ALA A 855 -15.76 13.59 -12.63
C ALA A 855 -16.69 14.35 -11.66
N ARG A 856 -17.21 15.48 -12.11
CA ARG A 856 -18.18 16.29 -11.35
C ARG A 856 -19.45 15.51 -11.00
N VAL A 857 -19.90 14.65 -11.93
CA VAL A 857 -21.00 13.71 -11.74
C VAL A 857 -20.56 12.32 -12.20
N GLN A 858 -20.72 11.32 -11.35
CA GLN A 858 -20.40 9.92 -11.64
C GLN A 858 -21.66 9.07 -11.57
N ILE A 859 -21.82 8.22 -12.59
CA ILE A 859 -23.07 7.50 -12.81
C ILE A 859 -22.75 6.06 -13.20
N THR A 860 -23.58 5.13 -12.73
CA THR A 860 -23.61 3.75 -13.24
C THR A 860 -25.04 3.33 -13.58
N SER A 861 -25.21 2.10 -14.06
CA SER A 861 -26.50 1.56 -14.50
C SER A 861 -26.51 0.03 -14.44
N PHE A 862 -27.41 -0.60 -15.20
CA PHE A 862 -27.59 -2.03 -15.42
C PHE A 862 -26.32 -2.90 -15.43
N CYS A 863 -25.19 -2.40 -15.96
CA CYS A 863 -23.93 -3.15 -15.98
C CYS A 863 -23.42 -3.55 -14.58
N SER A 864 -23.79 -2.79 -13.55
CA SER A 864 -23.61 -3.18 -12.15
C SER A 864 -24.95 -3.71 -11.61
N PRO A 865 -25.10 -5.02 -11.33
CA PRO A 865 -26.41 -5.61 -11.07
C PRO A 865 -27.00 -5.25 -9.70
N ILE A 866 -26.21 -4.61 -8.85
CA ILE A 866 -26.53 -4.17 -7.50
C ILE A 866 -25.89 -2.80 -7.27
N THR A 867 -26.28 -2.13 -6.19
CA THR A 867 -25.65 -0.88 -5.75
C THR A 867 -24.13 -1.05 -5.59
N THR A 868 -23.38 -0.04 -6.02
CA THR A 868 -21.91 -0.01 -5.96
C THR A 868 -21.42 0.39 -4.58
N ARG A 869 -22.17 1.30 -3.96
CA ARG A 869 -21.95 1.88 -2.64
C ARG A 869 -20.60 2.53 -2.45
N MET A 870 -19.96 2.92 -3.54
CA MET A 870 -18.84 3.84 -3.53
C MET A 870 -19.37 5.26 -3.34
N ARG A 871 -18.74 6.07 -2.48
CA ARG A 871 -19.30 7.39 -2.13
C ARG A 871 -19.18 8.40 -3.25
N HIS A 872 -18.36 8.07 -4.24
CA HIS A 872 -18.09 8.90 -5.39
C HIS A 872 -19.01 8.60 -6.57
N ILE A 873 -19.88 7.58 -6.51
CA ILE A 873 -20.91 7.35 -7.54
C ILE A 873 -22.21 8.00 -7.08
N ASP A 874 -22.62 9.06 -7.79
CA ASP A 874 -23.72 9.93 -7.37
C ASP A 874 -25.09 9.35 -7.72
N TYR A 875 -25.19 8.73 -8.90
CA TYR A 875 -26.46 8.26 -9.46
C TYR A 875 -26.37 6.82 -9.98
N TYR A 876 -27.47 6.09 -9.83
CA TYR A 876 -27.69 4.81 -10.48
C TYR A 876 -28.91 4.93 -11.39
N ILE A 877 -28.71 4.68 -12.69
CA ILE A 877 -29.78 4.73 -13.70
C ILE A 877 -30.53 3.41 -13.69
N ALA A 878 -31.84 3.48 -13.45
CA ALA A 878 -32.76 2.36 -13.51
C ALA A 878 -33.95 2.65 -14.43
N GLY A 879 -34.72 1.64 -14.79
CA GLY A 879 -36.01 1.81 -15.45
C GLY A 879 -37.14 1.98 -14.46
N GLU A 880 -38.22 2.64 -14.90
CA GLU A 880 -39.48 2.70 -14.13
C GLU A 880 -40.10 1.31 -13.90
N LEU A 881 -39.83 0.35 -14.79
CA LEU A 881 -40.34 -1.03 -14.68
C LEU A 881 -39.42 -1.95 -13.86
N THR A 882 -38.14 -1.60 -13.73
CA THR A 882 -37.12 -2.43 -13.04
C THR A 882 -36.90 -2.02 -11.59
N ALA A 883 -36.77 -0.72 -11.30
CA ALA A 883 -36.61 -0.21 -9.93
C ALA A 883 -37.12 1.25 -9.81
N PRO A 884 -38.44 1.46 -9.79
CA PRO A 884 -39.01 2.81 -9.67
C PRO A 884 -38.63 3.47 -8.34
N ALA A 885 -38.14 4.71 -8.39
CA ALA A 885 -37.96 5.55 -7.22
C ALA A 885 -39.32 6.16 -6.78
N PRO A 886 -39.55 6.36 -5.47
CA PRO A 886 -38.63 6.11 -4.35
C PRO A 886 -38.65 4.65 -3.83
N THR A 887 -39.55 3.79 -4.31
CA THR A 887 -39.83 2.45 -3.75
C THR A 887 -38.58 1.58 -3.56
N TYR A 888 -37.61 1.66 -4.46
CA TYR A 888 -36.38 0.85 -4.41
C TYR A 888 -35.15 1.61 -3.89
N GLN A 889 -35.29 2.86 -3.47
CA GLN A 889 -34.17 3.68 -3.02
C GLN A 889 -33.46 3.08 -1.80
N ASP A 890 -34.18 2.34 -0.95
CA ASP A 890 -33.61 1.64 0.21
C ASP A 890 -32.76 0.41 -0.14
N GLN A 891 -32.63 0.05 -1.42
CA GLN A 891 -31.69 -0.98 -1.88
C GLN A 891 -30.41 -0.37 -2.49
N TYR A 892 -30.37 0.95 -2.67
CA TYR A 892 -29.29 1.68 -3.31
C TYR A 892 -28.71 2.77 -2.40
N ARG A 893 -27.40 2.99 -2.53
CA ARG A 893 -26.72 4.12 -1.89
C ARG A 893 -26.71 5.33 -2.79
N GLU A 894 -26.48 5.11 -4.08
CA GLU A 894 -26.62 6.11 -5.13
C GLU A 894 -28.06 6.61 -5.18
N ARG A 895 -28.25 7.84 -5.63
CA ARG A 895 -29.60 8.32 -5.93
C ARG A 895 -30.12 7.62 -7.18
N LEU A 896 -31.25 6.92 -7.05
CA LEU A 896 -31.91 6.31 -8.19
C LEU A 896 -32.48 7.40 -9.10
N VAL A 897 -32.22 7.27 -10.39
CA VAL A 897 -32.84 8.09 -11.43
C VAL A 897 -33.46 7.18 -12.47
N ASN A 898 -34.74 7.39 -12.74
CA ASN A 898 -35.51 6.51 -13.60
C ASN A 898 -35.59 7.05 -15.04
N ILE A 899 -35.45 6.13 -16.00
CA ILE A 899 -35.77 6.36 -17.41
C ILE A 899 -37.05 5.57 -17.74
N PRO A 900 -37.96 6.10 -18.58
CA PRO A 900 -39.19 5.39 -18.95
C PRO A 900 -38.92 4.02 -19.57
N GLY A 901 -39.62 3.01 -19.04
CA GLY A 901 -39.52 1.62 -19.48
C GLY A 901 -38.60 0.75 -18.62
N SER A 902 -37.89 -0.20 -19.24
CA SER A 902 -36.98 -1.13 -18.56
C SER A 902 -35.69 -0.46 -18.08
N GLY A 903 -35.33 0.68 -18.67
CA GLY A 903 -34.06 1.36 -18.43
C GLY A 903 -32.85 0.62 -19.01
N ILE A 904 -33.09 -0.34 -19.92
CA ILE A 904 -32.06 -1.15 -20.56
C ILE A 904 -32.31 -1.07 -22.08
N CYS A 905 -31.24 -0.89 -22.85
CA CYS A 905 -31.29 -1.03 -24.30
C CYS A 905 -30.04 -1.78 -24.76
N PHE A 906 -30.21 -2.66 -25.74
CA PHE A 906 -29.11 -3.40 -26.33
C PHE A 906 -28.91 -3.05 -27.79
N ARG A 907 -27.64 -2.97 -28.21
CA ARG A 907 -27.25 -2.89 -29.62
C ARG A 907 -26.36 -4.08 -29.98
N PHE A 908 -26.94 -5.06 -30.65
CA PHE A 908 -26.20 -6.21 -31.19
C PHE A 908 -25.69 -5.94 -32.62
N PRO A 909 -24.61 -6.62 -33.06
CA PRO A 909 -24.15 -6.58 -34.44
C PRO A 909 -25.24 -7.08 -35.42
N THR A 910 -25.32 -6.46 -36.60
CA THR A 910 -26.28 -6.86 -37.65
C THR A 910 -25.78 -8.02 -38.51
N GLU A 911 -24.47 -8.20 -38.60
CA GLU A 911 -23.87 -9.34 -39.30
C GLU A 911 -23.61 -10.47 -38.32
N HIS A 912 -24.04 -11.67 -38.70
CA HIS A 912 -23.84 -12.89 -37.94
C HIS A 912 -23.10 -13.91 -38.80
N PRO A 913 -22.12 -14.64 -38.22
CA PRO A 913 -21.51 -15.74 -38.93
C PRO A 913 -22.56 -16.81 -39.27
N PRO A 914 -22.37 -17.59 -40.36
CA PRO A 914 -23.26 -18.70 -40.66
C PRO A 914 -23.25 -19.71 -39.50
N ALA A 915 -24.40 -20.35 -39.26
CA ALA A 915 -24.50 -21.42 -38.27
C ALA A 915 -23.54 -22.56 -38.62
N THR A 916 -22.81 -23.03 -37.62
CA THR A 916 -21.89 -24.17 -37.68
C THR A 916 -22.56 -25.46 -37.20
N VAL A 917 -23.64 -25.34 -36.42
CA VAL A 917 -24.41 -26.47 -35.91
C VAL A 917 -25.74 -26.63 -36.67
N LYS A 918 -26.23 -27.87 -36.73
CA LYS A 918 -27.56 -28.22 -37.24
C LYS A 918 -28.27 -29.12 -36.22
N PRO A 919 -28.85 -28.52 -35.16
CA PRO A 919 -29.46 -29.29 -34.09
C PRO A 919 -30.73 -29.98 -34.61
N ASP A 920 -31.02 -31.15 -34.07
CA ASP A 920 -32.21 -31.94 -34.38
C ASP A 920 -32.82 -32.42 -33.06
N ARG A 921 -34.16 -32.49 -33.00
CA ARG A 921 -34.86 -32.96 -31.80
C ARG A 921 -34.48 -34.39 -31.46
N GLN A 922 -34.29 -35.25 -32.47
CA GLN A 922 -33.92 -36.65 -32.23
C GLN A 922 -32.55 -36.77 -31.56
N SER A 923 -31.60 -35.87 -31.84
CA SER A 923 -30.28 -35.89 -31.19
C SER A 923 -30.34 -35.52 -29.70
N TRP A 924 -31.45 -34.93 -29.24
CA TRP A 924 -31.75 -34.67 -27.84
C TRP A 924 -32.68 -35.71 -27.22
N GLY A 925 -32.98 -36.81 -27.94
CA GLY A 925 -33.93 -37.82 -27.49
C GLY A 925 -35.40 -37.36 -27.52
N ALA A 926 -35.72 -36.26 -28.20
CA ALA A 926 -37.07 -35.74 -28.34
C ALA A 926 -37.72 -36.16 -29.68
N THR A 927 -39.03 -36.44 -29.63
CA THR A 927 -39.87 -36.66 -30.81
C THR A 927 -40.51 -35.36 -31.30
N SER A 928 -41.23 -35.40 -32.43
CA SER A 928 -42.03 -34.26 -32.90
C SER A 928 -43.09 -33.81 -31.90
N GLU A 929 -43.61 -34.75 -31.09
CA GLU A 929 -44.66 -34.52 -30.10
C GLU A 929 -44.12 -34.13 -28.72
N SER A 930 -42.80 -34.27 -28.50
CA SER A 930 -42.17 -33.91 -27.23
C SER A 930 -42.16 -32.39 -27.04
N ILE A 931 -42.45 -31.93 -25.82
CA ILE A 931 -42.26 -30.52 -25.43
C ILE A 931 -40.80 -30.30 -25.06
N VAL A 932 -40.15 -29.37 -25.76
CA VAL A 932 -38.75 -29.01 -25.49
C VAL A 932 -38.71 -27.71 -24.71
N PHE A 933 -38.47 -27.81 -23.40
CA PHE A 933 -38.10 -26.66 -22.58
C PHE A 933 -36.61 -26.37 -22.75
N ILE A 934 -36.24 -25.09 -22.88
CA ILE A 934 -34.83 -24.70 -23.03
C ILE A 934 -34.48 -23.50 -22.16
N SER A 935 -33.25 -23.45 -21.66
CA SER A 935 -32.72 -22.27 -20.95
C SER A 935 -31.25 -22.03 -21.21
N GLY A 936 -30.91 -20.74 -21.42
CA GLY A 936 -29.55 -20.22 -21.49
C GLY A 936 -29.09 -19.53 -20.21
N ALA A 937 -29.82 -19.71 -19.10
CA ALA A 937 -29.40 -19.16 -17.83
C ALA A 937 -28.00 -19.66 -17.46
N ASN A 938 -27.11 -18.73 -17.09
CA ASN A 938 -25.78 -19.09 -16.63
C ASN A 938 -25.89 -20.00 -15.39
N PHE A 939 -24.98 -20.96 -15.24
CA PHE A 939 -25.02 -21.94 -14.15
C PHE A 939 -25.16 -21.30 -12.75
N HIS A 940 -24.55 -20.13 -12.51
CA HIS A 940 -24.67 -19.43 -11.23
C HIS A 940 -26.11 -18.98 -10.91
N LYS A 941 -26.92 -18.70 -11.94
CA LYS A 941 -28.34 -18.33 -11.81
C LYS A 941 -29.23 -19.55 -11.54
N ILE A 942 -28.73 -20.76 -11.74
CA ILE A 942 -29.46 -22.02 -11.57
C ILE A 942 -29.31 -22.49 -10.11
N VAL A 943 -29.84 -21.69 -9.20
CA VAL A 943 -29.82 -21.92 -7.75
C VAL A 943 -30.62 -23.17 -7.36
N PRO A 944 -30.39 -23.75 -6.16
CA PRO A 944 -31.08 -24.98 -5.71
C PRO A 944 -32.61 -24.95 -5.88
N GLU A 945 -33.23 -23.82 -5.54
CA GLU A 945 -34.67 -23.58 -5.64
C GLU A 945 -35.16 -23.67 -7.09
N LEU A 946 -34.41 -23.10 -8.03
CA LEU A 946 -34.76 -23.12 -9.45
C LEU A 946 -34.64 -24.52 -10.04
N ARG A 947 -33.64 -25.30 -9.61
CA ARG A 947 -33.44 -26.69 -10.04
C ARG A 947 -34.63 -27.57 -9.66
N GLU A 948 -35.08 -27.44 -8.43
CA GLU A 948 -36.26 -28.15 -7.92
C GLU A 948 -37.52 -27.73 -8.69
N THR A 949 -37.65 -26.44 -8.98
CA THR A 949 -38.79 -25.90 -9.75
C THR A 949 -38.82 -26.46 -11.17
N TRP A 950 -37.69 -26.47 -11.86
CA TRP A 950 -37.59 -27.06 -13.19
C TRP A 950 -37.84 -28.56 -13.19
N ALA A 951 -37.34 -29.30 -12.19
CA ALA A 951 -37.68 -30.71 -12.05
C ALA A 951 -39.19 -30.93 -11.87
N LYS A 952 -39.87 -30.13 -11.03
CA LYS A 952 -41.34 -30.18 -10.87
C LYS A 952 -42.08 -29.93 -12.19
N ILE A 953 -41.61 -28.99 -13.03
CA ILE A 953 -42.19 -28.74 -14.37
C ILE A 953 -42.06 -29.98 -15.25
N ILE A 954 -40.87 -30.57 -15.32
CA ILE A 954 -40.61 -31.74 -16.17
C ILE A 954 -41.37 -32.98 -15.67
N ALA A 955 -41.53 -33.14 -14.36
CA ALA A 955 -42.40 -34.17 -13.78
C ALA A 955 -43.87 -33.96 -14.15
N ALA A 956 -44.36 -32.73 -14.13
CA ALA A 956 -45.75 -32.39 -14.45
C ALA A 956 -46.10 -32.50 -15.94
N VAL A 957 -45.11 -32.54 -16.84
CA VAL A 957 -45.29 -32.68 -18.29
C VAL A 957 -44.57 -33.95 -18.78
N PRO A 958 -45.19 -35.15 -18.75
CA PRO A 958 -44.48 -36.41 -18.96
C PRO A 958 -43.73 -36.54 -20.29
N ASN A 959 -44.30 -36.03 -21.39
CA ASN A 959 -43.68 -36.05 -22.73
C ASN A 959 -42.87 -34.77 -23.00
N SER A 960 -41.89 -34.48 -22.14
CA SER A 960 -41.04 -33.28 -22.29
C SER A 960 -39.59 -33.53 -21.93
N ILE A 961 -38.70 -32.68 -22.43
CA ILE A 961 -37.28 -32.63 -22.04
C ILE A 961 -36.89 -31.21 -21.62
N LEU A 962 -35.85 -31.10 -20.79
CA LEU A 962 -35.18 -29.86 -20.46
C LEU A 962 -33.79 -29.81 -21.11
N VAL A 963 -33.55 -28.79 -21.92
CA VAL A 963 -32.28 -28.54 -22.59
C VAL A 963 -31.61 -27.32 -21.96
N LEU A 964 -30.38 -27.46 -21.47
CA LEU A 964 -29.63 -26.38 -20.81
C LEU A 964 -28.31 -26.11 -21.55
N TYR A 965 -27.97 -24.83 -21.71
CA TYR A 965 -26.64 -24.40 -22.18
C TYR A 965 -25.99 -23.40 -21.20
N PRO A 966 -25.71 -23.82 -19.95
CA PRO A 966 -25.43 -22.89 -18.84
C PRO A 966 -23.98 -22.39 -18.79
N PHE A 967 -23.11 -22.86 -19.68
CA PHE A 967 -21.65 -22.68 -19.63
C PHE A 967 -21.17 -21.60 -20.62
N GLY A 968 -21.65 -20.37 -20.45
CA GLY A 968 -21.25 -19.26 -21.33
C GLY A 968 -19.79 -18.81 -21.11
N PRO A 969 -18.93 -18.72 -22.15
CA PRO A 969 -17.50 -18.43 -21.99
C PRO A 969 -17.22 -17.01 -21.49
N ALA A 970 -18.19 -16.11 -21.59
CA ALA A 970 -18.07 -14.71 -21.15
C ALA A 970 -18.06 -14.53 -19.62
N TRP A 971 -18.53 -15.51 -18.84
CA TRP A 971 -18.62 -15.41 -17.37
C TRP A 971 -17.46 -16.12 -16.66
N ASN A 972 -17.15 -17.34 -17.06
CA ASN A 972 -16.04 -18.12 -16.53
C ASN A 972 -15.57 -19.11 -17.60
N PRO A 973 -14.28 -19.16 -17.96
CA PRO A 973 -13.78 -20.15 -18.89
C PRO A 973 -13.76 -21.58 -18.30
N ASN A 974 -13.76 -21.71 -16.97
CA ASN A 974 -13.55 -22.97 -16.26
C ASN A 974 -14.69 -23.26 -15.27
N TYR A 975 -15.80 -23.81 -15.74
CA TYR A 975 -16.93 -24.21 -14.90
C TYR A 975 -16.71 -25.53 -14.15
N PRO A 976 -17.31 -25.73 -12.95
CA PRO A 976 -17.44 -27.05 -12.31
C PRO A 976 -18.55 -27.87 -12.99
N THR A 977 -18.36 -28.19 -14.27
CA THR A 977 -19.38 -28.80 -15.14
C THR A 977 -19.92 -30.12 -14.60
N ILE A 978 -19.03 -31.03 -14.18
CA ILE A 978 -19.42 -32.36 -13.68
C ILE A 978 -20.19 -32.28 -12.36
N PRO A 979 -19.72 -31.55 -11.31
CA PRO A 979 -20.51 -31.32 -10.10
C PRO A 979 -21.91 -30.77 -10.37
N PHE A 980 -22.02 -29.76 -11.23
CA PHE A 980 -23.31 -29.15 -11.58
C PHE A 980 -24.27 -30.16 -12.25
N ILE A 981 -23.78 -30.93 -13.23
CA ILE A 981 -24.57 -31.97 -13.90
C ILE A 981 -25.03 -33.04 -12.90
N ASN A 982 -24.16 -33.46 -11.99
CA ASN A 982 -24.49 -34.46 -10.98
C ASN A 982 -25.59 -33.97 -10.04
N LEU A 983 -25.53 -32.72 -9.57
CA LEU A 983 -26.58 -32.14 -8.74
C LEU A 983 -27.91 -32.03 -9.50
N MET A 984 -27.89 -31.60 -10.75
CA MET A 984 -29.10 -31.54 -11.57
C MET A 984 -29.75 -32.91 -11.75
N ARG A 985 -28.94 -33.94 -12.04
CA ARG A 985 -29.42 -35.33 -12.16
C ARG A 985 -29.96 -35.87 -10.84
N ALA A 986 -29.31 -35.56 -9.72
CA ALA A 986 -29.78 -35.95 -8.40
C ALA A 986 -31.16 -35.34 -8.08
N VAL A 987 -31.34 -34.05 -8.38
CA VAL A 987 -32.65 -33.40 -8.23
C VAL A 987 -33.70 -34.03 -9.15
N PHE A 988 -33.37 -34.32 -10.41
CA PHE A 988 -34.32 -34.97 -11.33
C PHE A 988 -34.71 -36.38 -10.86
N SER A 989 -33.75 -37.16 -10.38
CA SER A 989 -33.97 -38.50 -9.84
C SER A 989 -34.88 -38.49 -8.61
N LYS A 990 -34.76 -37.49 -7.72
CA LYS A 990 -35.65 -37.29 -6.57
C LYS A 990 -37.13 -37.17 -6.98
N TYR A 991 -37.42 -36.66 -8.17
CA TYR A 991 -38.77 -36.54 -8.73
C TYR A 991 -39.15 -37.70 -9.69
N GLY A 992 -38.36 -38.78 -9.74
CA GLY A 992 -38.61 -39.94 -10.60
C GLY A 992 -38.45 -39.65 -12.10
N ILE A 993 -37.67 -38.64 -12.47
CA ILE A 993 -37.46 -38.23 -13.86
C ILE A 993 -36.25 -38.96 -14.43
N ASP A 994 -36.43 -39.61 -15.58
CA ASP A 994 -35.35 -40.28 -16.32
C ASP A 994 -34.26 -39.26 -16.74
N SER A 995 -32.99 -39.66 -16.60
CA SER A 995 -31.84 -38.78 -16.87
C SER A 995 -31.74 -38.36 -18.34
N ASN A 996 -32.33 -39.12 -19.27
CA ASN A 996 -32.37 -38.78 -20.69
C ASN A 996 -33.31 -37.60 -21.00
N ARG A 997 -34.16 -37.19 -20.05
CA ARG A 997 -35.02 -36.00 -20.17
C ARG A 997 -34.31 -34.70 -19.83
N LEU A 998 -33.02 -34.76 -19.47
CA LEU A 998 -32.18 -33.61 -19.16
C LEU A 998 -30.96 -33.60 -20.09
N VAL A 999 -30.90 -32.59 -20.95
CA VAL A 999 -29.87 -32.46 -21.99
C VAL A 999 -29.00 -31.25 -21.68
N PHE A 1000 -27.67 -31.44 -21.70
CA PHE A 1000 -26.71 -30.36 -21.56
C PHE A 1000 -26.00 -30.12 -22.88
N ILE A 1001 -26.12 -28.89 -23.39
CA ILE A 1001 -25.32 -28.42 -24.52
C ILE A 1001 -24.09 -27.75 -23.93
N ASN A 1002 -22.92 -28.15 -24.43
CA ASN A 1002 -21.65 -27.51 -24.06
C ASN A 1002 -21.55 -26.10 -24.70
N THR A 1003 -20.41 -25.43 -24.55
CA THR A 1003 -20.17 -24.10 -25.11
C THR A 1003 -20.43 -24.07 -26.62
N LEU A 1004 -21.34 -23.19 -27.06
CA LEU A 1004 -21.65 -22.99 -28.48
C LEU A 1004 -20.72 -21.93 -29.11
N PRO A 1005 -20.29 -22.11 -30.37
CA PRO A 1005 -19.29 -21.22 -31.00
C PRO A 1005 -19.79 -19.80 -31.31
N SER A 1006 -21.10 -19.62 -31.57
CA SER A 1006 -21.65 -18.34 -31.99
C SER A 1006 -23.10 -18.10 -31.54
N PRO A 1007 -23.57 -16.84 -31.49
CA PRO A 1007 -24.99 -16.53 -31.29
C PRO A 1007 -25.91 -17.16 -32.33
N THR A 1008 -25.44 -17.32 -33.59
CA THR A 1008 -26.21 -17.99 -34.63
C THR A 1008 -26.47 -19.46 -34.28
N ASP A 1009 -25.47 -20.15 -33.72
CA ASP A 1009 -25.61 -21.53 -33.27
C ASP A 1009 -26.62 -21.65 -32.13
N ILE A 1010 -26.62 -20.71 -31.18
CA ILE A 1010 -27.61 -20.63 -30.11
C ILE A 1010 -29.02 -20.48 -30.69
N LYS A 1011 -29.21 -19.57 -31.67
CA LYS A 1011 -30.51 -19.37 -32.33
C LYS A 1011 -31.01 -20.64 -33.04
N GLU A 1012 -30.13 -21.42 -33.68
CA GLU A 1012 -30.53 -22.70 -34.28
C GLU A 1012 -31.04 -23.70 -33.22
N CYS A 1013 -30.39 -23.78 -32.05
CA CYS A 1013 -30.89 -24.61 -30.94
C CYS A 1013 -32.23 -24.11 -30.40
N LEU A 1014 -32.40 -22.80 -30.24
CA LEU A 1014 -33.63 -22.20 -29.75
C LEU A 1014 -34.81 -22.41 -30.73
N LYS A 1015 -34.58 -22.44 -32.05
CA LYS A 1015 -35.63 -22.64 -33.08
C LYS A 1015 -36.37 -23.96 -32.95
N ILE A 1016 -35.71 -25.01 -32.46
CA ILE A 1016 -36.32 -26.33 -32.29
C ILE A 1016 -36.94 -26.54 -30.90
N ALA A 1017 -36.90 -25.53 -30.03
CA ALA A 1017 -37.53 -25.52 -28.71
C ALA A 1017 -38.98 -25.01 -28.74
N ASP A 1018 -39.74 -25.31 -27.68
CA ASP A 1018 -41.15 -24.91 -27.53
C ASP A 1018 -41.35 -23.76 -26.54
N ILE A 1019 -40.63 -23.77 -25.42
CA ILE A 1019 -40.79 -22.82 -24.30
C ILE A 1019 -39.40 -22.49 -23.74
N TYR A 1020 -39.12 -21.21 -23.52
CA TYR A 1020 -37.91 -20.77 -22.84
C TYR A 1020 -38.16 -20.57 -21.35
N LEU A 1021 -37.34 -21.15 -20.48
CA LEU A 1021 -37.42 -20.98 -19.03
C LEU A 1021 -36.37 -19.98 -18.57
N ASP A 1022 -36.79 -18.80 -18.07
CA ASP A 1022 -35.89 -17.82 -17.49
C ASP A 1022 -35.54 -18.17 -16.03
N SER A 1023 -34.42 -17.67 -15.53
CA SER A 1023 -33.95 -17.94 -14.16
C SER A 1023 -34.50 -16.97 -13.11
N TYR A 1024 -34.53 -17.43 -11.85
CA TYR A 1024 -34.77 -16.60 -10.67
C TYR A 1024 -33.93 -17.14 -9.49
N PRO A 1025 -33.61 -16.32 -8.46
CA PRO A 1025 -34.04 -14.93 -8.22
C PRO A 1025 -33.32 -13.88 -9.08
N TYR A 1026 -32.29 -14.26 -9.85
CA TYR A 1026 -31.65 -13.37 -10.81
C TYR A 1026 -32.20 -13.64 -12.22
N ALA A 1027 -32.97 -12.69 -12.76
CA ALA A 1027 -33.59 -12.76 -14.07
C ALA A 1027 -32.56 -12.74 -15.23
N GLY A 1028 -33.02 -13.18 -16.40
CA GLY A 1028 -32.38 -12.89 -17.67
C GLY A 1028 -32.61 -11.45 -18.13
N ALA A 1029 -31.71 -10.95 -18.96
CA ALA A 1029 -31.88 -9.72 -19.71
C ALA A 1029 -31.39 -9.96 -21.15
N THR A 1030 -30.08 -9.96 -21.36
CA THR A 1030 -29.46 -10.29 -22.66
C THR A 1030 -29.87 -11.68 -23.17
N SER A 1031 -29.95 -12.66 -22.27
CA SER A 1031 -30.32 -14.05 -22.61
C SER A 1031 -31.77 -14.20 -23.08
N LEU A 1032 -32.64 -13.22 -22.84
CA LEU A 1032 -34.01 -13.22 -23.34
C LEU A 1032 -34.12 -12.66 -24.75
N ILE A 1033 -33.11 -11.96 -25.27
CA ILE A 1033 -33.19 -11.34 -26.59
C ILE A 1033 -33.25 -12.41 -27.69
N ASP A 1034 -32.33 -13.38 -27.71
CA ASP A 1034 -32.32 -14.43 -28.75
C ASP A 1034 -33.63 -15.24 -28.79
N PRO A 1035 -34.20 -15.72 -27.66
CA PRO A 1035 -35.53 -16.35 -27.65
C PRO A 1035 -36.63 -15.45 -28.21
N LEU A 1036 -36.67 -14.18 -27.81
CA LEU A 1036 -37.68 -13.23 -28.28
C LEU A 1036 -37.55 -12.97 -29.78
N GLU A 1037 -36.33 -12.79 -30.31
CA GLU A 1037 -36.08 -12.52 -31.73
C GLU A 1037 -36.62 -13.64 -32.64
N ILE A 1038 -36.59 -14.90 -32.19
CA ILE A 1038 -37.14 -16.02 -32.95
C ILE A 1038 -38.61 -16.34 -32.64
N GLY A 1039 -39.21 -15.63 -31.68
CA GLY A 1039 -40.59 -15.86 -31.24
C GLY A 1039 -40.78 -17.04 -30.29
N LEU A 1040 -39.75 -17.46 -29.56
CA LEU A 1040 -39.85 -18.51 -28.56
C LEU A 1040 -40.45 -17.93 -27.27
N PRO A 1041 -41.64 -18.37 -26.80
CA PRO A 1041 -42.27 -17.80 -25.61
C PRO A 1041 -41.44 -18.04 -24.35
N PRO A 1042 -40.95 -16.99 -23.66
CA PRO A 1042 -40.27 -17.15 -22.39
C PRO A 1042 -41.25 -17.17 -21.23
N ILE A 1043 -40.88 -17.81 -20.12
CA ILE A 1043 -41.53 -17.69 -18.82
C ILE A 1043 -40.56 -16.98 -17.90
N VAL A 1044 -40.95 -15.82 -17.41
CA VAL A 1044 -40.10 -14.97 -16.57
C VAL A 1044 -40.68 -14.82 -15.18
N TRP A 1045 -39.81 -14.64 -14.20
CA TRP A 1045 -40.19 -14.34 -12.82
C TRP A 1045 -40.06 -12.84 -12.55
N GLU A 1046 -41.05 -12.25 -11.87
CA GLU A 1046 -40.96 -10.90 -11.32
C GLU A 1046 -40.71 -10.92 -9.81
N GLY A 1047 -39.53 -10.47 -9.39
CA GLY A 1047 -39.14 -10.39 -7.98
C GLY A 1047 -39.09 -8.96 -7.40
N ASN A 1048 -38.47 -8.85 -6.22
CA ASN A 1048 -38.43 -7.61 -5.41
C ASN A 1048 -37.07 -6.89 -5.39
N THR A 1049 -36.19 -7.20 -6.33
CA THR A 1049 -34.91 -6.50 -6.54
C THR A 1049 -34.75 -6.14 -8.02
N LEU A 1050 -33.94 -5.13 -8.34
CA LEU A 1050 -33.72 -4.70 -9.74
C LEU A 1050 -33.33 -5.87 -10.64
N ARG A 1051 -32.31 -6.65 -10.24
CA ARG A 1051 -31.80 -7.83 -10.96
C ARG A 1051 -32.84 -8.94 -11.17
N SER A 1052 -33.88 -8.99 -10.35
CA SER A 1052 -34.98 -9.96 -10.45
C SER A 1052 -36.16 -9.46 -11.31
N ARG A 1053 -36.11 -8.21 -11.79
CA ARG A 1053 -37.19 -7.57 -12.56
C ARG A 1053 -36.80 -7.24 -14.01
N GLN A 1054 -35.58 -7.57 -14.41
CA GLN A 1054 -35.07 -7.25 -15.75
C GLN A 1054 -35.90 -7.93 -16.83
N GLY A 1055 -36.10 -9.26 -16.73
CA GLY A 1055 -36.89 -10.02 -17.68
C GLY A 1055 -38.36 -9.61 -17.73
N SER A 1056 -38.99 -9.38 -16.58
CA SER A 1056 -40.39 -8.93 -16.53
C SER A 1056 -40.57 -7.54 -17.14
N ALA A 1057 -39.63 -6.62 -16.91
CA ALA A 1057 -39.64 -5.29 -17.52
C ALA A 1057 -39.56 -5.34 -19.06
N LEU A 1058 -38.74 -6.22 -19.63
CA LEU A 1058 -38.69 -6.42 -21.10
C LEU A 1058 -40.02 -6.92 -21.65
N LEU A 1059 -40.70 -7.85 -20.96
CA LEU A 1059 -42.00 -8.36 -21.39
C LEU A 1059 -43.13 -7.33 -21.23
N HIS A 1060 -43.06 -6.46 -20.22
CA HIS A 1060 -43.95 -5.30 -20.12
C HIS A 1060 -43.76 -4.33 -21.28
N GLU A 1061 -42.51 -4.00 -21.66
CA GLU A 1061 -42.22 -3.15 -22.83
C GLU A 1061 -42.68 -3.78 -24.15
N LEU A 1062 -42.54 -5.11 -24.28
CA LEU A 1062 -43.00 -5.86 -25.45
C LEU A 1062 -44.53 -6.08 -25.46
N GLN A 1063 -45.22 -5.71 -24.37
CA GLN A 1063 -46.67 -5.84 -24.18
C GLN A 1063 -47.16 -7.30 -24.17
N VAL A 1064 -46.40 -8.18 -23.51
CA VAL A 1064 -46.73 -9.61 -23.28
C VAL A 1064 -46.63 -9.99 -21.79
N PRO A 1065 -47.28 -9.27 -20.86
CA PRO A 1065 -47.15 -9.52 -19.42
C PRO A 1065 -47.75 -10.85 -18.94
N GLN A 1066 -48.53 -11.54 -19.78
CA GLN A 1066 -49.15 -12.84 -19.47
C GLN A 1066 -48.13 -13.96 -19.29
N LEU A 1067 -46.88 -13.72 -19.71
CA LEU A 1067 -45.75 -14.64 -19.59
C LEU A 1067 -44.91 -14.40 -18.32
N ILE A 1068 -45.38 -13.55 -17.41
CA ILE A 1068 -44.72 -13.19 -16.15
C ILE A 1068 -45.38 -13.94 -14.99
N ALA A 1069 -44.56 -14.60 -14.16
CA ALA A 1069 -44.97 -15.23 -12.91
C ALA A 1069 -44.41 -14.47 -11.70
N ASN A 1070 -45.09 -14.57 -10.56
CA ASN A 1070 -44.73 -13.89 -9.31
C ASN A 1070 -44.58 -14.85 -8.11
N SER A 1071 -44.67 -16.16 -8.37
CA SER A 1071 -44.56 -17.23 -7.37
C SER A 1071 -44.15 -18.53 -8.07
N GLU A 1072 -43.61 -19.49 -7.31
CA GLU A 1072 -43.18 -20.80 -7.85
C GLU A 1072 -44.38 -21.51 -8.47
N THR A 1073 -45.51 -21.50 -7.77
CA THR A 1073 -46.77 -22.06 -8.26
C THR A 1073 -47.21 -21.41 -9.57
N ALA A 1074 -47.18 -20.08 -9.68
CA ALA A 1074 -47.54 -19.39 -10.93
C ALA A 1074 -46.57 -19.72 -12.07
N TYR A 1075 -45.27 -19.81 -11.79
CA TYR A 1075 -44.23 -20.14 -12.77
C TYR A 1075 -44.43 -21.57 -13.33
N ILE A 1076 -44.65 -22.54 -12.44
CA ILE A 1076 -44.94 -23.94 -12.83
C ILE A 1076 -46.25 -24.02 -13.62
N ASN A 1077 -47.32 -23.39 -13.14
CA ASN A 1077 -48.63 -23.43 -13.79
C ASN A 1077 -48.59 -22.85 -15.20
N LEU A 1078 -47.86 -21.74 -15.39
CA LEU A 1078 -47.66 -21.13 -16.70
C LEU A 1078 -46.89 -22.07 -17.65
N ALA A 1079 -45.84 -22.73 -17.15
CA ALA A 1079 -45.07 -23.71 -17.93
C ALA A 1079 -45.91 -24.91 -18.38
N VAL A 1080 -46.70 -25.47 -17.47
CA VAL A 1080 -47.60 -26.60 -17.76
C VAL A 1080 -48.71 -26.17 -18.74
N THR A 1081 -49.28 -24.97 -18.56
CA THR A 1081 -50.32 -24.43 -19.45
C THR A 1081 -49.80 -24.27 -20.88
N LEU A 1082 -48.61 -23.67 -21.04
CA LEU A 1082 -48.00 -23.52 -22.35
C LEU A 1082 -47.62 -24.88 -22.95
N ALA A 1083 -47.13 -25.83 -22.17
CA ALA A 1083 -46.78 -27.17 -22.64
C ALA A 1083 -48.00 -27.92 -23.19
N ASN A 1084 -49.15 -27.81 -22.52
CA ASN A 1084 -50.38 -28.51 -22.89
C ASN A 1084 -51.19 -27.83 -24.00
N SER A 1085 -50.84 -26.60 -24.41
CA SER A 1085 -51.58 -25.86 -25.44
C SER A 1085 -50.70 -25.40 -26.60
N ARG A 1086 -50.71 -26.19 -27.68
CA ARG A 1086 -50.05 -25.81 -28.94
C ARG A 1086 -50.60 -24.49 -29.50
N GLN A 1087 -51.90 -24.27 -29.37
CA GLN A 1087 -52.55 -23.03 -29.82
C GLN A 1087 -52.00 -21.80 -29.08
N LEU A 1088 -51.89 -21.86 -27.74
CA LEU A 1088 -51.34 -20.76 -26.96
C LEU A 1088 -49.86 -20.51 -27.31
N ARG A 1089 -49.04 -21.56 -27.49
CA ARG A 1089 -47.64 -21.39 -27.93
C ARG A 1089 -47.56 -20.69 -29.29
N GLN A 1090 -48.40 -21.08 -30.25
CA GLN A 1090 -48.44 -20.46 -31.58
C GLN A 1090 -48.90 -19.00 -31.51
N GLN A 1091 -49.92 -18.70 -30.69
CA GLN A 1091 -50.41 -17.34 -30.47
C GLN A 1091 -49.30 -16.43 -29.91
N TYR A 1092 -48.63 -16.85 -28.84
CA TYR A 1092 -47.54 -16.05 -28.26
C TYR A 1092 -46.35 -15.94 -29.20
N ARG A 1093 -46.01 -17.00 -29.95
CA ARG A 1093 -44.95 -16.95 -30.98
C ARG A 1093 -45.24 -15.87 -32.03
N GLN A 1094 -46.45 -15.85 -32.58
CA GLN A 1094 -46.86 -14.84 -33.57
C GLN A 1094 -46.85 -13.44 -32.97
N GLN A 1095 -47.39 -13.27 -31.75
CA GLN A 1095 -47.42 -11.99 -31.06
C GLN A 1095 -46.01 -11.45 -30.80
N ILE A 1096 -45.10 -12.27 -30.30
CA ILE A 1096 -43.70 -11.90 -30.04
C ILE A 1096 -43.00 -11.53 -31.35
N GLN A 1097 -43.11 -12.36 -32.40
CA GLN A 1097 -42.50 -12.07 -33.70
C GLN A 1097 -42.98 -10.73 -34.27
N GLN A 1098 -44.29 -10.47 -34.24
CA GLN A 1098 -44.87 -9.21 -34.71
C GLN A 1098 -44.34 -8.02 -33.91
N LYS A 1099 -44.24 -8.13 -32.59
CA LYS A 1099 -43.77 -7.04 -31.72
C LYS A 1099 -42.27 -6.80 -31.86
N MET A 1100 -41.47 -7.85 -32.02
CA MET A 1100 -40.02 -7.76 -32.26
C MET A 1100 -39.70 -7.14 -33.62
N GLN A 1101 -40.48 -7.44 -34.66
CA GLN A 1101 -40.34 -6.81 -35.99
C GLN A 1101 -40.57 -5.29 -35.96
N ASN A 1102 -41.36 -4.79 -35.01
CA ASN A 1102 -41.62 -3.35 -34.83
C ASN A 1102 -40.54 -2.62 -34.00
N GLN A 1103 -39.36 -3.23 -33.81
CA GLN A 1103 -38.23 -2.70 -33.05
C GLN A 1103 -38.62 -2.22 -31.64
N PRO A 1104 -38.69 -3.13 -30.64
CA PRO A 1104 -39.11 -2.76 -29.29
C PRO A 1104 -38.13 -1.75 -28.64
N PRO A 1105 -38.58 -0.99 -27.62
CA PRO A 1105 -37.77 0.05 -26.98
C PRO A 1105 -36.39 -0.39 -26.50
N PHE A 1106 -36.27 -1.63 -25.99
CA PHE A 1106 -35.00 -2.20 -25.53
C PHE A 1106 -34.03 -2.60 -26.67
N LEU A 1107 -34.41 -2.39 -27.95
CA LEU A 1107 -33.56 -2.52 -29.15
C LEU A 1107 -33.54 -1.23 -30.00
N ASP A 1108 -34.16 -0.14 -29.52
CA ASP A 1108 -34.14 1.17 -30.18
C ASP A 1108 -33.09 2.08 -29.55
N SER A 1109 -31.85 1.92 -30.02
CA SER A 1109 -30.72 2.70 -29.56
C SER A 1109 -30.88 4.21 -29.77
N ARG A 1110 -31.60 4.65 -30.81
CA ARG A 1110 -31.81 6.08 -31.09
C ARG A 1110 -32.72 6.72 -30.06
N SER A 1111 -33.86 6.08 -29.78
CA SER A 1111 -34.77 6.52 -28.72
C SER A 1111 -34.08 6.49 -27.35
N TYR A 1112 -33.30 5.46 -27.07
CA TYR A 1112 -32.56 5.34 -25.81
C TYR A 1112 -31.49 6.42 -25.64
N SER A 1113 -30.65 6.68 -26.65
CA SER A 1113 -29.66 7.77 -26.63
C SER A 1113 -30.32 9.14 -26.39
N ALA A 1114 -31.49 9.40 -26.97
CA ALA A 1114 -32.21 10.66 -26.74
C ALA A 1114 -32.66 10.80 -25.28
N LYS A 1115 -33.20 9.73 -24.68
CA LYS A 1115 -33.54 9.70 -23.24
C LYS A 1115 -32.32 9.92 -22.36
N MET A 1116 -31.19 9.30 -22.69
CA MET A 1116 -29.92 9.48 -21.97
C MET A 1116 -29.39 10.90 -22.07
N GLY A 1117 -29.44 11.52 -23.25
CA GLY A 1117 -29.04 12.92 -23.43
C GLY A 1117 -29.87 13.88 -22.56
N ASN A 1118 -31.19 13.70 -22.54
CA ASN A 1118 -32.08 14.49 -21.67
C ASN A 1118 -31.73 14.30 -20.18
N LEU A 1119 -31.47 13.06 -19.75
CA LEU A 1119 -31.07 12.77 -18.38
C LEU A 1119 -29.71 13.43 -18.04
N PHE A 1120 -28.73 13.35 -18.93
CA PHE A 1120 -27.43 14.00 -18.72
C PHE A 1120 -27.54 15.53 -18.58
N HIS A 1121 -28.40 16.18 -19.37
CA HIS A 1121 -28.69 17.61 -19.16
C HIS A 1121 -29.29 17.87 -17.77
N GLN A 1122 -30.29 17.10 -17.36
CA GLN A 1122 -30.94 17.26 -16.06
C GLN A 1122 -29.95 17.08 -14.89
N LEU A 1123 -29.11 16.04 -14.94
CA LEU A 1123 -28.14 15.76 -13.89
C LEU A 1123 -27.06 16.84 -13.81
N PHE A 1124 -26.60 17.33 -14.96
CA PHE A 1124 -25.64 18.43 -15.01
C PHE A 1124 -26.23 19.75 -14.48
N GLN A 1125 -27.47 20.10 -14.86
CA GLN A 1125 -28.18 21.27 -14.31
C GLN A 1125 -28.35 21.18 -12.79
N THR A 1126 -28.75 20.02 -12.29
CA THR A 1126 -28.89 19.77 -10.84
C THR A 1126 -27.56 19.99 -10.11
N TRP A 1127 -26.44 19.56 -10.70
CA TRP A 1127 -25.11 19.82 -10.14
C TRP A 1127 -24.78 21.32 -10.14
N GLN A 1128 -25.07 22.05 -11.23
CA GLN A 1128 -24.84 23.50 -11.32
C GLN A 1128 -25.65 24.29 -10.28
N GLU A 1129 -26.91 23.92 -10.06
CA GLU A 1129 -27.77 24.55 -9.05
C GLU A 1129 -27.23 24.34 -7.64
N LYS A 1130 -26.77 23.13 -7.31
CA LYS A 1130 -26.12 22.85 -6.02
C LYS A 1130 -24.87 23.70 -5.78
N GLN A 1131 -24.05 23.90 -6.81
CA GLN A 1131 -22.87 24.78 -6.69
C GLN A 1131 -23.26 26.24 -6.42
N LYS A 1132 -24.34 26.72 -7.07
CA LYS A 1132 -24.88 28.07 -6.83
C LYS A 1132 -25.46 28.24 -5.42
N SER A 1133 -26.17 27.24 -4.89
CA SER A 1133 -26.70 27.32 -3.51
C SER A 1133 -25.59 27.38 -2.45
N VAL A 1134 -24.48 26.66 -2.65
CA VAL A 1134 -23.31 26.71 -1.75
C VAL A 1134 -22.62 28.09 -1.79
N GLN A 1135 -22.61 28.76 -2.94
CA GLN A 1135 -22.12 30.14 -3.07
C GLN A 1135 -23.06 31.21 -2.47
N VAL A 1136 -24.36 30.95 -2.34
CA VAL A 1136 -25.32 31.91 -1.77
C VAL A 1136 -25.42 31.82 -0.24
N GLU A 1137 -25.20 30.65 0.36
CA GLU A 1137 -25.16 30.49 1.83
C GLU A 1137 -23.84 30.97 2.48
N SER A 1138 -22.80 31.25 1.68
CA SER A 1138 -21.51 31.78 2.14
C SER A 1138 -21.46 33.32 2.26
N LEU A 1139 -22.59 34.01 2.08
CA LEU A 1139 -22.70 35.48 2.09
C LEU A 1139 -23.72 35.98 3.13
N ASN A 1140 -23.53 35.67 4.41
CA ASN A 1140 -24.08 36.49 5.50
C ASN A 1140 -23.40 36.21 6.86
N LEU A 1141 -22.19 36.73 7.03
CA LEU A 1141 -21.58 36.96 8.33
C LEU A 1141 -21.84 38.43 8.69
N GLY A 1142 -22.66 38.66 9.71
CA GLY A 1142 -23.04 39.99 10.18
C GLY A 1142 -21.84 40.89 10.50
N SER A 1143 -22.08 42.20 10.52
CA SER A 1143 -21.13 43.32 10.57
C SER A 1143 -20.31 43.45 11.87
N ASN A 1144 -19.73 42.37 12.38
CA ASN A 1144 -18.81 42.38 13.52
C ASN A 1144 -17.38 42.07 13.02
N PRO A 1145 -16.49 43.07 12.95
CA PRO A 1145 -15.14 42.95 12.36
C PRO A 1145 -14.29 41.85 13.01
N LEU A 1146 -14.47 41.62 14.32
CA LEU A 1146 -13.77 40.56 15.06
C LEU A 1146 -14.17 39.14 14.61
N LEU A 1147 -15.38 38.95 14.08
CA LEU A 1147 -15.87 37.64 13.64
C LEU A 1147 -15.32 37.24 12.26
N GLN A 1148 -14.97 38.22 11.40
CA GLN A 1148 -14.35 37.92 10.11
C GLN A 1148 -12.88 37.50 10.30
N ASP A 1149 -12.18 38.13 11.24
CA ASP A 1149 -10.74 37.94 11.44
C ASP A 1149 -10.40 36.51 11.89
N VAL A 1150 -11.18 35.93 12.80
CA VAL A 1150 -10.95 34.57 13.32
C VAL A 1150 -11.29 33.45 12.34
N THR A 1151 -12.05 33.75 11.28
CA THR A 1151 -12.37 32.79 10.21
C THR A 1151 -11.35 32.82 9.07
N THR A 1152 -10.38 33.74 9.11
CA THR A 1152 -9.32 33.80 8.09
C THR A 1152 -8.38 32.61 8.21
N THR A 1153 -7.88 32.16 7.07
CA THR A 1153 -6.86 31.10 7.01
C THR A 1153 -5.60 31.48 7.79
N GLU A 1154 -5.25 32.77 7.83
CA GLU A 1154 -4.11 33.29 8.57
C GLU A 1154 -4.29 33.11 10.08
N PHE A 1155 -5.44 33.52 10.64
CA PHE A 1155 -5.74 33.33 12.05
C PHE A 1155 -5.81 31.85 12.43
N ILE A 1156 -6.44 31.01 11.60
CA ILE A 1156 -6.56 29.57 11.82
C ILE A 1156 -5.18 28.90 11.85
N ASN A 1157 -4.30 29.24 10.90
CA ASN A 1157 -2.94 28.71 10.86
C ASN A 1157 -2.11 29.22 12.05
N ARG A 1158 -2.31 30.48 12.47
CA ARG A 1158 -1.68 31.03 13.68
C ARG A 1158 -2.11 30.26 14.93
N ALA A 1159 -3.42 30.03 15.10
CA ALA A 1159 -3.97 29.27 16.22
C ALA A 1159 -3.43 27.83 16.30
N ILE A 1160 -3.38 27.13 15.16
CA ILE A 1160 -2.85 25.76 15.10
C ILE A 1160 -1.33 25.75 15.35
N GLY A 1161 -0.60 26.70 14.76
CA GLY A 1161 0.84 26.86 14.95
C GLY A 1161 1.20 27.07 16.41
N CYS A 1162 0.57 28.05 17.07
CA CYS A 1162 0.80 28.32 18.49
C CYS A 1162 0.41 27.13 19.38
N ALA A 1163 -0.68 26.42 19.07
CA ALA A 1163 -1.08 25.24 19.85
C ALA A 1163 -0.07 24.09 19.74
N ASN A 1164 0.53 23.89 18.56
CA ASN A 1164 1.59 22.89 18.35
C ASN A 1164 2.91 23.30 19.02
N LEU A 1165 3.27 24.59 18.95
CA LEU A 1165 4.46 25.09 19.62
C LEU A 1165 4.35 24.98 21.14
N TYR A 1166 3.19 25.28 21.73
CA TYR A 1166 2.94 25.06 23.16
C TYR A 1166 2.96 23.59 23.55
N TYR A 1167 2.60 22.66 22.65
CA TYR A 1167 2.76 21.23 22.90
C TYR A 1167 4.25 20.81 22.92
N ILE A 1168 5.09 21.47 22.12
CA ILE A 1168 6.53 21.22 22.02
C ILE A 1168 7.28 21.83 23.22
N ASP A 1169 6.93 23.06 23.60
CA ASP A 1169 7.43 23.74 24.79
C ASP A 1169 6.28 24.49 25.51
N PRO A 1170 5.64 23.85 26.51
CA PRO A 1170 4.56 24.46 27.28
C PRO A 1170 5.05 25.49 28.31
N THR A 1171 6.37 25.71 28.40
CA THR A 1171 6.97 26.64 29.36
C THR A 1171 7.32 28.00 28.76
N ASP A 1172 7.28 28.12 27.43
CA ASP A 1172 7.47 29.39 26.72
C ASP A 1172 6.32 30.37 27.01
N GLN A 1173 6.61 31.37 27.84
CA GLN A 1173 5.64 32.38 28.26
C GLN A 1173 5.10 33.21 27.10
N SER A 1174 5.88 33.44 26.05
CA SER A 1174 5.43 34.22 24.88
C SER A 1174 4.34 33.47 24.10
N ILE A 1175 4.48 32.15 23.98
CA ILE A 1175 3.52 31.28 23.30
C ILE A 1175 2.29 31.07 24.18
N ILE A 1176 2.47 30.95 25.49
CA ILE A 1176 1.37 30.90 26.45
C ILE A 1176 0.54 32.19 26.39
N GLU A 1177 1.18 33.36 26.35
CA GLU A 1177 0.50 34.66 26.24
C GLU A 1177 -0.24 34.81 24.91
N GLU A 1178 0.37 34.43 23.79
CA GLU A 1178 -0.27 34.44 22.46
C GLU A 1178 -1.46 33.47 22.43
N LEU A 1179 -1.30 32.25 22.96
CA LEU A 1179 -2.41 31.31 23.07
C LEU A 1179 -3.53 31.79 23.99
N ARG A 1180 -3.23 32.57 25.04
CA ARG A 1180 -4.25 33.20 25.90
C ARG A 1180 -5.08 34.21 25.12
N GLN A 1181 -4.46 34.96 24.21
CA GLN A 1181 -5.16 35.87 23.32
C GLN A 1181 -6.02 35.12 22.30
N ILE A 1182 -5.43 34.12 21.63
CA ILE A 1182 -6.12 33.30 20.62
C ILE A 1182 -7.32 32.55 21.23
N ARG A 1183 -7.16 31.91 22.39
CA ARG A 1183 -8.27 31.20 23.06
C ARG A 1183 -9.41 32.14 23.43
N ARG A 1184 -9.09 33.38 23.84
CA ARG A 1184 -10.09 34.40 24.18
C ARG A 1184 -10.86 34.85 22.94
N GLN A 1185 -10.16 35.10 21.83
CA GLN A 1185 -10.80 35.48 20.57
C GLN A 1185 -11.73 34.39 20.04
N ILE A 1186 -11.34 33.11 20.13
CA ILE A 1186 -12.19 31.97 19.74
C ILE A 1186 -13.36 31.78 20.71
N ALA A 1187 -13.16 31.97 22.01
CA ALA A 1187 -14.25 31.93 22.99
C ALA A 1187 -15.28 33.05 22.74
N GLU A 1188 -14.82 34.28 22.50
CA GLU A 1188 -15.68 35.42 22.16
C GLU A 1188 -16.42 35.20 20.82
N PHE A 1189 -15.78 34.56 19.83
CA PHE A 1189 -16.44 34.12 18.60
C PHE A 1189 -17.60 33.18 18.92
N TRP A 1190 -17.35 32.10 19.65
CA TRP A 1190 -18.41 31.15 20.00
C TRP A 1190 -19.57 31.81 20.75
N LEU A 1191 -19.33 32.75 21.67
CA LEU A 1191 -20.39 33.44 22.42
C LEU A 1191 -21.28 34.35 21.55
N ASN A 1192 -20.74 34.83 20.43
CA ASN A 1192 -21.41 35.77 19.53
C ASN A 1192 -21.97 35.11 18.26
N THR A 1193 -21.57 33.88 17.94
CA THR A 1193 -22.13 33.09 16.83
C THR A 1193 -23.58 32.69 17.11
N ALA A 1194 -24.47 32.86 16.14
CA ALA A 1194 -25.85 32.41 16.28
C ALA A 1194 -25.90 30.87 16.45
N PRO A 1195 -26.73 30.31 17.36
CA PRO A 1195 -26.76 28.87 17.65
C PRO A 1195 -26.89 27.98 16.41
N GLU A 1196 -27.64 28.45 15.39
CA GLU A 1196 -27.88 27.76 14.13
C GLU A 1196 -26.63 27.63 13.25
N GLN A 1197 -25.63 28.50 13.44
CA GLN A 1197 -24.37 28.51 12.69
C GLN A 1197 -23.24 27.74 13.40
N LEU A 1198 -23.43 27.34 14.65
CA LEU A 1198 -22.39 26.68 15.44
C LEU A 1198 -21.91 25.38 14.79
N GLN A 1199 -22.83 24.56 14.28
CA GLN A 1199 -22.48 23.31 13.60
C GLN A 1199 -21.59 23.56 12.39
N HIS A 1200 -21.94 24.55 11.57
CA HIS A 1200 -21.20 24.89 10.37
C HIS A 1200 -19.76 25.31 10.71
N PHE A 1201 -19.59 26.23 11.67
CA PHE A 1201 -18.25 26.67 12.06
C PHE A 1201 -17.46 25.60 12.81
N TYR A 1202 -18.11 24.76 13.61
CA TYR A 1202 -17.47 23.65 14.31
C TYR A 1202 -16.96 22.57 13.33
N GLN A 1203 -17.63 22.40 12.19
CA GLN A 1203 -17.19 21.48 11.12
C GLN A 1203 -16.22 22.14 10.12
N SER A 1204 -15.97 23.44 10.23
CA SER A 1204 -15.04 24.18 9.37
C SER A 1204 -13.59 24.10 9.87
N ASN A 1205 -12.67 24.73 9.13
CA ASN A 1205 -11.26 24.85 9.53
C ASN A 1205 -11.08 25.57 10.89
N LEU A 1206 -11.99 26.49 11.25
CA LEU A 1206 -11.99 27.12 12.58
C LEU A 1206 -12.32 26.10 13.68
N GLY A 1207 -13.25 25.18 13.41
CA GLY A 1207 -13.56 24.08 14.31
C GLY A 1207 -12.39 23.12 14.52
N GLN A 1208 -11.59 22.86 13.48
CA GLN A 1208 -10.36 22.08 13.60
C GLN A 1208 -9.32 22.79 14.48
N ALA A 1209 -9.13 24.10 14.32
CA ALA A 1209 -8.26 24.89 15.19
C ALA A 1209 -8.75 24.89 16.65
N TYR A 1210 -10.06 25.05 16.86
CA TYR A 1210 -10.70 24.95 18.16
C TYR A 1210 -10.42 23.59 18.84
N GLN A 1211 -10.63 22.48 18.12
CA GLN A 1211 -10.37 21.14 18.67
C GLN A 1211 -8.88 20.93 18.98
N LYS A 1212 -7.97 21.49 18.17
CA LYS A 1212 -6.53 21.45 18.45
C LYS A 1212 -6.15 22.21 19.71
N LEU A 1213 -6.76 23.37 19.95
CA LEU A 1213 -6.58 24.16 21.18
C LEU A 1213 -7.13 23.44 22.42
N VAL A 1214 -8.31 22.84 22.33
CA VAL A 1214 -8.88 22.03 23.42
C VAL A 1214 -7.97 20.85 23.76
N ASN A 1215 -7.32 20.25 22.76
CA ASN A 1215 -6.45 19.09 22.92
C ASN A 1215 -4.96 19.42 23.20
N SER A 1216 -4.54 20.69 23.15
CA SER A 1216 -3.14 21.09 23.37
C SER A 1216 -2.72 21.07 24.84
N GLN A 1217 -3.61 20.65 25.75
CA GLN A 1217 -3.44 20.66 27.21
C GLN A 1217 -3.35 22.06 27.85
N MET A 1218 -3.54 23.14 27.09
CA MET A 1218 -3.47 24.52 27.58
C MET A 1218 -4.50 24.85 28.70
N GLN A 1219 -5.56 24.05 28.82
CA GLN A 1219 -6.51 24.14 29.95
C GLN A 1219 -5.86 23.88 31.32
N LYS A 1220 -4.65 23.29 31.36
CA LYS A 1220 -3.89 23.06 32.59
C LYS A 1220 -3.11 24.30 33.05
N GLU A 1221 -2.96 25.30 32.20
CA GLU A 1221 -2.26 26.54 32.56
C GLU A 1221 -3.03 27.33 33.63
N PRO A 1222 -2.35 27.87 34.65
CA PRO A 1222 -2.99 28.69 35.67
C PRO A 1222 -3.76 29.85 35.04
N LEU A 1223 -5.04 29.96 35.33
CA LEU A 1223 -5.85 31.08 34.83
C LEU A 1223 -5.43 32.37 35.52
N THR A 1224 -5.27 33.44 34.74
CA THR A 1224 -5.07 34.78 35.30
C THR A 1224 -6.33 35.23 36.06
N SER A 1225 -6.23 36.23 36.93
CA SER A 1225 -7.37 36.73 37.71
C SER A 1225 -8.55 37.19 36.84
N MET A 1226 -8.26 37.73 35.65
CA MET A 1226 -9.26 38.10 34.65
C MET A 1226 -9.95 36.88 34.04
N GLU A 1227 -9.19 35.84 33.69
CA GLU A 1227 -9.74 34.60 33.11
C GLU A 1227 -10.51 33.80 34.15
N GLN A 1228 -10.11 33.81 35.42
CA GLN A 1228 -10.88 33.22 36.52
C GLN A 1228 -12.27 33.87 36.64
N THR A 1229 -12.33 35.19 36.54
CA THR A 1229 -13.60 35.95 36.56
C THR A 1229 -14.47 35.59 35.35
N PHE A 1230 -13.88 35.52 34.16
CA PHE A 1230 -14.58 35.15 32.91
C PHE A 1230 -15.11 33.71 32.97
N VAL A 1231 -14.30 32.75 33.42
CA VAL A 1231 -14.71 31.35 33.58
C VAL A 1231 -15.82 31.20 34.62
N GLN A 1232 -15.81 32.01 35.69
CA GLN A 1232 -16.90 32.00 36.68
C GLN A 1232 -18.22 32.52 36.08
N GLN A 1233 -18.18 33.50 35.18
CA GLN A 1233 -19.37 33.96 34.44
C GLN A 1233 -19.93 32.85 33.54
N LEU A 1234 -19.06 32.19 32.76
CA LEU A 1234 -19.45 31.04 31.92
C LEU A 1234 -20.05 29.90 32.76
N ALA A 1235 -19.49 29.65 33.95
CA ALA A 1235 -19.99 28.64 34.89
C ALA A 1235 -21.41 28.96 35.39
N ASN A 1236 -21.66 30.22 35.76
CA ASN A 1236 -22.97 30.65 36.24
C ASN A 1236 -24.05 30.52 35.16
N GLU A 1237 -23.72 30.80 33.90
CA GLU A 1237 -24.63 30.60 32.76
C GLU A 1237 -24.90 29.12 32.47
N LEU A 1238 -23.88 28.26 32.55
CA LEU A 1238 -24.04 26.81 32.38
C LEU A 1238 -24.86 26.17 33.52
N MET A 1239 -24.89 26.77 34.73
CA MET A 1239 -25.75 26.32 35.84
C MET A 1239 -27.25 26.56 35.59
N LEU A 1240 -27.63 27.43 34.66
CA LEU A 1240 -29.02 27.61 34.23
C LEU A 1240 -29.55 26.43 33.39
N GLY A 1241 -28.65 25.52 32.97
CA GLY A 1241 -28.95 24.25 32.31
C GLY A 1241 -28.87 24.30 30.77
N MET A 1242 -28.70 23.12 30.17
CA MET A 1242 -28.48 22.93 28.71
C MET A 1242 -29.68 23.29 27.81
N LYS A 1243 -30.80 23.74 28.40
CA LYS A 1243 -31.98 24.25 27.69
C LYS A 1243 -31.94 25.77 27.45
N SER A 1244 -30.94 26.48 27.99
CA SER A 1244 -30.74 27.91 27.74
C SER A 1244 -30.36 28.16 26.26
N PRO A 1245 -30.90 29.21 25.59
CA PRO A 1245 -30.69 29.45 24.15
C PRO A 1245 -29.23 29.56 23.69
N LYS A 1246 -28.29 29.87 24.59
CA LYS A 1246 -26.85 29.96 24.31
C LYS A 1246 -26.01 28.91 25.05
N ALA A 1247 -26.63 27.88 25.61
CA ALA A 1247 -25.92 26.88 26.41
C ALA A 1247 -24.74 26.23 25.65
N ILE A 1248 -24.90 25.96 24.35
CA ILE A 1248 -23.83 25.37 23.53
C ILE A 1248 -22.71 26.38 23.25
N ASN A 1249 -23.03 27.65 23.03
CA ASN A 1249 -22.03 28.71 22.91
C ASN A 1249 -21.17 28.82 24.17
N TYR A 1250 -21.83 28.85 25.33
CA TYR A 1250 -21.14 28.90 26.63
C TYR A 1250 -20.33 27.64 26.90
N LEU A 1251 -20.81 26.47 26.47
CA LEU A 1251 -20.08 25.20 26.61
C LEU A 1251 -18.80 25.21 25.78
N LEU A 1252 -18.87 25.58 24.49
CA LEU A 1252 -17.71 25.66 23.61
C LEU A 1252 -16.68 26.69 24.12
N ALA A 1253 -17.14 27.85 24.58
CA ALA A 1253 -16.27 28.85 25.18
C ALA A 1253 -15.60 28.33 26.47
N ALA A 1254 -16.36 27.68 27.36
CA ALA A 1254 -15.85 27.17 28.63
C ALA A 1254 -14.82 26.04 28.45
N GLN A 1255 -15.00 25.19 27.43
CA GLN A 1255 -14.07 24.11 27.11
C GLN A 1255 -12.69 24.62 26.73
N LEU A 1256 -12.49 25.86 26.27
CA LEU A 1256 -11.13 26.36 26.00
C LEU A 1256 -10.30 26.64 27.27
N TYR A 1257 -10.97 26.76 28.42
CA TYR A 1257 -10.32 27.16 29.67
C TYR A 1257 -10.25 26.04 30.69
N ARG A 1258 -11.20 25.10 30.68
CA ARG A 1258 -11.21 23.97 31.60
C ARG A 1258 -11.95 22.77 31.03
N PRO A 1259 -11.61 21.54 31.46
CA PRO A 1259 -12.45 20.37 31.18
C PRO A 1259 -13.83 20.57 31.80
N VAL A 1260 -14.89 20.52 31.00
CA VAL A 1260 -16.27 20.63 31.47
C VAL A 1260 -16.87 19.22 31.54
N GLN A 1261 -17.19 18.74 32.74
CA GLN A 1261 -17.95 17.50 32.91
C GLN A 1261 -19.42 17.77 32.63
N ILE A 1262 -19.94 17.15 31.57
CA ILE A 1262 -21.35 17.23 31.21
C ILE A 1262 -22.12 16.18 32.06
N PRO A 1263 -23.17 16.57 32.81
CA PRO A 1263 -23.95 15.62 33.58
C PRO A 1263 -24.61 14.55 32.69
N PRO A 1264 -24.87 13.32 33.19
CA PRO A 1264 -25.31 12.18 32.38
C PRO A 1264 -26.67 12.33 31.65
N ASN A 1265 -27.42 13.40 31.89
CA ASN A 1265 -28.67 13.68 31.19
C ASN A 1265 -28.38 14.46 29.89
N THR A 1266 -28.26 13.73 28.78
CA THR A 1266 -27.94 14.21 27.43
C THR A 1266 -29.03 15.02 26.72
N GLN A 1267 -30.13 15.37 27.40
CA GLN A 1267 -31.20 16.17 26.77
C GLN A 1267 -30.77 17.64 26.58
N GLY A 1268 -30.38 17.99 25.35
CA GLY A 1268 -30.10 19.37 24.92
C GLY A 1268 -28.75 19.57 24.22
N ILE A 1269 -27.90 18.54 24.12
CA ILE A 1269 -26.63 18.63 23.37
C ILE A 1269 -26.88 18.18 21.93
N PRO A 1270 -26.51 18.98 20.92
CA PRO A 1270 -26.65 18.59 19.52
C PRO A 1270 -25.77 17.39 19.16
N ASP A 1271 -26.30 16.47 18.34
CA ASP A 1271 -25.60 15.24 17.92
C ASP A 1271 -24.24 15.51 17.27
N TRP A 1272 -24.10 16.66 16.58
CA TRP A 1272 -22.85 17.05 15.92
C TRP A 1272 -21.71 17.37 16.89
N LEU A 1273 -21.98 17.57 18.19
CA LEU A 1273 -20.98 17.81 19.23
C LEU A 1273 -20.65 16.54 20.04
N VAL A 1274 -21.41 15.46 19.85
CA VAL A 1274 -21.26 14.17 20.58
C VAL A 1274 -20.42 13.15 19.80
N LEU A 1275 -20.38 13.26 18.46
CA LEU A 1275 -19.53 12.47 17.56
C LEU A 1275 -18.08 12.98 17.59
#